data_AF-A0A8H4W179-F1
#
_entry.id   AF-A0A8H4W179-F1
#
_cell.length_a   1.000
_cell.length_b   1.000
_cell.length_c   1.000
_cell.angle_alpha   90.00
_cell.angle_beta   90.00
_cell.angle_gamma   90.00
#
_symmetry.space_group_name_H-M   'P 1'
#
loop_
_entity.id
_entity.type
_entity.pdbx_description
1 polymer ?
#
loop_
_entity_poly.entity_id
_entity_poly.type
_entity_poly.pdbx_seq_one_letter_code
_entity_poly.pdbx_strand_id
1 'polypeptide(L)'
;MKDPPKTHVAYDFVPITDKDNLWSFCPNVPAAILFAVLFAITSSIHIFQARHYRTPFCWAIIMGALWETISFVIRVPSIYNPTSLGLYNPWFLLFLLAPLWINAFDYMLLGRMVFQYLPDRKLYGLRAERMAMCFVILDVASFIIQIGGGLLVLSKNDQTKQTGLHIYTAGLALQQFFIIIFVSMVSSFHRRLGREASPEQKAKAKKLLVTLYLSLTLISIRIIYRLLEFAADFTSTLTQQLWYHEVWQYCFDATPMFFALILMNVVHPGTLIPGDKSKFIKPVETALIVNCDMAYYQYQPLANAGMTRLLKLIPCPTRLECNLSTNFNCESRPITCNIQEVSLADNPVYEALSYNWGDASLRSTIVCDGAPLQISSNLYLALNRFRHQRQPVLLWADAICINQRDISECNSQVRLMRQIYQSAQSVQIWLGEETEDSKLGFEFVPQLLHGARLQINAGDSRKAVEIPPLEFRRYYGDKSRPWDHRVGAFFAISARPWFRRVWIIQEVSVSKRADLVCGSRRVDWDDFVQAMKFSIKVGFNLSVDSSRVNRIVKMDLSRQENAHNRSQNLEQLLFRYQDFLSTDPRDKIYSLLGLVDKSDLERLNLDVDYELHTHDLYRRLAIASLAANRNLDILGACRVLSDTEQDLIDFLPSWVPDWRASETAAPLLLQGFPEEQQQSISFAATKNSTYIPNFSENGNLLCLQGHFLAQITEVGEPLPPPPTESTKVSVTSILYRGYLLGRVMRKWGNLISLKRCRNHKYINGETMVDAFWQTLIAGHYGSGGFEAAKANYHHVSSGLLNFDNYIPSSPEFLYLFLFTLFFLPVFIISLILQGLRGCEGRKGKESSTEFILRAVHVTSGSWGMATTAQGYLALVPAGARKGDEIGLFANSSTMSSKLPLNIVIVGGVGGGMSAATRARCLDETASINVFEKGPYVGYSNSGIPYAFGGVVKNNAALILQTPNSFKANFNIDVHINSEVVGIDPEEKIVEVITDGGAPTHHPYDKLILAQGAEPVKPPIEGYDLPNVSFLRTIPDLEKIKKYIAAHNCQSVAVIGGGFIGIEAADSLHELGLQVSIIEYTPHDLPLLDSDIIEILHAEIRKQGLNLLVNARVQRIEPATISHPSRVIVAHGSPIATDIVLIATGIRARTKLAQQAGLTIGKTGVTVNEYLQTSEPNIYAIGDMVETPHLIANHPMQTALAGPATRQGRIAADNIFNRSTTYRGNVGTSACKAFSLTVASTGLSCHALQDLKIPHQWIT
;
A
#
# COMPACT_ATOMS: atom_id res chain seq x y z
N MET A 1 -31.17 22.87 80.81
CA MET A 1 -31.51 21.82 81.81
C MET A 1 -31.63 20.49 81.08
N LYS A 2 -30.80 19.53 81.49
CA LYS A 2 -30.87 18.06 81.30
C LYS A 2 -30.74 17.46 79.88
N ASP A 3 -29.54 16.96 79.60
CA ASP A 3 -29.30 15.63 78.98
C ASP A 3 -29.69 14.50 79.99
N PRO A 4 -29.79 13.17 79.66
CA PRO A 4 -29.29 12.43 78.48
C PRO A 4 -30.33 11.34 77.98
N PRO A 5 -30.05 10.21 77.25
CA PRO A 5 -28.87 9.36 77.23
C PRO A 5 -28.18 9.14 75.86
N LYS A 6 -26.85 9.01 75.97
CA LYS A 6 -25.90 8.53 74.96
C LYS A 6 -26.21 7.09 74.52
N THR A 7 -26.15 6.83 73.21
CA THR A 7 -25.69 5.55 72.65
C THR A 7 -24.84 5.81 71.40
N HIS A 8 -23.56 5.39 71.50
CA HIS A 8 -22.56 5.00 70.49
C HIS A 8 -22.93 5.18 69.00
N VAL A 9 -22.13 5.78 68.11
CA VAL A 9 -20.68 5.74 67.87
C VAL A 9 -20.26 7.08 67.26
N ALA A 10 -19.16 7.67 67.72
CA ALA A 10 -18.56 8.84 67.10
C ALA A 10 -17.94 8.43 65.75
N TYR A 11 -18.48 8.95 64.64
CA TYR A 11 -17.74 8.98 63.38
C TYR A 11 -16.82 10.21 63.45
N ASP A 12 -15.51 9.98 63.48
CA ASP A 12 -14.52 11.04 63.27
C ASP A 12 -14.77 11.65 61.88
N PHE A 13 -15.34 12.86 61.84
CA PHE A 13 -15.62 13.58 60.60
C PHE A 13 -14.30 14.12 60.05
N VAL A 14 -13.71 13.42 59.08
CA VAL A 14 -12.55 13.92 58.32
C VAL A 14 -13.00 15.09 57.44
N PRO A 15 -12.47 16.32 57.61
CA PRO A 15 -12.84 17.47 56.78
C PRO A 15 -12.56 17.20 55.29
N ILE A 16 -13.35 17.76 54.37
CA ILE A 16 -13.09 17.65 52.90
C ILE A 16 -11.78 18.33 52.50
N THR A 17 -11.31 19.28 53.30
CA THR A 17 -10.01 19.95 53.14
C THR A 17 -8.82 19.09 53.58
N ASP A 18 -9.07 17.93 54.20
CA ASP A 18 -8.02 17.01 54.62
C ASP A 18 -7.41 16.33 53.38
N LYS A 19 -6.08 16.24 53.34
CA LYS A 19 -5.33 15.65 52.21
C LYS A 19 -5.57 14.15 52.07
N ASP A 20 -5.98 13.49 53.14
CA ASP A 20 -6.24 12.06 53.16
C ASP A 20 -7.71 11.71 52.84
N ASN A 21 -8.58 12.72 52.69
CA ASN A 21 -9.97 12.52 52.26
C ASN A 21 -10.04 12.30 50.74
N LEU A 22 -10.55 11.14 50.31
CA LEU A 22 -10.62 10.76 48.90
C LEU A 22 -11.79 11.41 48.14
N TRP A 23 -12.73 12.06 48.84
CA TRP A 23 -13.88 12.74 48.22
C TRP A 23 -13.60 14.23 48.01
N SER A 24 -13.80 14.71 46.78
CA SER A 24 -13.67 16.14 46.46
C SER A 24 -14.89 17.00 46.86
N PHE A 25 -15.97 16.37 47.36
CA PHE A 25 -17.24 17.01 47.70
C PHE A 25 -17.93 16.25 48.85
N CYS A 26 -19.02 16.79 49.42
CA CYS A 26 -19.88 16.07 50.37
C CYS A 26 -20.79 15.07 49.61
N PRO A 27 -20.58 13.75 49.70
CA PRO A 27 -21.39 12.80 48.97
C PRO A 27 -22.76 12.56 49.64
N ASN A 28 -23.83 12.48 48.85
CA ASN A 28 -25.20 12.25 49.34
C ASN A 28 -25.52 10.76 49.47
N VAL A 29 -25.61 10.27 50.71
CA VAL A 29 -25.93 8.87 51.01
C VAL A 29 -27.32 8.45 50.52
N PRO A 30 -28.42 9.21 50.75
CA PRO A 30 -29.73 8.88 50.18
C PRO A 30 -29.72 8.69 48.66
N ALA A 31 -29.00 9.52 47.90
CA ALA A 31 -28.88 9.39 46.46
C ALA A 31 -28.13 8.12 46.05
N ALA A 32 -27.05 7.77 46.76
CA ALA A 32 -26.31 6.53 46.51
C ALA A 32 -27.17 5.28 46.77
N ILE A 33 -27.96 5.27 47.85
CA ILE A 33 -28.90 4.18 48.16
C ILE A 33 -29.99 4.09 47.09
N LEU A 34 -30.55 5.22 46.65
CA LEU A 34 -31.56 5.25 45.60
C LEU A 34 -31.04 4.59 44.32
N PHE A 35 -29.87 5.00 43.81
CA PHE A 35 -29.29 4.41 42.60
C PHE A 35 -28.91 2.94 42.79
N ALA A 36 -28.41 2.53 43.97
CA ALA A 36 -28.18 1.12 44.28
C ALA A 36 -29.46 0.28 44.14
N VAL A 37 -30.58 0.76 44.68
CA VAL A 37 -31.89 0.07 44.58
C VAL A 37 -32.39 0.06 43.13
N LEU A 38 -32.30 1.18 42.42
CA LEU A 38 -32.73 1.29 41.03
C LEU A 38 -31.96 0.32 40.11
N PHE A 39 -30.64 0.24 40.24
CA PHE A 39 -29.82 -0.73 39.50
C PHE A 39 -30.05 -2.18 39.97
N ALA A 40 -30.30 -2.43 41.26
CA ALA A 40 -30.63 -3.78 41.74
C ALA A 40 -31.94 -4.31 41.14
N ILE A 41 -32.97 -3.45 41.07
CA ILE A 41 -34.25 -3.78 40.42
C ILE A 41 -34.02 -4.04 38.93
N THR A 42 -33.31 -3.15 38.23
CA THR A 42 -33.05 -3.31 36.79
C THR A 42 -32.27 -4.59 36.49
N SER A 43 -31.27 -4.93 37.30
CA SER A 43 -30.47 -6.15 37.20
C SER A 43 -31.31 -7.41 37.39
N SER A 44 -32.20 -7.41 38.40
CA SER A 44 -33.09 -8.53 38.69
C SER A 44 -34.06 -8.81 37.54
N ILE A 45 -34.58 -7.76 36.90
CA ILE A 45 -35.45 -7.87 35.73
C ILE A 45 -34.68 -8.47 34.55
N HIS A 46 -33.47 -7.99 34.23
CA HIS A 46 -32.64 -8.54 33.15
C HIS A 46 -32.31 -10.03 33.37
N ILE A 47 -31.99 -10.44 34.60
CA ILE A 47 -31.74 -11.85 34.95
C ILE A 47 -32.98 -12.70 34.70
N PHE A 48 -34.14 -12.23 35.16
CA PHE A 48 -35.42 -12.91 34.93
C PHE A 48 -35.74 -13.02 33.43
N GLN A 49 -35.61 -11.93 32.68
CA GLN A 49 -35.91 -11.87 31.25
C GLN A 49 -34.97 -12.76 30.44
N ALA A 50 -33.66 -12.77 30.72
CA ALA A 50 -32.70 -13.62 30.02
C ALA A 50 -32.99 -15.11 30.22
N ARG A 51 -33.41 -15.51 31.44
CA ARG A 51 -33.84 -16.88 31.74
C ARG A 51 -35.16 -17.23 31.05
N HIS A 52 -36.14 -16.33 31.08
CA HIS A 52 -37.46 -16.52 30.49
C HIS A 52 -37.40 -16.68 28.96
N TYR A 53 -36.66 -15.80 28.27
CA TYR A 53 -36.55 -15.80 26.79
C TYR A 53 -35.44 -16.71 26.23
N ARG A 54 -34.66 -17.38 27.11
CA ARG A 54 -33.53 -18.27 26.75
C ARG A 54 -32.50 -17.60 25.83
N THR A 55 -32.07 -16.38 26.17
CA THR A 55 -31.12 -15.59 25.38
C THR A 55 -29.74 -15.48 26.07
N PRO A 56 -28.80 -16.41 25.81
CA PRO A 56 -27.52 -16.47 26.54
C PRO A 56 -26.63 -15.24 26.33
N PHE A 57 -26.78 -14.53 25.20
CA PHE A 57 -25.98 -13.35 24.90
C PHE A 57 -26.34 -12.12 25.76
N CYS A 58 -27.51 -12.11 26.42
CA CYS A 58 -27.89 -11.05 27.37
C CYS A 58 -27.08 -11.08 28.67
N TRP A 59 -26.17 -12.04 28.85
CA TRP A 59 -25.26 -12.04 29.99
C TRP A 59 -24.41 -10.75 30.07
N ALA A 60 -24.02 -10.17 28.92
CA ALA A 60 -23.25 -8.93 28.90
C ALA A 60 -23.99 -7.75 29.57
N ILE A 61 -25.27 -7.52 29.24
CA ILE A 61 -26.04 -6.43 29.87
C ILE A 61 -26.34 -6.71 31.35
N ILE A 62 -26.49 -7.98 31.74
CA ILE A 62 -26.62 -8.39 33.15
C ILE A 62 -25.35 -8.01 33.93
N MET A 63 -24.16 -8.28 33.37
CA MET A 63 -22.90 -7.92 34.01
C MET A 63 -22.75 -6.41 34.19
N GLY A 64 -23.13 -5.62 33.18
CA GLY A 64 -23.16 -4.16 33.29
C GLY A 64 -24.08 -3.68 34.42
N ALA A 65 -25.31 -4.19 34.47
CA ALA A 65 -26.27 -3.83 35.51
C ALA A 65 -25.80 -4.24 36.94
N LEU A 66 -25.21 -5.43 37.07
CA LEU A 66 -24.67 -5.92 38.34
C LEU A 66 -23.49 -5.07 38.81
N TRP A 67 -22.59 -4.66 37.90
CA TRP A 67 -21.43 -3.84 38.26
C TRP A 67 -21.86 -2.43 38.71
N GLU A 68 -22.85 -1.83 38.06
CA GLU A 68 -23.46 -0.58 38.54
C GLU A 68 -24.07 -0.76 39.95
N THR A 69 -24.80 -1.86 40.16
CA THR A 69 -25.41 -2.18 41.46
C THR A 69 -24.35 -2.29 42.55
N ILE A 70 -23.31 -3.10 42.31
CA ILE A 70 -22.23 -3.34 43.27
C ILE A 70 -21.46 -2.04 43.51
N SER A 71 -21.21 -1.24 42.48
CA SER A 71 -20.57 0.06 42.60
C SER A 71 -21.29 0.96 43.60
N PHE A 72 -22.61 1.18 43.45
CA PHE A 72 -23.37 2.02 44.38
C PHE A 72 -23.54 1.40 45.77
N VAL A 73 -23.56 0.07 45.87
CA VAL A 73 -23.55 -0.63 47.17
C VAL A 73 -22.24 -0.40 47.92
N ILE A 74 -21.08 -0.43 47.24
CA ILE A 74 -19.77 -0.14 47.85
C ILE A 74 -19.58 1.37 48.08
N ARG A 75 -20.21 2.23 47.27
CA ARG A 75 -20.18 3.69 47.45
C ARG A 75 -20.71 4.10 48.83
N VAL A 76 -21.78 3.48 49.32
CA VAL A 76 -22.38 3.79 50.65
C VAL A 76 -21.38 3.63 51.81
N PRO A 77 -20.74 2.47 52.05
CA PRO A 77 -19.73 2.33 53.11
C PRO A 77 -18.45 3.14 52.81
N SER A 78 -18.13 3.44 51.55
CA SER A 78 -17.02 4.33 51.18
C SER A 78 -17.25 5.79 51.58
N ILE A 79 -18.51 6.23 51.70
CA ILE A 79 -18.85 7.56 52.21
C ILE A 79 -18.58 7.65 53.71
N TYR A 80 -18.92 6.60 54.46
CA TYR A 80 -18.67 6.54 55.91
C TYR A 80 -17.19 6.32 56.27
N ASN A 81 -16.37 5.88 55.31
CA ASN A 81 -14.93 5.64 55.48
C ASN A 81 -14.12 6.38 54.40
N PRO A 82 -14.06 7.72 54.45
CA PRO A 82 -13.55 8.57 53.35
C PRO A 82 -12.05 8.45 53.07
N THR A 83 -11.27 7.85 53.98
CA THR A 83 -9.83 7.63 53.84
C THR A 83 -9.48 6.21 53.33
N SER A 84 -10.47 5.32 53.19
CA SER A 84 -10.25 3.93 52.81
C SER A 84 -10.13 3.75 51.30
N LEU A 85 -8.89 3.66 50.80
CA LEU A 85 -8.61 3.30 49.41
C LEU A 85 -9.22 1.94 49.01
N GLY A 86 -9.31 1.00 49.97
CA GLY A 86 -9.88 -0.33 49.76
C GLY A 86 -11.39 -0.34 49.51
N LEU A 87 -12.10 0.74 49.86
CA LEU A 87 -13.52 0.92 49.53
C LEU A 87 -13.70 1.92 48.38
N TYR A 88 -12.90 2.99 48.37
CA TYR A 88 -12.98 4.03 47.35
C TYR A 88 -12.59 3.52 45.95
N ASN A 89 -11.44 2.86 45.83
CA ASN A 89 -10.96 2.42 44.51
C ASN A 89 -11.90 1.37 43.87
N PRO A 90 -12.40 0.34 44.59
CA PRO A 90 -13.30 -0.63 43.98
C PRO A 90 -14.64 -0.05 43.52
N TRP A 91 -15.28 0.86 44.28
CA TRP A 91 -16.53 1.48 43.79
C TRP A 91 -16.24 2.34 42.56
N PHE A 92 -15.18 3.15 42.61
CA PHE A 92 -14.86 4.09 41.53
C PHE A 92 -14.49 3.35 40.25
N LEU A 93 -13.67 2.30 40.36
CA LEU A 93 -13.37 1.42 39.23
C LEU A 93 -14.65 0.79 38.69
N LEU A 94 -15.44 0.09 39.49
CA LEU A 94 -16.66 -0.57 39.01
C LEU A 94 -17.64 0.43 38.35
N PHE A 95 -17.76 1.64 38.89
CA PHE A 95 -18.56 2.73 38.29
C PHE A 95 -18.05 3.14 36.90
N LEU A 96 -16.73 3.22 36.73
CA LEU A 96 -16.13 3.52 35.43
C LEU A 96 -16.31 2.37 34.43
N LEU A 97 -16.24 1.12 34.91
CA LEU A 97 -16.18 -0.07 34.05
C LEU A 97 -17.54 -0.59 33.61
N ALA A 98 -18.58 -0.43 34.44
CA ALA A 98 -19.87 -1.05 34.20
C ALA A 98 -20.48 -0.74 32.81
N PRO A 99 -20.38 0.48 32.27
CA PRO A 99 -20.95 0.81 30.96
C PRO A 99 -20.28 0.16 29.75
N LEU A 100 -19.05 -0.35 29.88
CA LEU A 100 -18.39 -1.11 28.82
C LEU A 100 -19.17 -2.37 28.45
N TRP A 101 -19.77 -3.00 29.46
CA TRP A 101 -20.62 -4.17 29.26
C TRP A 101 -21.91 -3.83 28.51
N ILE A 102 -22.46 -2.63 28.74
CA ILE A 102 -23.66 -2.13 28.05
C ILE A 102 -23.32 -1.85 26.58
N ASN A 103 -22.18 -1.20 26.31
CA ASN A 103 -21.70 -0.92 24.96
C ASN A 103 -21.37 -2.22 24.18
N ALA A 104 -20.70 -3.18 24.82
CA ALA A 104 -20.44 -4.50 24.25
C ALA A 104 -21.74 -5.24 23.91
N PHE A 105 -22.77 -5.12 24.76
CA PHE A 105 -24.09 -5.68 24.47
C PHE A 105 -24.74 -5.05 23.24
N ASP A 106 -24.66 -3.73 23.08
CA ASP A 106 -25.17 -3.02 21.89
C ASP A 106 -24.47 -3.50 20.59
N TYR A 107 -23.15 -3.74 20.65
CA TYR A 107 -22.39 -4.32 19.55
C TYR A 107 -22.85 -5.74 19.18
N MET A 108 -23.04 -6.58 20.20
CA MET A 108 -23.54 -7.94 20.02
C MET A 108 -24.97 -7.97 19.49
N LEU A 109 -25.82 -7.05 19.96
CA LEU A 109 -27.21 -6.92 19.55
C LEU A 109 -27.30 -6.56 18.06
N LEU A 110 -26.55 -5.56 17.59
CA LEU A 110 -26.51 -5.23 16.15
C LEU A 110 -26.00 -6.42 15.33
N GLY A 111 -24.95 -7.12 15.76
CA GLY A 111 -24.45 -8.31 15.07
C GLY A 111 -25.55 -9.37 14.88
N ARG A 112 -26.37 -9.60 15.91
CA ARG A 112 -27.50 -10.53 15.83
C ARG A 112 -28.63 -10.01 14.95
N MET A 113 -28.91 -8.72 14.99
CA MET A 113 -29.88 -8.10 14.11
C MET A 113 -29.44 -8.18 12.63
N VAL A 114 -28.16 -7.95 12.33
CA VAL A 114 -27.58 -8.15 10.98
C VAL A 114 -27.72 -9.60 10.55
N PHE A 115 -27.36 -10.56 11.42
CA PHE A 115 -27.48 -11.99 11.11
C PHE A 115 -28.91 -12.45 10.86
N GLN A 116 -29.88 -11.88 11.60
CA GLN A 116 -31.28 -12.30 11.57
C GLN A 116 -32.10 -11.61 10.47
N TYR A 117 -31.79 -10.35 10.15
CA TYR A 117 -32.62 -9.51 9.30
C TYR A 117 -31.97 -9.14 7.96
N LEU A 118 -30.66 -9.33 7.77
CA LEU A 118 -30.02 -9.17 6.46
C LEU A 118 -29.75 -10.52 5.80
N PRO A 119 -30.07 -10.68 4.50
CA PRO A 119 -29.93 -11.95 3.78
C PRO A 119 -28.47 -12.41 3.64
N ASP A 120 -27.54 -11.48 3.47
CA ASP A 120 -26.10 -11.75 3.33
C ASP A 120 -25.37 -11.86 4.69
N ARG A 121 -26.06 -11.57 5.80
CA ARG A 121 -25.53 -11.58 7.19
C ARG A 121 -24.27 -10.74 7.35
N LYS A 122 -24.10 -9.71 6.51
CA LYS A 122 -22.91 -8.88 6.44
C LYS A 122 -23.28 -7.40 6.49
N LEU A 123 -22.36 -6.58 6.95
CA LEU A 123 -22.45 -5.12 6.89
C LEU A 123 -21.06 -4.55 6.62
N TYR A 124 -20.94 -3.65 5.63
CA TYR A 124 -19.64 -3.17 5.11
C TYR A 124 -18.64 -4.30 4.79
N GLY A 125 -19.13 -5.43 4.26
CA GLY A 125 -18.31 -6.61 3.93
C GLY A 125 -17.92 -7.49 5.11
N LEU A 126 -18.09 -7.03 6.36
CA LEU A 126 -17.83 -7.82 7.56
C LEU A 126 -19.00 -8.74 7.89
N ARG A 127 -18.71 -10.02 8.18
CA ARG A 127 -19.71 -10.97 8.71
C ARG A 127 -20.18 -10.50 10.08
N ALA A 128 -21.48 -10.64 10.36
CA ALA A 128 -22.13 -10.28 11.62
C ALA A 128 -21.34 -10.65 12.89
N GLU A 129 -20.80 -11.87 12.92
CA GLU A 129 -19.99 -12.42 14.03
C GLU A 129 -18.68 -11.63 14.24
N ARG A 130 -17.96 -11.38 13.14
CA ARG A 130 -16.66 -10.68 13.17
C ARG A 130 -16.84 -9.19 13.46
N MET A 131 -17.94 -8.60 12.98
CA MET A 131 -18.27 -7.20 13.26
C MET A 131 -18.46 -6.97 14.77
N ALA A 132 -19.35 -7.74 15.41
CA ALA A 132 -19.58 -7.59 16.85
C ALA A 132 -18.29 -7.82 17.66
N MET A 133 -17.52 -8.86 17.32
CA MET A 133 -16.26 -9.17 17.99
C MET A 133 -15.21 -8.07 17.80
N CYS A 134 -15.11 -7.48 16.60
CA CYS A 134 -14.15 -6.41 16.32
C CYS A 134 -14.39 -5.18 17.20
N PHE A 135 -15.64 -4.71 17.31
CA PHE A 135 -15.97 -3.54 18.13
C PHE A 135 -15.83 -3.83 19.63
N VAL A 136 -16.13 -5.04 20.09
CA VAL A 136 -15.86 -5.45 21.47
C VAL A 136 -14.35 -5.41 21.76
N ILE A 137 -13.49 -5.92 20.87
CA ILE A 137 -12.03 -5.88 21.04
C ILE A 137 -11.51 -4.45 21.05
N LEU A 138 -11.99 -3.60 20.13
CA LEU A 138 -11.59 -2.20 20.05
C LEU A 138 -11.97 -1.44 21.32
N ASP A 139 -13.17 -1.64 21.85
CA ASP A 139 -13.64 -1.01 23.08
C ASP A 139 -12.85 -1.49 24.31
N VAL A 140 -12.53 -2.79 24.37
CA VAL A 140 -11.63 -3.36 25.40
C VAL A 140 -10.21 -2.79 25.27
N ALA A 141 -9.70 -2.54 24.06
CA ALA A 141 -8.40 -1.90 23.87
C ALA A 141 -8.39 -0.45 24.36
N SER A 142 -9.42 0.35 24.01
CA SER A 142 -9.57 1.70 24.57
C SER A 142 -9.68 1.68 26.08
N PHE A 143 -10.30 0.64 26.63
CA PHE A 143 -10.41 0.45 28.06
C PHE A 143 -9.06 0.13 28.74
N ILE A 144 -8.24 -0.75 28.17
CA ILE A 144 -6.90 -1.05 28.73
C ILE A 144 -6.04 0.22 28.79
N ILE A 145 -6.15 1.10 27.78
CA ILE A 145 -5.50 2.42 27.78
C ILE A 145 -6.02 3.28 28.95
N GLN A 146 -7.34 3.28 29.20
CA GLN A 146 -7.93 3.97 30.33
C GLN A 146 -7.46 3.40 31.68
N ILE A 147 -7.34 2.08 31.87
CA ILE A 147 -6.74 1.51 33.09
C ILE A 147 -5.31 2.02 33.27
N GLY A 148 -4.50 1.95 32.21
CA GLY A 148 -3.11 2.38 32.26
C GLY A 148 -2.98 3.85 32.67
N GLY A 149 -3.79 4.73 32.06
CA GLY A 149 -3.86 6.14 32.45
C GLY A 149 -4.38 6.35 33.88
N GLY A 150 -5.46 5.66 34.26
CA GLY A 150 -6.08 5.77 35.58
C GLY A 150 -5.18 5.29 36.74
N LEU A 151 -4.38 4.25 36.53
CA LEU A 151 -3.38 3.80 37.50
C LEU A 151 -2.24 4.81 37.67
N LEU A 152 -1.83 5.49 36.60
CA LEU A 152 -0.80 6.52 36.66
C LEU A 152 -1.28 7.79 37.38
N VAL A 153 -2.59 8.08 37.35
CA VAL A 153 -3.21 9.16 38.15
C VAL A 153 -3.07 8.93 39.66
N LEU A 154 -2.87 7.68 40.11
CA LEU A 154 -2.62 7.35 41.51
C LEU A 154 -1.17 7.61 41.95
N SER A 155 -0.28 7.99 41.03
CA SER A 155 1.11 8.35 41.35
C SER A 155 1.17 9.61 42.22
N LYS A 156 2.10 9.62 43.20
CA LYS A 156 2.39 10.81 44.02
C LYS A 156 3.13 11.92 43.26
N ASN A 157 3.64 11.63 42.06
CA ASN A 157 4.32 12.60 41.20
C ASN A 157 3.31 13.33 40.29
N ASP A 158 3.24 14.65 40.41
CA ASP A 158 2.32 15.51 39.64
C ASP A 158 2.49 15.36 38.12
N GLN A 159 3.73 15.17 37.64
CA GLN A 159 3.99 14.99 36.21
C GLN A 159 3.47 13.63 35.72
N THR A 160 3.63 12.57 36.51
CA THR A 160 3.09 11.25 36.21
C THR A 160 1.56 11.26 36.27
N LYS A 161 0.98 12.01 37.20
CA LYS A 161 -0.47 12.19 37.34
C LYS A 161 -1.08 12.89 36.12
N GLN A 162 -0.46 13.97 35.64
CA GLN A 162 -0.88 14.66 34.41
C GLN A 162 -0.74 13.76 33.17
N THR A 163 0.37 13.03 33.07
CA THR A 163 0.58 12.06 31.99
C THR A 163 -0.51 10.97 32.01
N GLY A 164 -0.83 10.44 33.19
CA GLY A 164 -1.92 9.49 33.37
C GLY A 164 -3.28 10.02 32.94
N LEU A 165 -3.58 11.29 33.24
CA LEU A 165 -4.81 11.97 32.85
C LEU A 165 -4.96 12.10 31.33
N HIS A 166 -3.87 12.46 30.63
CA HIS A 166 -3.85 12.54 29.17
C HIS A 166 -4.06 11.17 28.53
N ILE A 167 -3.40 10.12 29.03
CA ILE A 167 -3.56 8.74 28.55
C ILE A 167 -5.00 8.27 28.76
N TYR A 168 -5.57 8.54 29.93
CA TYR A 168 -6.96 8.23 30.26
C TYR A 168 -7.95 8.92 29.30
N THR A 169 -7.75 10.23 29.07
CA THR A 169 -8.59 11.05 28.17
C THR A 169 -8.48 10.60 26.72
N ALA A 170 -7.28 10.21 26.26
CA ALA A 170 -7.07 9.65 24.93
C ALA A 170 -7.85 8.33 24.75
N GLY A 171 -7.88 7.48 25.77
CA GLY A 171 -8.67 6.25 25.78
C GLY A 171 -10.18 6.51 25.65
N LEU A 172 -10.72 7.53 26.32
CA LEU A 172 -12.13 7.94 26.19
C LEU A 172 -12.45 8.52 24.80
N ALA A 173 -11.55 9.33 24.24
CA ALA A 173 -11.74 9.91 22.90
C ALA A 173 -11.76 8.82 21.83
N LEU A 174 -10.88 7.83 21.97
CA LEU A 174 -10.81 6.66 21.10
C LEU A 174 -12.10 5.81 21.20
N GLN A 175 -12.62 5.61 22.42
CA GLN A 175 -13.89 4.94 22.63
C GLN A 175 -15.06 5.66 21.93
N GLN A 176 -15.15 7.00 22.07
CA GLN A 176 -16.20 7.79 21.39
C GLN A 176 -16.09 7.69 19.87
N PHE A 177 -14.87 7.68 19.33
CA PHE A 177 -14.62 7.49 17.90
C PHE A 177 -15.17 6.14 17.41
N PHE A 178 -14.94 5.05 18.16
CA PHE A 178 -15.51 3.74 17.82
C PHE A 178 -17.04 3.73 17.84
N ILE A 179 -17.68 4.40 18.80
CA ILE A 179 -19.14 4.54 18.84
C ILE A 179 -19.66 5.31 17.62
N ILE A 180 -19.00 6.37 17.18
CA ILE A 180 -19.41 7.13 15.98
C ILE A 180 -19.37 6.25 14.73
N ILE A 181 -18.31 5.46 14.56
CA ILE A 181 -18.21 4.47 13.47
C ILE A 181 -19.34 3.44 13.60
N PHE A 182 -19.60 2.96 14.81
CA PHE A 182 -20.66 1.99 15.06
C PHE A 182 -22.05 2.57 14.77
N VAL A 183 -22.33 3.83 15.10
CA VAL A 183 -23.59 4.52 14.75
C VAL A 183 -23.75 4.64 13.23
N SER A 184 -22.66 4.86 12.49
CA SER A 184 -22.66 4.80 11.03
C SER A 184 -23.05 3.40 10.52
N MET A 185 -22.58 2.35 11.18
CA MET A 185 -23.00 0.97 10.90
C MET A 185 -24.48 0.74 11.25
N VAL A 186 -24.97 1.15 12.42
CA VAL A 186 -26.40 1.06 12.78
C VAL A 186 -27.26 1.82 11.76
N SER A 187 -26.79 2.97 11.27
CA SER A 187 -27.43 3.76 10.21
C SER A 187 -27.45 3.03 8.87
N SER A 188 -26.36 2.37 8.51
CA SER A 188 -26.31 1.52 7.32
C SER A 188 -27.23 0.31 7.45
N PHE A 189 -27.23 -0.38 8.60
CA PHE A 189 -28.16 -1.48 8.86
C PHE A 189 -29.61 -1.00 8.82
N HIS A 190 -29.94 0.16 9.41
CA HIS A 190 -31.28 0.74 9.34
C HIS A 190 -31.70 1.03 7.90
N ARG A 191 -30.81 1.63 7.08
CA ARG A 191 -31.07 1.85 5.65
C ARG A 191 -31.28 0.54 4.89
N ARG A 192 -30.44 -0.47 5.14
CA ARG A 192 -30.54 -1.80 4.50
C ARG A 192 -31.76 -2.58 4.96
N LEU A 193 -32.10 -2.56 6.24
CA LEU A 193 -33.34 -3.12 6.78
C LEU A 193 -34.55 -2.48 6.08
N GLY A 194 -34.51 -1.18 5.84
CA GLY A 194 -35.52 -0.44 5.09
C GLY A 194 -35.67 -0.89 3.63
N ARG A 195 -34.64 -1.48 3.02
CA ARG A 195 -34.63 -1.95 1.63
C ARG A 195 -34.86 -3.45 1.48
N GLU A 196 -34.30 -4.25 2.38
CA GLU A 196 -34.11 -5.70 2.19
C GLU A 196 -35.03 -6.56 3.06
N ALA A 197 -35.58 -6.06 4.18
CA ALA A 197 -36.43 -6.84 5.07
C ALA A 197 -37.92 -6.75 4.70
N SER A 198 -38.74 -7.73 5.08
CA SER A 198 -40.20 -7.67 4.89
C SER A 198 -40.85 -6.59 5.77
N PRO A 199 -42.04 -6.05 5.44
CA PRO A 199 -42.74 -5.06 6.29
C PRO A 199 -42.94 -5.53 7.74
N GLU A 200 -43.23 -6.82 7.94
CA GLU A 200 -43.38 -7.43 9.26
C GLU A 200 -42.03 -7.50 10.01
N GLN A 201 -40.95 -7.85 9.31
CA GLN A 201 -39.60 -7.84 9.87
C GLN A 201 -39.12 -6.43 10.22
N LYS A 202 -39.42 -5.42 9.38
CA LYS A 202 -39.14 -4.00 9.66
C LYS A 202 -39.87 -3.54 10.91
N ALA A 203 -41.16 -3.85 11.05
CA ALA A 203 -41.94 -3.46 12.22
C ALA A 203 -41.37 -4.07 13.52
N LYS A 204 -40.93 -5.34 13.46
CA LYS A 204 -40.28 -6.05 14.56
C LYS A 204 -38.90 -5.46 14.90
N ALA A 205 -38.04 -5.26 13.91
CA ALA A 205 -36.68 -4.75 14.10
C ALA A 205 -36.62 -3.25 14.44
N LYS A 206 -37.62 -2.45 14.03
CA LYS A 206 -37.69 -1.00 14.32
C LYS A 206 -37.68 -0.71 15.82
N LYS A 207 -38.34 -1.53 16.64
CA LYS A 207 -38.37 -1.35 18.09
C LYS A 207 -36.95 -1.45 18.67
N LEU A 208 -36.22 -2.52 18.34
CA LEU A 208 -34.84 -2.71 18.78
C LEU A 208 -33.87 -1.68 18.20
N LEU A 209 -34.08 -1.24 16.95
CA LEU A 209 -33.27 -0.19 16.34
C LEU A 209 -33.39 1.13 17.09
N VAL A 210 -34.61 1.54 17.45
CA VAL A 210 -34.84 2.76 18.23
C VAL A 210 -34.20 2.64 19.60
N THR A 211 -34.38 1.49 20.27
CA THR A 211 -33.72 1.20 21.56
C THR A 211 -32.20 1.30 21.45
N LEU A 212 -31.61 0.78 20.37
CA LEU A 212 -30.17 0.82 20.11
C LEU A 212 -29.66 2.26 19.89
N TYR A 213 -30.34 3.08 19.08
CA TYR A 213 -29.97 4.49 18.91
C TYR A 213 -30.03 5.28 20.22
N LEU A 214 -31.09 5.06 21.02
CA LEU A 214 -31.25 5.72 22.31
C LEU A 214 -30.16 5.28 23.30
N SER A 215 -29.86 3.98 23.37
CA SER A 215 -28.78 3.44 24.21
C SER A 215 -27.42 4.06 23.84
N LEU A 216 -27.03 4.03 22.56
CA LEU A 216 -25.77 4.61 22.08
C LEU A 216 -25.67 6.12 22.31
N THR A 217 -26.81 6.83 22.26
CA THR A 217 -26.87 8.27 22.57
C THR A 217 -26.61 8.52 24.05
N LEU A 218 -27.22 7.72 24.94
CA LEU A 218 -27.01 7.82 26.39
C LEU A 218 -25.57 7.48 26.80
N ILE A 219 -24.96 6.48 26.15
CA ILE A 219 -23.53 6.14 26.33
C ILE A 219 -22.63 7.28 25.84
N SER A 220 -22.96 7.88 24.68
CA SER A 220 -22.19 9.02 24.16
C SER A 220 -22.28 10.24 25.08
N ILE A 221 -23.45 10.54 25.67
CA ILE A 221 -23.61 11.64 26.64
C ILE A 221 -22.66 11.44 27.83
N ARG A 222 -22.60 10.22 28.37
CA ARG A 222 -21.67 9.87 29.44
C ARG A 222 -20.22 10.09 29.03
N ILE A 223 -19.80 9.57 27.88
CA ILE A 223 -18.40 9.69 27.44
C ILE A 223 -18.01 11.14 27.21
N ILE A 224 -18.91 11.95 26.62
CA ILE A 224 -18.67 13.39 26.45
C ILE A 224 -18.52 14.08 27.81
N TYR A 225 -19.39 13.77 28.78
CA TYR A 225 -19.25 14.28 30.14
C TYR A 225 -17.89 13.90 30.75
N ARG A 226 -17.45 12.64 30.61
CA ARG A 226 -16.14 12.20 31.11
C ARG A 226 -14.98 12.87 30.39
N LEU A 227 -15.06 13.07 29.08
CA LEU A 227 -14.06 13.85 28.35
C LEU A 227 -13.99 15.28 28.90
N LEU A 228 -15.12 15.94 29.13
CA LEU A 228 -15.13 17.31 29.69
C LEU A 228 -14.61 17.36 31.14
N GLU A 229 -14.88 16.33 31.93
CA GLU A 229 -14.40 16.20 33.31
C GLU A 229 -12.86 16.07 33.37
N PHE A 230 -12.23 15.40 32.40
CA PHE A 230 -10.79 15.08 32.42
C PHE A 230 -9.92 15.83 31.39
N ALA A 231 -10.49 16.47 30.37
CA ALA A 231 -9.75 17.10 29.26
C ALA A 231 -9.23 18.53 29.54
N ALA A 232 -9.44 19.07 30.74
CA ALA A 232 -9.11 20.46 31.04
C ALA A 232 -8.00 20.56 32.10
N ASP A 233 -7.08 21.49 31.89
CA ASP A 233 -6.20 21.99 32.94
C ASP A 233 -7.07 22.34 34.16
N PHE A 234 -6.68 21.91 35.36
CA PHE A 234 -7.37 22.12 36.64
C PHE A 234 -7.65 23.60 37.00
N THR A 235 -7.36 24.53 36.09
CA THR A 235 -7.51 25.98 36.18
C THR A 235 -8.82 26.50 35.56
N SER A 236 -9.56 25.70 34.79
CA SER A 236 -10.83 26.12 34.17
C SER A 236 -11.99 26.11 35.17
N THR A 237 -12.80 27.18 35.18
CA THR A 237 -13.97 27.31 36.08
C THR A 237 -15.03 26.24 35.84
N LEU A 238 -15.18 25.77 34.60
CA LEU A 238 -16.11 24.70 34.24
C LEU A 238 -15.67 23.37 34.87
N THR A 239 -14.39 23.03 34.80
CA THR A 239 -13.85 21.76 35.32
C THR A 239 -13.94 21.70 36.83
N GLN A 240 -13.66 22.82 37.51
CA GLN A 240 -13.86 22.91 38.96
C GLN A 240 -15.33 22.65 39.33
N GLN A 241 -16.30 23.22 38.61
CA GLN A 241 -17.72 22.94 38.87
C GLN A 241 -18.12 21.48 38.65
N LEU A 242 -17.52 20.78 37.67
CA LEU A 242 -17.80 19.37 37.42
C LEU A 242 -17.21 18.45 38.51
N TRP A 243 -16.03 18.77 39.04
CA TRP A 243 -15.35 17.98 40.08
C TRP A 243 -15.90 18.19 41.49
N TYR A 244 -16.38 19.40 41.81
CA TYR A 244 -16.81 19.75 43.18
C TYR A 244 -18.31 19.52 43.44
N HIS A 245 -19.08 19.10 42.44
CA HIS A 245 -20.52 18.86 42.58
C HIS A 245 -20.94 17.48 42.07
N GLU A 246 -21.34 16.60 42.97
CA GLU A 246 -21.75 15.23 42.65
C GLU A 246 -22.99 15.12 41.76
N VAL A 247 -23.81 16.19 41.70
CA VAL A 247 -25.05 16.23 40.91
C VAL A 247 -24.77 15.91 39.44
N TRP A 248 -23.64 16.39 38.90
CA TRP A 248 -23.27 16.14 37.51
C TRP A 248 -22.95 14.67 37.23
N GLN A 249 -22.32 13.98 38.20
CA GLN A 249 -22.06 12.55 38.11
C GLN A 249 -23.37 11.74 38.08
N TYR A 250 -24.38 12.14 38.86
CA TYR A 250 -25.69 11.50 38.80
C TYR A 250 -26.43 11.82 37.50
N CYS A 251 -26.45 13.08 37.07
CA CYS A 251 -27.21 13.52 35.90
C CYS A 251 -26.64 13.04 34.56
N PHE A 252 -25.32 13.02 34.41
CA PHE A 252 -24.67 12.74 33.12
C PHE A 252 -23.93 11.41 33.04
N ASP A 253 -23.82 10.67 34.15
CA ASP A 253 -23.25 9.32 34.14
C ASP A 253 -24.28 8.27 34.61
N ALA A 254 -24.65 8.27 35.88
CA ALA A 254 -25.51 7.22 36.45
C ALA A 254 -26.91 7.20 35.83
N THR A 255 -27.52 8.36 35.61
CA THR A 255 -28.88 8.46 35.05
C THR A 255 -28.96 7.98 33.59
N PRO A 256 -28.07 8.39 32.67
CA PRO A 256 -28.03 7.83 31.32
C PRO A 256 -27.86 6.31 31.30
N MET A 257 -26.99 5.76 32.15
CA MET A 257 -26.74 4.31 32.20
C MET A 257 -27.95 3.55 32.73
N PHE A 258 -28.61 4.09 33.77
CA PHE A 258 -29.86 3.55 34.26
C PHE A 258 -30.95 3.51 33.17
N PHE A 259 -31.12 4.59 32.40
CA PHE A 259 -32.08 4.62 31.31
C PHE A 259 -31.71 3.68 30.15
N ALA A 260 -30.43 3.54 29.82
CA ALA A 260 -29.97 2.57 28.81
C ALA A 260 -30.35 1.13 29.21
N LEU A 261 -30.17 0.77 30.49
CA LEU A 261 -30.58 -0.53 31.02
C LEU A 261 -32.10 -0.71 31.03
N ILE A 262 -32.88 0.31 31.38
CA ILE A 262 -34.35 0.25 31.36
C ILE A 262 -34.88 0.09 29.94
N LEU A 263 -34.32 0.81 28.97
CA LEU A 263 -34.72 0.73 27.57
C LEU A 263 -34.65 -0.73 27.07
N MET A 264 -33.63 -1.47 27.51
CA MET A 264 -33.45 -2.89 27.21
C MET A 264 -34.30 -3.84 28.07
N ASN A 265 -34.82 -3.40 29.22
CA ASN A 265 -35.86 -4.14 29.96
C ASN A 265 -37.22 -4.03 29.27
N VAL A 266 -37.56 -2.85 28.77
CA VAL A 266 -38.85 -2.57 28.12
C VAL A 266 -38.91 -3.23 26.74
N VAL A 267 -37.85 -3.06 25.94
CA VAL A 267 -37.72 -3.67 24.61
C VAL A 267 -36.65 -4.75 24.67
N HIS A 268 -36.94 -5.83 25.41
CA HIS A 268 -35.97 -6.90 25.63
C HIS A 268 -35.68 -7.66 24.32
N PRO A 269 -34.41 -7.83 23.90
CA PRO A 269 -34.05 -8.52 22.65
C PRO A 269 -34.59 -9.95 22.52
N GLY A 270 -34.76 -10.65 23.65
CA GLY A 270 -35.35 -11.98 23.67
C GLY A 270 -36.83 -12.06 23.27
N THR A 271 -37.55 -10.94 23.24
CA THR A 271 -38.93 -10.90 22.70
C THR A 271 -38.97 -11.06 21.18
N LEU A 272 -37.86 -10.74 20.50
CA LEU A 272 -37.77 -10.72 19.04
C LEU A 272 -36.79 -11.75 18.49
N ILE A 273 -35.81 -12.16 19.29
CA ILE A 273 -34.80 -13.19 18.95
C ILE A 273 -34.76 -14.27 20.06
N PRO A 274 -35.81 -15.08 20.25
CA PRO A 274 -35.85 -16.12 21.29
C PRO A 274 -35.13 -17.42 20.88
N GLY A 275 -34.62 -18.16 21.87
CA GLY A 275 -34.21 -19.58 21.72
C GLY A 275 -33.05 -19.82 20.73
N ASP A 276 -33.14 -20.86 19.90
CA ASP A 276 -32.06 -21.29 18.98
C ASP A 276 -31.70 -20.26 17.90
N LYS A 277 -32.58 -19.27 17.65
CA LYS A 277 -32.31 -18.12 16.76
C LYS A 277 -31.32 -17.11 17.38
N SER A 278 -31.04 -17.22 18.67
CA SER A 278 -30.05 -16.37 19.38
C SER A 278 -28.60 -16.83 19.18
N LYS A 279 -28.39 -18.04 18.65
CA LYS A 279 -27.07 -18.60 18.32
C LYS A 279 -26.72 -18.27 16.87
N PHE A 280 -25.46 -17.92 16.63
CA PHE A 280 -24.93 -17.93 15.26
C PHE A 280 -24.86 -19.38 14.80
N ILE A 281 -25.88 -19.83 14.06
CA ILE A 281 -25.93 -21.18 13.50
C ILE A 281 -24.85 -21.24 12.41
N LYS A 282 -23.78 -22.02 12.65
CA LYS A 282 -22.83 -22.40 11.58
C LYS A 282 -23.64 -23.03 10.45
N PRO A 283 -23.35 -22.72 9.17
CA PRO A 283 -24.01 -23.41 8.08
C PRO A 283 -23.86 -24.91 8.31
N VAL A 284 -24.98 -25.62 8.41
CA VAL A 284 -24.99 -27.07 8.33
C VAL A 284 -24.47 -27.38 6.93
N GLU A 285 -23.30 -28.01 6.84
CA GLU A 285 -22.89 -28.72 5.63
C GLU A 285 -24.03 -29.67 5.29
N THR A 286 -24.83 -29.31 4.30
CA THR A 286 -25.75 -30.25 3.68
C THR A 286 -24.89 -31.08 2.74
N ALA A 287 -24.03 -31.91 3.33
CA ALA A 287 -23.46 -33.04 2.62
C ALA A 287 -24.65 -33.95 2.31
N LEU A 288 -25.19 -33.83 1.11
CA LEU A 288 -25.83 -34.98 0.48
C LEU A 288 -24.78 -36.09 0.55
N ILE A 289 -25.08 -37.13 1.32
CA ILE A 289 -24.35 -38.39 1.31
C ILE A 289 -24.53 -38.95 -0.10
N VAL A 290 -23.62 -38.58 -0.99
CA VAL A 290 -23.34 -39.36 -2.19
C VAL A 290 -22.40 -40.45 -1.70
N ASN A 291 -22.82 -41.70 -1.87
CA ASN A 291 -22.05 -42.90 -1.53
C ASN A 291 -20.57 -42.71 -1.90
N CYS A 292 -19.68 -42.98 -0.93
CA CYS A 292 -18.24 -42.70 -0.98
C CYS A 292 -17.43 -43.58 -1.96
N ASP A 293 -18.08 -44.22 -2.93
CA ASP A 293 -17.46 -45.13 -3.89
C ASP A 293 -17.53 -44.63 -5.35
N MET A 294 -17.99 -43.40 -5.60
CA MET A 294 -18.07 -42.85 -6.97
C MET A 294 -16.91 -41.90 -7.29
N ALA A 295 -16.21 -42.16 -8.39
CA ALA A 295 -15.18 -41.27 -8.91
C ALA A 295 -15.76 -39.93 -9.38
N TYR A 296 -15.10 -38.81 -9.06
CA TYR A 296 -15.46 -37.48 -9.57
C TYR A 296 -15.28 -37.40 -11.09
N TYR A 297 -16.05 -36.50 -11.73
CA TYR A 297 -15.94 -36.25 -13.17
C TYR A 297 -14.48 -35.96 -13.57
N GLN A 298 -14.01 -36.68 -14.60
CA GLN A 298 -12.67 -36.51 -15.18
C GLN A 298 -12.81 -35.99 -16.61
N TYR A 299 -12.13 -34.88 -16.89
CA TYR A 299 -12.08 -34.32 -18.24
C TYR A 299 -11.31 -35.24 -19.18
N GLN A 300 -11.87 -35.50 -20.36
CA GLN A 300 -11.14 -36.13 -21.46
C GLN A 300 -10.37 -35.07 -22.24
N PRO A 301 -9.12 -35.32 -22.69
CA PRO A 301 -8.39 -34.37 -23.52
C PRO A 301 -9.17 -34.00 -24.80
N LEU A 302 -9.17 -32.73 -25.16
CA LEU A 302 -9.80 -32.26 -26.41
C LEU A 302 -9.09 -32.88 -27.63
N ALA A 303 -9.87 -33.22 -28.67
CA ALA A 303 -9.32 -33.82 -29.88
C ALA A 303 -8.29 -32.92 -30.62
N ASN A 304 -8.42 -31.59 -30.54
CA ASN A 304 -7.44 -30.62 -31.02
C ASN A 304 -7.63 -29.25 -30.35
N ALA A 305 -6.64 -28.36 -30.52
CA ALA A 305 -6.60 -27.03 -29.90
C ALA A 305 -7.69 -26.05 -30.39
N GLY A 306 -8.39 -26.34 -31.49
CA GLY A 306 -9.47 -25.51 -32.03
C GLY A 306 -10.88 -25.89 -31.55
N MET A 307 -11.01 -26.97 -30.78
CA MET A 307 -12.28 -27.42 -30.21
C MET A 307 -12.55 -26.80 -28.85
N THR A 308 -13.81 -26.71 -28.47
CA THR A 308 -14.24 -26.37 -27.11
C THR A 308 -15.34 -27.32 -26.66
N ARG A 309 -15.73 -27.24 -25.39
CA ARG A 309 -16.82 -28.04 -24.83
C ARG A 309 -18.06 -27.19 -24.66
N LEU A 310 -19.23 -27.78 -24.90
CA LEU A 310 -20.52 -27.19 -24.54
C LEU A 310 -21.22 -28.05 -23.49
N LEU A 311 -21.81 -27.37 -22.53
CA LEU A 311 -22.64 -27.93 -21.48
C LEU A 311 -24.07 -28.09 -21.99
N LYS A 312 -24.53 -29.33 -22.16
CA LYS A 312 -25.93 -29.67 -22.40
C LYS A 312 -26.66 -29.84 -21.06
N LEU A 313 -27.33 -28.78 -20.63
CA LEU A 313 -28.06 -28.74 -19.37
C LEU A 313 -29.41 -29.47 -19.49
N ILE A 314 -29.64 -30.48 -18.65
CA ILE A 314 -30.82 -31.35 -18.73
C ILE A 314 -32.04 -30.68 -18.08
N PRO A 315 -33.25 -30.75 -18.68
CA PRO A 315 -34.46 -30.14 -18.14
C PRO A 315 -34.91 -30.72 -16.80
N CYS A 316 -35.63 -29.92 -16.02
CA CYS A 316 -36.34 -30.39 -14.83
C CYS A 316 -37.86 -30.13 -14.96
N PRO A 317 -38.71 -31.18 -15.04
CA PRO A 317 -40.15 -31.03 -15.21
C PRO A 317 -40.88 -30.40 -14.02
N THR A 318 -40.34 -30.52 -12.80
CA THR A 318 -40.93 -29.99 -11.57
C THR A 318 -40.25 -28.69 -11.15
N ARG A 319 -40.86 -27.56 -11.51
CA ARG A 319 -40.58 -26.27 -10.87
C ARG A 319 -41.68 -26.03 -9.85
N LEU A 320 -41.56 -26.63 -8.66
CA LEU A 320 -42.40 -26.21 -7.54
C LEU A 320 -42.06 -24.74 -7.27
N GLU A 321 -43.06 -23.86 -7.39
CA GLU A 321 -42.96 -22.49 -6.92
C GLU A 321 -42.66 -22.54 -5.42
N CYS A 322 -41.39 -22.37 -5.06
CA CYS A 322 -41.01 -22.16 -3.66
C CYS A 322 -41.55 -20.80 -3.22
N ASN A 323 -42.78 -20.78 -2.71
CA ASN A 323 -43.22 -19.75 -1.81
C ASN A 323 -42.34 -19.82 -0.55
N LEU A 324 -41.53 -18.80 -0.35
CA LEU A 324 -40.64 -18.61 0.80
C LEU A 324 -41.45 -18.32 2.08
N SER A 325 -42.21 -19.28 2.59
CA SER A 325 -42.89 -19.13 3.89
C SER A 325 -43.02 -20.37 4.77
N THR A 326 -42.69 -21.59 4.34
CA THR A 326 -42.80 -22.78 5.22
C THR A 326 -41.74 -23.84 4.95
N ASN A 327 -41.10 -24.32 6.02
CA ASN A 327 -40.31 -25.55 6.23
C ASN A 327 -39.64 -26.23 5.01
N PHE A 328 -38.31 -26.28 5.04
CA PHE A 328 -37.46 -27.07 4.15
C PHE A 328 -37.77 -28.58 4.25
N ASN A 329 -38.45 -29.12 3.23
CA ASN A 329 -38.31 -30.50 2.76
C ASN A 329 -38.91 -30.60 1.35
N CYS A 330 -38.23 -29.97 0.37
CA CYS A 330 -38.53 -30.16 -1.04
C CYS A 330 -37.29 -30.73 -1.71
N GLU A 331 -37.31 -32.03 -2.04
CA GLU A 331 -36.26 -32.73 -2.78
C GLU A 331 -36.16 -32.16 -4.21
N SER A 332 -35.41 -31.08 -4.39
CA SER A 332 -35.07 -30.60 -5.73
C SER A 332 -34.09 -31.57 -6.37
N ARG A 333 -34.50 -32.25 -7.45
CA ARG A 333 -33.60 -33.11 -8.23
C ARG A 333 -32.28 -32.38 -8.57
N PRO A 334 -31.12 -33.03 -8.42
CA PRO A 334 -29.82 -32.41 -8.67
C PRO A 334 -29.72 -31.92 -10.12
N ILE A 335 -29.00 -30.81 -10.33
CA ILE A 335 -28.73 -30.30 -11.68
C ILE A 335 -27.88 -31.34 -12.40
N THR A 336 -28.37 -31.79 -13.56
CA THR A 336 -27.70 -32.78 -14.40
C THR A 336 -27.35 -32.16 -15.75
N CYS A 337 -26.18 -32.48 -16.27
CA CYS A 337 -25.68 -31.98 -17.53
C CYS A 337 -24.80 -33.01 -18.24
N ASN A 338 -24.65 -32.83 -19.54
CA ASN A 338 -23.72 -33.60 -20.35
C ASN A 338 -22.74 -32.66 -21.05
N ILE A 339 -21.51 -33.12 -21.25
CA ILE A 339 -20.52 -32.34 -22.01
C ILE A 339 -20.41 -32.89 -23.43
N GLN A 340 -20.43 -31.99 -24.42
CA GLN A 340 -20.21 -32.31 -25.82
C GLN A 340 -19.04 -31.49 -26.37
N GLU A 341 -18.13 -32.13 -27.08
CA GLU A 341 -17.05 -31.45 -27.80
C GLU A 341 -17.57 -30.91 -29.13
N VAL A 342 -17.22 -29.67 -29.45
CA VAL A 342 -17.63 -29.01 -30.69
C VAL A 342 -16.48 -28.21 -31.29
N SER A 343 -16.45 -28.15 -32.61
CA SER A 343 -15.64 -27.18 -33.34
C SER A 343 -16.45 -25.89 -33.53
N LEU A 344 -15.84 -24.74 -33.23
CA LEU A 344 -16.49 -23.43 -33.51
C LEU A 344 -16.64 -23.17 -35.02
N ALA A 345 -15.83 -23.82 -35.86
CA ALA A 345 -15.94 -23.74 -37.31
C ALA A 345 -17.27 -24.31 -37.83
N ASP A 346 -17.89 -25.23 -37.09
CA ASP A 346 -19.16 -25.85 -37.45
C ASP A 346 -20.38 -24.94 -37.13
N ASN A 347 -20.13 -23.74 -36.59
CA ASN A 347 -21.15 -22.77 -36.17
C ASN A 347 -22.22 -23.36 -35.24
N PRO A 348 -21.84 -23.98 -34.10
CA PRO A 348 -22.81 -24.54 -33.17
C PRO A 348 -23.72 -23.45 -32.60
N VAL A 349 -25.00 -23.79 -32.37
CA VAL A 349 -25.98 -22.90 -31.73
C VAL A 349 -25.97 -23.13 -30.23
N TYR A 350 -25.47 -22.15 -29.47
CA TYR A 350 -25.41 -22.19 -28.01
C TYR A 350 -25.48 -20.78 -27.41
N GLU A 351 -25.75 -20.70 -26.12
CA GLU A 351 -25.64 -19.47 -25.33
C GLU A 351 -24.34 -19.49 -24.50
N ALA A 352 -23.67 -18.36 -24.35
CA ALA A 352 -22.48 -18.26 -23.49
C ALA A 352 -22.82 -17.54 -22.18
N LEU A 353 -22.33 -18.07 -21.06
CA LEU A 353 -22.56 -17.48 -19.74
C LEU A 353 -21.41 -16.52 -19.40
N SER A 354 -21.77 -15.33 -18.94
CA SER A 354 -20.86 -14.32 -18.40
C SER A 354 -21.26 -14.04 -16.94
N TYR A 355 -20.42 -14.38 -15.98
CA TYR A 355 -20.78 -14.34 -14.56
C TYR A 355 -19.55 -14.15 -13.65
N ASN A 356 -19.77 -13.61 -12.45
CA ASN A 356 -18.70 -13.54 -11.45
C ASN A 356 -18.58 -14.89 -10.73
N TRP A 357 -17.38 -15.47 -10.63
CA TRP A 357 -17.20 -16.80 -10.01
C TRP A 357 -17.61 -16.86 -8.53
N GLY A 358 -17.63 -15.73 -7.83
CA GLY A 358 -18.05 -15.63 -6.43
C GLY A 358 -17.00 -16.13 -5.44
N ASP A 359 -17.43 -16.49 -4.24
CA ASP A 359 -16.56 -17.01 -3.17
C ASP A 359 -16.16 -18.47 -3.48
N ALA A 360 -14.88 -18.70 -3.80
CA ALA A 360 -14.35 -20.01 -4.19
C ALA A 360 -14.46 -21.09 -3.08
N SER A 361 -14.69 -20.68 -1.83
CA SER A 361 -14.93 -21.59 -0.71
C SER A 361 -16.35 -22.17 -0.69
N LEU A 362 -17.30 -21.51 -1.35
CA LEU A 362 -18.68 -21.97 -1.44
C LEU A 362 -18.86 -22.81 -2.70
N ARG A 363 -18.94 -24.13 -2.51
CA ARG A 363 -19.10 -25.09 -3.61
C ARG A 363 -20.43 -25.80 -3.53
N SER A 364 -20.92 -26.19 -4.69
CA SER A 364 -22.16 -26.94 -4.89
C SER A 364 -21.92 -28.02 -5.93
N THR A 365 -22.53 -29.18 -5.74
CA THR A 365 -22.31 -30.35 -6.60
C THR A 365 -23.40 -30.46 -7.66
N ILE A 366 -23.00 -30.68 -8.89
CA ILE A 366 -23.87 -31.05 -10.01
C ILE A 366 -23.47 -32.44 -10.53
N VAL A 367 -24.35 -33.06 -11.33
CA VAL A 367 -24.04 -34.32 -12.01
C VAL A 367 -23.68 -34.02 -13.47
N CYS A 368 -22.45 -34.35 -13.85
CA CYS A 368 -21.89 -34.16 -15.18
C CYS A 368 -21.56 -35.52 -15.79
N ASP A 369 -22.19 -35.89 -16.89
CA ASP A 369 -22.04 -37.21 -17.55
C ASP A 369 -22.17 -38.40 -16.58
N GLY A 370 -23.06 -38.29 -15.59
CA GLY A 370 -23.31 -39.31 -14.58
C GLY A 370 -22.36 -39.28 -13.36
N ALA A 371 -21.32 -38.44 -13.38
CA ALA A 371 -20.37 -38.29 -12.27
C ALA A 371 -20.54 -36.95 -11.52
N PRO A 372 -20.21 -36.86 -10.22
CA PRO A 372 -20.29 -35.61 -9.48
C PRO A 372 -19.19 -34.63 -9.94
N LEU A 373 -19.58 -33.36 -10.16
CA LEU A 373 -18.69 -32.24 -10.46
C LEU A 373 -18.97 -31.09 -9.49
N GLN A 374 -17.91 -30.55 -8.86
CA GLN A 374 -18.01 -29.42 -7.93
C GLN A 374 -17.86 -28.10 -8.67
N ILE A 375 -18.82 -27.19 -8.47
CA ILE A 375 -18.82 -25.85 -9.06
C ILE A 375 -19.08 -24.79 -7.98
N SER A 376 -18.84 -23.51 -8.30
CA SER A 376 -19.16 -22.44 -7.34
C SER A 376 -20.67 -22.31 -7.13
N SER A 377 -21.08 -21.90 -5.94
CA SER A 377 -22.50 -21.69 -5.64
C SER A 377 -23.16 -20.64 -6.55
N ASN A 378 -22.41 -19.63 -7.01
CA ASN A 378 -22.97 -18.64 -7.95
C ASN A 378 -23.22 -19.25 -9.34
N LEU A 379 -22.33 -20.12 -9.82
CA LEU A 379 -22.56 -20.85 -11.07
C LEU A 379 -23.73 -21.82 -10.94
N TYR A 380 -23.87 -22.50 -9.79
CA TYR A 380 -25.01 -23.38 -9.52
C TYR A 380 -26.35 -22.63 -9.63
N LEU A 381 -26.43 -21.44 -9.03
CA LEU A 381 -27.63 -20.58 -9.12
C LEU A 381 -27.90 -20.13 -10.55
N ALA A 382 -26.87 -19.72 -11.29
CA ALA A 382 -26.98 -19.36 -12.70
C ALA A 382 -27.51 -20.54 -13.54
N LEU A 383 -26.89 -21.73 -13.43
CA LEU A 383 -27.34 -22.92 -14.16
C LEU A 383 -28.77 -23.30 -13.79
N ASN A 384 -29.13 -23.26 -12.50
CA ASN A 384 -30.51 -23.54 -12.09
C ASN A 384 -31.50 -22.53 -12.71
N ARG A 385 -31.09 -21.28 -12.88
CA ARG A 385 -31.90 -20.24 -13.51
C ARG A 385 -32.07 -20.45 -15.01
N PHE A 386 -31.00 -20.80 -15.72
CA PHE A 386 -31.00 -21.03 -17.17
C PHE A 386 -31.52 -22.43 -17.55
N ARG A 387 -31.69 -23.35 -16.59
CA ARG A 387 -32.32 -24.65 -16.82
C ARG A 387 -33.77 -24.49 -17.26
N HIS A 388 -34.06 -24.88 -18.50
CA HIS A 388 -35.43 -24.92 -19.03
C HIS A 388 -36.24 -26.08 -18.43
N GLN A 389 -37.57 -25.93 -18.41
CA GLN A 389 -38.48 -26.95 -17.87
C GLN A 389 -38.68 -28.15 -18.81
N ARG A 390 -38.57 -27.94 -20.12
CA ARG A 390 -38.98 -28.93 -21.14
C ARG A 390 -37.92 -29.28 -22.17
N GLN A 391 -36.92 -28.42 -22.40
CA GLN A 391 -35.93 -28.61 -23.46
C GLN A 391 -34.52 -28.41 -22.94
N PRO A 392 -33.55 -29.27 -23.33
CA PRO A 392 -32.16 -29.09 -22.91
C PRO A 392 -31.60 -27.80 -23.51
N VAL A 393 -30.71 -27.15 -22.77
CA VAL A 393 -30.04 -25.91 -23.21
C VAL A 393 -28.58 -26.20 -23.43
N LEU A 394 -28.04 -25.75 -24.55
CA LEU A 394 -26.60 -25.76 -24.82
C LEU A 394 -25.99 -24.45 -24.33
N LEU A 395 -25.12 -24.56 -23.33
CA LEU A 395 -24.45 -23.44 -22.69
C LEU A 395 -22.94 -23.59 -22.79
N TRP A 396 -22.24 -22.47 -22.87
CA TRP A 396 -20.82 -22.42 -22.60
C TRP A 396 -20.58 -21.69 -21.28
N ALA A 397 -19.86 -22.31 -20.35
CA ALA A 397 -19.47 -21.72 -19.08
C ALA A 397 -18.04 -22.13 -18.76
N ASP A 398 -17.13 -21.16 -18.68
CA ASP A 398 -15.69 -21.33 -18.48
C ASP A 398 -15.29 -22.38 -17.41
N ALA A 399 -15.87 -22.33 -16.21
CA ALA A 399 -15.52 -23.20 -15.10
C ALA A 399 -15.90 -24.68 -15.30
N ILE A 400 -16.73 -24.99 -16.31
CA ILE A 400 -17.14 -26.37 -16.66
C ILE A 400 -16.66 -26.77 -18.05
N CYS A 401 -16.60 -25.84 -19.00
CA CYS A 401 -16.24 -26.14 -20.39
C CYS A 401 -14.72 -26.23 -20.59
N ILE A 402 -13.95 -25.57 -19.70
CA ILE A 402 -12.49 -25.60 -19.68
C ILE A 402 -12.03 -26.44 -18.49
N ASN A 403 -11.11 -27.38 -18.73
CA ASN A 403 -10.42 -28.09 -17.68
C ASN A 403 -9.44 -27.17 -16.95
N GLN A 404 -9.92 -26.53 -15.88
CA GLN A 404 -9.17 -25.54 -15.09
C GLN A 404 -7.86 -26.07 -14.45
N ARG A 405 -7.61 -27.39 -14.51
CA ARG A 405 -6.39 -28.03 -13.98
C ARG A 405 -5.33 -28.30 -15.05
N ASP A 406 -5.67 -28.18 -16.33
CA ASP A 406 -4.76 -28.38 -17.45
C ASP A 406 -4.37 -27.02 -18.05
N ILE A 407 -3.14 -26.58 -17.78
CA ILE A 407 -2.64 -25.28 -18.23
C ILE A 407 -2.58 -25.19 -19.76
N SER A 408 -2.23 -26.29 -20.44
CA SER A 408 -2.16 -26.34 -21.89
C SER A 408 -3.55 -26.19 -22.52
N GLU A 409 -4.54 -26.85 -21.93
CA GLU A 409 -5.94 -26.66 -22.32
C GLU A 409 -6.42 -25.23 -22.03
N CYS A 410 -6.14 -24.69 -20.85
CA CYS A 410 -6.48 -23.31 -20.48
C CYS A 410 -5.88 -22.30 -21.48
N ASN A 411 -4.59 -22.41 -21.80
CA ASN A 411 -3.91 -21.57 -22.79
C ASN A 411 -4.65 -21.64 -24.15
N SER A 412 -5.01 -22.84 -24.60
CA SER A 412 -5.72 -23.05 -25.88
C SER A 412 -7.14 -22.46 -25.87
N GLN A 413 -7.91 -22.71 -24.80
CA GLN A 413 -9.29 -22.22 -24.68
C GLN A 413 -9.35 -20.70 -24.53
N VAL A 414 -8.40 -20.08 -23.83
CA VAL A 414 -8.35 -18.61 -23.68
C VAL A 414 -8.06 -17.93 -25.01
N ARG A 415 -7.21 -18.49 -25.88
CA ARG A 415 -7.04 -18.00 -27.27
C ARG A 415 -8.34 -18.03 -28.08
N LEU A 416 -9.22 -19.00 -27.80
CA LEU A 416 -10.53 -19.13 -28.45
C LEU A 416 -11.61 -18.20 -27.87
N MET A 417 -11.35 -17.52 -26.75
CA MET A 417 -12.41 -16.78 -26.03
C MET A 417 -13.17 -15.76 -26.88
N ARG A 418 -12.45 -15.05 -27.78
CA ARG A 418 -13.08 -14.09 -28.71
C ARG A 418 -14.10 -14.81 -29.58
N GLN A 419 -13.70 -15.92 -30.18
CA GLN A 419 -14.54 -16.71 -31.07
C GLN A 419 -15.70 -17.36 -30.31
N ILE A 420 -15.47 -17.84 -29.08
CA ILE A 420 -16.50 -18.45 -28.24
C ILE A 420 -17.63 -17.44 -27.95
N TYR A 421 -17.31 -16.22 -27.51
CA TYR A 421 -18.35 -15.22 -27.21
C TYR A 421 -18.96 -14.60 -28.48
N GLN A 422 -18.20 -14.50 -29.57
CA GLN A 422 -18.68 -13.98 -30.85
C GLN A 422 -19.61 -14.96 -31.58
N SER A 423 -19.33 -16.26 -31.50
CA SER A 423 -20.12 -17.31 -32.15
C SER A 423 -21.41 -17.64 -31.40
N ALA A 424 -21.44 -17.41 -30.07
CA ALA A 424 -22.64 -17.61 -29.25
C ALA A 424 -23.86 -16.85 -29.81
N GLN A 425 -25.03 -17.48 -29.74
CA GLN A 425 -26.30 -16.88 -30.16
C GLN A 425 -26.64 -15.67 -29.27
N SER A 426 -26.39 -15.81 -27.97
CA SER A 426 -26.50 -14.72 -27.00
C SER A 426 -25.54 -14.96 -25.84
N VAL A 427 -25.09 -13.86 -25.23
CA VAL A 427 -24.32 -13.88 -23.99
C VAL A 427 -25.26 -13.55 -22.84
N GLN A 428 -25.42 -14.49 -21.91
CA GLN A 428 -26.25 -14.34 -20.72
C GLN A 428 -25.39 -13.80 -19.59
N ILE A 429 -25.57 -12.52 -19.23
CA ILE A 429 -24.83 -11.84 -18.17
C ILE A 429 -25.55 -12.06 -16.84
N TRP A 430 -25.02 -12.94 -15.99
CA TRP A 430 -25.61 -13.25 -14.69
C TRP A 430 -25.06 -12.35 -13.58
N LEU A 431 -25.93 -11.49 -13.03
CA LEU A 431 -25.60 -10.55 -11.95
C LEU A 431 -25.86 -11.10 -10.54
N GLY A 432 -26.37 -12.33 -10.44
CA GLY A 432 -26.83 -12.95 -9.19
C GLY A 432 -28.34 -12.85 -8.98
N GLU A 433 -28.79 -13.33 -7.83
CA GLU A 433 -30.20 -13.26 -7.42
C GLU A 433 -30.70 -11.81 -7.25
N GLU A 434 -32.00 -11.64 -7.48
CA GLU A 434 -32.66 -10.33 -7.37
C GLU A 434 -32.78 -9.90 -5.91
N THR A 435 -32.48 -8.63 -5.66
CA THR A 435 -32.86 -7.87 -4.46
C THR A 435 -33.96 -6.88 -4.81
N GLU A 436 -34.67 -6.35 -3.81
CA GLU A 436 -35.68 -5.29 -4.01
C GLU A 436 -35.12 -4.09 -4.80
N ASP A 437 -33.88 -3.66 -4.50
CA ASP A 437 -33.21 -2.58 -5.23
C ASP A 437 -33.00 -2.96 -6.71
N SER A 438 -32.45 -4.15 -7.03
CA SER A 438 -32.29 -4.54 -8.44
C SER A 438 -33.63 -4.73 -9.15
N LYS A 439 -34.66 -5.25 -8.46
CA LYS A 439 -35.99 -5.42 -9.05
C LYS A 439 -36.58 -4.07 -9.47
N LEU A 440 -36.56 -3.09 -8.57
CA LEU A 440 -36.99 -1.72 -8.86
C LEU A 440 -36.15 -1.07 -9.97
N GLY A 441 -34.83 -1.31 -9.98
CA GLY A 441 -33.94 -0.81 -11.01
C GLY A 441 -34.27 -1.34 -12.40
N PHE A 442 -34.50 -2.65 -12.53
CA PHE A 442 -34.89 -3.29 -13.79
C PHE A 442 -36.29 -2.84 -14.25
N GLU A 443 -37.25 -2.69 -13.33
CA GLU A 443 -38.59 -2.16 -13.62
C GLU A 443 -38.57 -0.68 -14.07
N PHE A 444 -37.52 0.05 -13.73
CA PHE A 444 -37.34 1.45 -14.13
C PHE A 444 -36.73 1.60 -15.54
N VAL A 445 -36.03 0.58 -16.06
CA VAL A 445 -35.38 0.65 -17.38
C VAL A 445 -36.36 0.98 -18.51
N PRO A 446 -37.53 0.33 -18.65
CA PRO A 446 -38.49 0.67 -19.71
C PRO A 446 -38.98 2.12 -19.64
N GLN A 447 -39.05 2.73 -18.46
CA GLN A 447 -39.47 4.13 -18.29
C GLN A 447 -38.37 5.08 -18.81
N LEU A 448 -37.10 4.79 -18.51
CA LEU A 448 -35.96 5.53 -19.03
C LEU A 448 -35.84 5.41 -20.56
N LEU A 449 -36.05 4.22 -21.10
CA LEU A 449 -36.06 3.97 -22.53
C LEU A 449 -37.19 4.70 -23.25
N HIS A 450 -38.40 4.70 -22.67
CA HIS A 450 -39.51 5.47 -23.22
C HIS A 450 -39.15 6.96 -23.30
N GLY A 451 -38.51 7.50 -22.26
CA GLY A 451 -38.05 8.89 -22.27
C GLY A 451 -36.94 9.16 -23.31
N ALA A 452 -36.01 8.23 -23.48
CA ALA A 452 -34.98 8.31 -24.52
C ALA A 452 -35.59 8.34 -25.94
N ARG A 453 -36.61 7.51 -26.20
CA ARG A 453 -37.29 7.43 -27.51
C ARG A 453 -38.12 8.68 -27.83
N LEU A 454 -38.82 9.24 -26.84
CA LEU A 454 -39.55 10.51 -27.02
C LEU A 454 -38.62 11.65 -27.43
N GLN A 455 -37.41 11.67 -26.88
CA GLN A 455 -36.40 12.67 -27.23
C GLN A 455 -35.88 12.51 -28.68
N ILE A 456 -35.73 11.27 -29.16
CA ILE A 456 -35.30 11.00 -30.54
C ILE A 456 -36.40 11.38 -31.55
N ASN A 457 -37.65 11.03 -31.27
CA ASN A 457 -38.78 11.27 -32.16
C ASN A 457 -39.17 12.75 -32.29
N ALA A 458 -38.77 13.60 -31.33
CA ALA A 458 -38.94 15.04 -31.42
C ALA A 458 -37.99 15.72 -32.45
N GLY A 459 -37.12 14.94 -33.13
CA GLY A 459 -36.24 15.43 -34.20
C GLY A 459 -35.10 16.34 -33.72
N ASP A 460 -34.89 16.45 -32.41
CA ASP A 460 -34.10 17.54 -31.84
C ASP A 460 -32.91 17.07 -31.00
N SER A 461 -31.83 16.74 -31.68
CA SER A 461 -30.54 16.50 -31.02
C SER A 461 -29.89 17.79 -30.50
N ARG A 462 -30.38 18.99 -30.89
CA ARG A 462 -29.74 20.28 -30.58
C ARG A 462 -30.51 21.18 -29.59
N LYS A 463 -31.85 21.13 -29.49
CA LYS A 463 -32.65 21.89 -28.50
C LYS A 463 -33.00 21.11 -27.24
N ALA A 464 -32.58 19.85 -27.11
CA ALA A 464 -32.67 19.09 -25.86
C ALA A 464 -31.73 19.59 -24.72
N VAL A 465 -31.40 20.88 -24.75
CA VAL A 465 -30.71 21.66 -23.71
C VAL A 465 -31.74 22.46 -22.89
N GLU A 466 -32.97 22.62 -23.37
CA GLU A 466 -34.01 23.43 -22.72
C GLU A 466 -35.31 22.63 -22.56
N ILE A 467 -35.29 21.52 -21.82
CA ILE A 467 -36.51 21.12 -21.12
C ILE A 467 -36.34 21.65 -19.70
N PRO A 468 -36.95 22.79 -19.34
CA PRO A 468 -36.94 23.26 -17.97
C PRO A 468 -37.40 22.13 -17.04
N PRO A 469 -36.87 22.00 -15.82
CA PRO A 469 -37.32 20.99 -14.86
C PRO A 469 -38.85 20.93 -14.70
N LEU A 470 -39.52 22.06 -14.94
CA LEU A 470 -40.98 22.21 -14.96
C LEU A 470 -41.69 21.48 -16.12
N GLU A 471 -41.10 21.41 -17.31
CA GLU A 471 -41.65 20.64 -18.44
C GLU A 471 -41.36 19.14 -18.33
N PHE A 472 -40.25 18.76 -17.70
CA PHE A 472 -39.98 17.37 -17.32
C PHE A 472 -41.10 16.83 -16.40
N ARG A 473 -41.61 17.69 -15.52
CA ARG A 473 -42.77 17.41 -14.64
C ARG A 473 -44.07 17.14 -15.42
N ARG A 474 -44.22 17.75 -16.60
CA ARG A 474 -45.42 17.67 -17.45
C ARG A 474 -45.52 16.33 -18.20
N TYR A 475 -44.39 15.73 -18.56
CA TYR A 475 -44.32 14.43 -19.23
C TYR A 475 -44.18 13.23 -18.26
N TYR A 476 -43.49 13.40 -17.12
CA TYR A 476 -43.11 12.29 -16.23
C TYR A 476 -43.73 12.36 -14.82
N GLY A 477 -44.50 13.40 -14.49
CA GLY A 477 -45.16 13.58 -13.19
C GLY A 477 -44.20 13.92 -12.01
N ASP A 478 -44.74 14.00 -10.78
CA ASP A 478 -44.01 14.35 -9.54
C ASP A 478 -42.99 13.28 -9.07
N LYS A 479 -42.77 12.25 -9.90
CA LYS A 479 -41.94 11.06 -9.69
C LYS A 479 -40.50 11.20 -10.20
N SER A 480 -40.04 12.43 -10.47
CA SER A 480 -38.77 12.76 -11.12
C SER A 480 -37.79 13.49 -10.19
N ARG A 481 -37.85 13.23 -8.89
CA ARG A 481 -36.89 13.81 -7.94
C ARG A 481 -35.57 13.02 -7.99
N PRO A 482 -34.40 13.68 -7.88
CA PRO A 482 -33.11 13.00 -7.70
C PRO A 482 -33.06 12.05 -6.50
N TRP A 483 -34.00 12.22 -5.57
CA TRP A 483 -34.20 11.40 -4.37
C TRP A 483 -35.18 10.24 -4.58
N ASP A 484 -35.66 10.00 -5.80
CA ASP A 484 -36.49 8.83 -6.09
C ASP A 484 -35.63 7.56 -5.92
N HIS A 485 -36.05 6.71 -5.00
CA HIS A 485 -35.44 5.41 -4.73
C HIS A 485 -35.22 4.56 -6.00
N ARG A 486 -36.07 4.68 -7.03
CA ARG A 486 -35.94 3.97 -8.31
C ARG A 486 -34.69 4.39 -9.10
N VAL A 487 -34.30 5.66 -9.00
CA VAL A 487 -33.07 6.17 -9.60
C VAL A 487 -31.86 5.54 -8.91
N GLY A 488 -31.83 5.56 -7.57
CA GLY A 488 -30.76 4.91 -6.79
C GLY A 488 -30.68 3.40 -7.05
N ALA A 489 -31.83 2.73 -7.14
CA ALA A 489 -31.98 1.32 -7.46
C ALA A 489 -31.44 0.96 -8.86
N PHE A 490 -31.73 1.77 -9.88
CA PHE A 490 -31.18 1.59 -11.23
C PHE A 490 -29.64 1.68 -11.24
N PHE A 491 -29.07 2.71 -10.61
CA PHE A 491 -27.62 2.84 -10.51
C PHE A 491 -26.97 1.75 -9.63
N ALA A 492 -27.71 1.18 -8.66
CA ALA A 492 -27.20 0.06 -7.85
C ALA A 492 -26.93 -1.21 -8.68
N ILE A 493 -27.55 -1.37 -9.86
CA ILE A 493 -27.24 -2.46 -10.80
C ILE A 493 -25.76 -2.38 -11.22
N SER A 494 -25.26 -1.18 -11.54
CA SER A 494 -23.85 -0.94 -11.91
C SER A 494 -22.85 -1.20 -10.77
N ALA A 495 -23.33 -1.37 -9.53
CA ALA A 495 -22.49 -1.69 -8.38
C ALA A 495 -22.26 -3.20 -8.20
N ARG A 496 -22.92 -4.05 -9.00
CA ARG A 496 -22.78 -5.50 -8.91
C ARG A 496 -21.34 -5.93 -9.26
N PRO A 497 -20.74 -6.91 -8.54
CA PRO A 497 -19.33 -7.29 -8.70
C PRO A 497 -18.92 -7.67 -10.13
N TRP A 498 -19.87 -8.10 -10.96
CA TRP A 498 -19.63 -8.41 -12.36
C TRP A 498 -19.03 -7.22 -13.14
N PHE A 499 -19.52 -5.99 -12.94
CA PHE A 499 -19.07 -4.77 -13.65
C PHE A 499 -17.63 -4.35 -13.37
N ARG A 500 -16.93 -5.04 -12.47
CA ARG A 500 -15.52 -4.77 -12.13
C ARG A 500 -14.54 -5.73 -12.77
N ARG A 501 -14.98 -6.84 -13.36
CA ARG A 501 -14.09 -7.88 -13.90
C ARG A 501 -13.53 -7.47 -15.25
N VAL A 502 -12.23 -7.61 -15.50
CA VAL A 502 -11.62 -7.23 -16.79
C VAL A 502 -12.10 -8.10 -17.96
N TRP A 503 -12.33 -9.40 -17.74
CA TRP A 503 -12.82 -10.33 -18.77
C TRP A 503 -14.13 -9.89 -19.45
N ILE A 504 -15.01 -9.19 -18.73
CA ILE A 504 -16.33 -8.81 -19.25
C ILE A 504 -16.23 -7.86 -20.46
N ILE A 505 -15.09 -7.17 -20.61
CA ILE A 505 -14.85 -6.24 -21.71
C ILE A 505 -14.89 -7.03 -23.01
N GLN A 506 -14.13 -8.13 -23.10
CA GLN A 506 -14.16 -9.01 -24.27
C GLN A 506 -15.51 -9.73 -24.39
N GLU A 507 -16.02 -10.31 -23.30
CA GLU A 507 -17.27 -11.09 -23.28
C GLU A 507 -18.46 -10.30 -23.87
N VAL A 508 -18.56 -9.00 -23.55
CA VAL A 508 -19.64 -8.12 -24.03
C VAL A 508 -19.32 -7.50 -25.38
N SER A 509 -18.10 -7.00 -25.59
CA SER A 509 -17.77 -6.21 -26.79
C SER A 509 -17.85 -7.01 -28.08
N VAL A 510 -17.57 -8.32 -28.03
CA VAL A 510 -17.56 -9.19 -29.22
C VAL A 510 -18.88 -9.93 -29.44
N SER A 511 -19.78 -9.89 -28.47
CA SER A 511 -21.04 -10.62 -28.52
C SER A 511 -22.03 -10.02 -29.54
N LYS A 512 -22.73 -10.87 -30.29
CA LYS A 512 -23.82 -10.44 -31.18
C LYS A 512 -24.99 -9.84 -30.39
N ARG A 513 -25.33 -10.47 -29.27
CA ARG A 513 -26.39 -10.06 -28.35
C ARG A 513 -25.97 -10.37 -26.92
N ALA A 514 -26.24 -9.47 -25.99
CA ALA A 514 -25.98 -9.66 -24.57
C ALA A 514 -27.20 -9.28 -23.75
N ASP A 515 -27.66 -10.19 -22.88
CA ASP A 515 -28.80 -9.96 -21.99
C ASP A 515 -28.30 -9.90 -20.52
N LEU A 516 -28.56 -8.80 -19.82
CA LEU A 516 -28.35 -8.71 -18.36
C LEU A 516 -29.48 -9.46 -17.65
N VAL A 517 -29.11 -10.39 -16.77
CA VAL A 517 -30.03 -11.24 -16.01
C VAL A 517 -29.73 -11.09 -14.52
N CYS A 518 -30.75 -10.75 -13.74
CA CYS A 518 -30.68 -10.67 -12.28
C CYS A 518 -31.92 -11.31 -11.67
N GLY A 519 -31.76 -12.45 -11.00
CA GLY A 519 -32.87 -13.27 -10.52
C GLY A 519 -33.85 -13.59 -11.65
N SER A 520 -35.08 -13.07 -11.55
CA SER A 520 -36.12 -13.28 -12.55
C SER A 520 -36.14 -12.29 -13.70
N ARG A 521 -35.44 -11.16 -13.55
CA ARG A 521 -35.48 -10.02 -14.47
C ARG A 521 -34.40 -10.14 -15.55
N ARG A 522 -34.73 -9.64 -16.74
CA ARG A 522 -33.84 -9.59 -17.90
C ARG A 522 -33.98 -8.23 -18.61
N VAL A 523 -32.88 -7.70 -19.11
CA VAL A 523 -32.85 -6.54 -20.02
C VAL A 523 -31.72 -6.70 -21.04
N ASP A 524 -31.95 -6.27 -22.27
CA ASP A 524 -30.90 -6.25 -23.31
C ASP A 524 -29.81 -5.22 -22.94
N TRP A 525 -28.56 -5.51 -23.28
CA TRP A 525 -27.41 -4.65 -22.98
C TRP A 525 -27.54 -3.27 -23.61
N ASP A 526 -27.93 -3.20 -24.88
CA ASP A 526 -27.99 -1.94 -25.62
C ASP A 526 -29.13 -1.05 -25.07
N ASP A 527 -30.25 -1.68 -24.67
CA ASP A 527 -31.35 -1.04 -23.95
C ASP A 527 -30.90 -0.52 -22.56
N PHE A 528 -30.14 -1.31 -21.79
CA PHE A 528 -29.62 -0.90 -20.49
C PHE A 528 -28.66 0.30 -20.60
N VAL A 529 -27.74 0.25 -21.58
CA VAL A 529 -26.80 1.36 -21.86
C VAL A 529 -27.55 2.60 -22.33
N GLN A 530 -28.56 2.47 -23.20
CA GLN A 530 -29.36 3.61 -23.65
C GLN A 530 -30.07 4.28 -22.46
N ALA A 531 -30.64 3.49 -21.55
CA ALA A 531 -31.23 4.00 -20.32
C ALA A 531 -30.19 4.71 -19.42
N MET A 532 -28.97 4.18 -19.33
CA MET A 532 -27.86 4.78 -18.59
C MET A 532 -27.40 6.11 -19.21
N LYS A 533 -27.22 6.17 -20.53
CA LYS A 533 -26.88 7.41 -21.26
C LYS A 533 -27.96 8.48 -21.07
N PHE A 534 -29.23 8.08 -21.15
CA PHE A 534 -30.34 8.99 -20.91
C PHE A 534 -30.36 9.52 -19.47
N SER A 535 -30.15 8.66 -18.46
CA SER A 535 -30.12 9.06 -17.05
C SER A 535 -29.01 10.06 -16.73
N ILE A 536 -27.82 9.90 -17.33
CA ILE A 536 -26.72 10.86 -17.26
C ILE A 536 -27.13 12.18 -17.92
N LYS A 537 -27.74 12.12 -19.11
CA LYS A 537 -28.14 13.31 -19.88
C LYS A 537 -29.17 14.18 -19.15
N VAL A 538 -30.03 13.57 -18.32
CA VAL A 538 -31.02 14.27 -17.48
C VAL A 538 -30.52 14.58 -16.07
N GLY A 539 -29.27 14.23 -15.73
CA GLY A 539 -28.60 14.63 -14.48
C GLY A 539 -28.93 13.77 -13.25
N PHE A 540 -29.38 12.52 -13.43
CA PHE A 540 -29.72 11.63 -12.31
C PHE A 540 -28.50 11.01 -11.61
N ASN A 541 -27.31 11.11 -12.19
CA ASN A 541 -26.06 10.54 -11.68
C ASN A 541 -25.38 11.37 -10.58
N LEU A 542 -25.91 12.54 -10.21
CA LEU A 542 -25.27 13.49 -9.27
C LEU A 542 -24.98 12.92 -7.86
N SER A 543 -25.60 11.80 -7.49
CA SER A 543 -25.42 11.13 -6.19
C SER A 543 -24.69 9.78 -6.26
N VAL A 544 -24.14 9.43 -7.43
CA VAL A 544 -23.57 8.10 -7.71
C VAL A 544 -22.08 8.19 -7.98
N ASP A 545 -21.33 7.20 -7.49
CA ASP A 545 -19.92 7.01 -7.78
C ASP A 545 -19.68 6.94 -9.29
N SER A 546 -19.00 7.97 -9.80
CA SER A 546 -18.73 8.18 -11.20
C SER A 546 -17.96 7.06 -11.89
N SER A 547 -17.12 6.34 -11.16
CA SER A 547 -16.33 5.25 -11.72
C SER A 547 -17.23 4.12 -12.25
N ARG A 548 -18.38 3.88 -11.62
CA ARG A 548 -19.31 2.80 -11.99
C ARG A 548 -19.97 3.08 -13.33
N VAL A 549 -20.37 4.33 -13.54
CA VAL A 549 -20.96 4.77 -14.80
C VAL A 549 -19.90 4.78 -15.90
N ASN A 550 -18.68 5.23 -15.60
CA ASN A 550 -17.60 5.28 -16.58
C ASN A 550 -17.26 3.89 -17.13
N ARG A 551 -17.19 2.85 -16.28
CA ARG A 551 -16.96 1.46 -16.74
C ARG A 551 -17.97 1.01 -17.80
N ILE A 552 -19.25 1.29 -17.59
CA ILE A 552 -20.32 0.91 -18.54
C ILE A 552 -20.15 1.65 -19.87
N VAL A 553 -19.84 2.95 -19.82
CA VAL A 553 -19.62 3.77 -21.03
C VAL A 553 -18.38 3.29 -21.79
N LYS A 554 -17.27 2.99 -21.10
CA LYS A 554 -16.05 2.43 -21.71
C LYS A 554 -16.31 1.07 -22.37
N MET A 555 -17.13 0.21 -21.78
CA MET A 555 -17.49 -1.10 -22.38
C MET A 555 -18.35 -0.94 -23.63
N ASP A 556 -19.35 -0.06 -23.59
CA ASP A 556 -20.19 0.26 -24.74
C ASP A 556 -19.38 0.89 -25.89
N LEU A 557 -18.39 1.72 -25.58
CA LEU A 557 -17.45 2.24 -26.58
C LEU A 557 -16.71 1.11 -27.30
N SER A 558 -16.12 0.15 -26.58
CA SER A 558 -15.44 -0.99 -27.21
C SER A 558 -16.39 -1.90 -28.00
N ARG A 559 -17.64 -2.08 -27.54
CA ARG A 559 -18.68 -2.79 -28.31
C ARG A 559 -18.96 -2.07 -29.63
N GLN A 560 -19.07 -0.74 -29.64
CA GLN A 560 -19.25 0.05 -30.86
C GLN A 560 -18.03 0.01 -31.77
N GLU A 561 -16.82 0.14 -31.23
CA GLU A 561 -15.56 0.07 -31.99
C GLU A 561 -15.43 -1.29 -32.69
N ASN A 562 -15.69 -2.38 -31.98
CA ASN A 562 -15.69 -3.72 -32.53
C ASN A 562 -16.79 -3.92 -33.59
N ALA A 563 -18.00 -3.40 -33.37
CA ALA A 563 -19.08 -3.46 -34.36
C ALA A 563 -18.76 -2.70 -35.67
N HIS A 564 -17.95 -1.63 -35.59
CA HIS A 564 -17.49 -0.86 -36.75
C HIS A 564 -16.14 -1.34 -37.31
N ASN A 565 -15.60 -2.46 -36.82
CA ASN A 565 -14.27 -2.99 -37.19
C ASN A 565 -13.15 -1.94 -37.06
N ARG A 566 -13.19 -1.09 -36.03
CA ARG A 566 -12.09 -0.16 -35.74
C ARG A 566 -10.96 -0.93 -35.07
N SER A 567 -9.73 -0.73 -35.55
CA SER A 567 -8.53 -1.33 -34.95
C SER A 567 -8.31 -0.75 -33.55
N GLN A 568 -8.11 -1.62 -32.56
CA GLN A 568 -7.79 -1.22 -31.19
C GLN A 568 -6.33 -1.58 -30.86
N ASN A 569 -5.61 -0.64 -30.24
CA ASN A 569 -4.23 -0.82 -29.80
C ASN A 569 -4.18 -1.33 -28.35
N LEU A 570 -3.30 -2.31 -28.06
CA LEU A 570 -3.22 -2.92 -26.73
C LEU A 570 -2.90 -1.92 -25.61
N GLU A 571 -1.95 -1.01 -25.83
CA GLU A 571 -1.54 0.00 -24.85
C GLU A 571 -2.71 0.92 -24.48
N GLN A 572 -3.47 1.37 -25.48
CA GLN A 572 -4.68 2.17 -25.25
C GLN A 572 -5.73 1.42 -24.43
N LEU A 573 -5.96 0.14 -24.73
CA LEU A 573 -6.90 -0.69 -23.96
C LEU A 573 -6.43 -0.89 -22.51
N LEU A 574 -5.13 -1.10 -22.29
CA LEU A 574 -4.54 -1.24 -20.95
C LEU A 574 -4.76 0.01 -20.10
N PHE A 575 -4.47 1.19 -20.64
CA PHE A 575 -4.73 2.46 -19.95
C PHE A 575 -6.23 2.72 -19.75
N ARG A 576 -7.07 2.41 -20.75
CA ARG A 576 -8.52 2.61 -20.66
C ARG A 576 -9.15 1.75 -19.56
N TYR A 577 -8.67 0.52 -19.37
CA TYR A 577 -9.28 -0.49 -18.49
C TYR A 577 -8.48 -0.83 -17.23
N GLN A 578 -7.48 0.00 -16.89
CA GLN A 578 -6.66 -0.17 -15.69
C GLN A 578 -7.48 -0.32 -14.39
N ASP A 579 -8.65 0.33 -14.31
CA ASP A 579 -9.53 0.33 -13.14
C ASP A 579 -10.45 -0.91 -13.00
N PHE A 580 -10.34 -1.88 -13.93
CA PHE A 580 -10.98 -3.20 -13.84
C PHE A 580 -10.08 -4.19 -13.08
N LEU A 581 -10.67 -5.22 -12.50
CA LEU A 581 -10.05 -6.18 -11.59
C LEU A 581 -9.92 -7.56 -12.23
N SER A 582 -8.88 -8.29 -11.84
CA SER A 582 -8.67 -9.69 -12.16
C SER A 582 -8.24 -10.46 -10.91
N THR A 583 -8.52 -11.77 -10.89
CA THR A 583 -8.03 -12.66 -9.84
C THR A 583 -6.60 -13.12 -10.15
N ASP A 584 -6.35 -13.55 -11.39
CA ASP A 584 -5.01 -13.75 -11.91
C ASP A 584 -4.47 -12.41 -12.46
N PRO A 585 -3.32 -11.91 -11.99
CA PRO A 585 -2.71 -10.71 -12.52
C PRO A 585 -2.52 -10.70 -14.05
N ARG A 586 -2.18 -11.85 -14.65
CA ARG A 586 -1.89 -11.96 -16.10
C ARG A 586 -3.10 -11.65 -16.97
N ASP A 587 -4.30 -11.88 -16.43
CA ASP A 587 -5.57 -11.58 -17.10
C ASP A 587 -5.77 -10.08 -17.36
N LYS A 588 -5.03 -9.19 -16.69
CA LYS A 588 -5.00 -7.76 -17.04
C LYS A 588 -4.60 -7.52 -18.49
N ILE A 589 -3.78 -8.42 -19.05
CA ILE A 589 -3.33 -8.39 -20.44
C ILE A 589 -4.13 -9.40 -21.26
N TYR A 590 -4.21 -10.66 -20.83
CA TYR A 590 -4.81 -11.74 -21.64
C TYR A 590 -6.29 -11.50 -21.98
N SER A 591 -7.05 -10.86 -21.09
CA SER A 591 -8.47 -10.53 -21.37
C SER A 591 -8.68 -9.44 -22.43
N LEU A 592 -7.62 -8.73 -22.83
CA LEU A 592 -7.69 -7.68 -23.83
C LEU A 592 -7.15 -8.13 -25.18
N LEU A 593 -6.32 -9.18 -25.24
CA LEU A 593 -5.71 -9.66 -26.49
C LEU A 593 -6.77 -10.01 -27.55
N GLY A 594 -7.92 -10.54 -27.12
CA GLY A 594 -9.03 -10.84 -28.02
C GLY A 594 -9.72 -9.63 -28.64
N LEU A 595 -9.34 -8.40 -28.28
CA LEU A 595 -9.87 -7.14 -28.83
C LEU A 595 -8.85 -6.40 -29.70
N VAL A 596 -7.58 -6.77 -29.60
CA VAL A 596 -6.46 -6.11 -30.29
C VAL A 596 -6.37 -6.54 -31.75
N ASP A 597 -5.89 -5.65 -32.61
CA ASP A 597 -5.60 -5.97 -34.02
C ASP A 597 -4.52 -7.05 -34.13
N LYS A 598 -4.67 -8.01 -35.06
CA LYS A 598 -3.69 -9.09 -35.25
C LYS A 598 -2.30 -8.56 -35.59
N SER A 599 -2.22 -7.51 -36.41
CA SER A 599 -0.95 -6.88 -36.77
C SER A 599 -0.24 -6.28 -35.54
N ASP A 600 -1.01 -5.78 -34.56
CA ASP A 600 -0.48 -5.23 -33.33
C ASP A 600 0.04 -6.33 -32.39
N LEU A 601 -0.68 -7.47 -32.31
CA LEU A 601 -0.25 -8.65 -31.56
C LEU A 601 1.01 -9.29 -32.15
N GLU A 602 1.08 -9.46 -33.47
CA GLU A 602 2.26 -9.97 -34.19
C GLU A 602 3.46 -9.05 -33.97
N ARG A 603 3.24 -7.74 -34.04
CA ARG A 603 4.28 -6.72 -33.82
C ARG A 603 4.81 -6.73 -32.39
N LEU A 604 3.97 -7.02 -31.39
CA LEU A 604 4.37 -7.11 -29.99
C LEU A 604 4.88 -8.50 -29.59
N ASN A 605 4.70 -9.52 -30.43
CA ASN A 605 5.05 -10.93 -30.17
C ASN A 605 4.51 -11.43 -28.81
N LEU A 606 3.24 -11.14 -28.53
CA LEU A 606 2.55 -11.52 -27.29
C LEU A 606 1.49 -12.58 -27.57
N ASP A 607 1.48 -13.63 -26.75
CA ASP A 607 0.49 -14.70 -26.78
C ASP A 607 0.13 -15.14 -25.35
N VAL A 608 -0.96 -15.89 -25.22
CA VAL A 608 -1.47 -16.41 -23.95
C VAL A 608 -0.59 -17.56 -23.46
N ASP A 609 0.02 -17.36 -22.30
CA ASP A 609 0.80 -18.38 -21.62
C ASP A 609 0.69 -18.27 -20.08
N TYR A 610 -0.08 -19.16 -19.48
CA TYR A 610 -0.22 -19.29 -18.03
C TYR A 610 0.92 -20.08 -17.36
N GLU A 611 1.93 -20.54 -18.09
CA GLU A 611 3.19 -21.04 -17.51
C GLU A 611 4.16 -19.90 -17.17
N LEU A 612 4.04 -18.74 -17.85
CA LEU A 612 4.84 -17.55 -17.55
C LEU A 612 4.50 -16.96 -16.17
N HIS A 613 5.53 -16.53 -15.46
CA HIS A 613 5.35 -15.69 -14.29
C HIS A 613 4.83 -14.29 -14.69
N THR A 614 4.01 -13.69 -13.83
CA THR A 614 3.41 -12.37 -14.06
C THR A 614 4.44 -11.29 -14.39
N HIS A 615 5.57 -11.28 -13.67
CA HIS A 615 6.61 -10.26 -13.87
C HIS A 615 7.29 -10.38 -15.24
N ASP A 616 7.49 -11.61 -15.73
CA ASP A 616 8.06 -11.85 -17.06
C ASP A 616 7.11 -11.36 -18.16
N LEU A 617 5.80 -11.62 -18.02
CA LEU A 617 4.79 -11.13 -18.96
C LEU A 617 4.77 -9.60 -19.02
N TYR A 618 4.77 -8.93 -17.86
CA TYR A 618 4.73 -7.47 -17.80
C TYR A 618 6.01 -6.86 -18.38
N ARG A 619 7.17 -7.44 -18.09
CA ARG A 619 8.47 -7.02 -18.64
C ARG A 619 8.51 -7.20 -20.16
N ARG A 620 8.08 -8.35 -20.67
CA ARG A 620 8.00 -8.62 -22.12
C ARG A 620 7.10 -7.61 -22.83
N LEU A 621 5.91 -7.34 -22.27
CA LEU A 621 5.02 -6.31 -22.81
C LEU A 621 5.67 -4.92 -22.81
N ALA A 622 6.35 -4.53 -21.73
CA ALA A 622 7.02 -3.24 -21.65
C ALA A 622 8.14 -3.09 -22.71
N ILE A 623 8.98 -4.12 -22.85
CA ILE A 623 10.04 -4.18 -23.88
C ILE A 623 9.42 -4.08 -25.28
N ALA A 624 8.41 -4.92 -25.56
CA ALA A 624 7.75 -4.96 -26.85
C ALA A 624 7.10 -3.60 -27.19
N SER A 625 6.40 -2.98 -26.23
CA SER A 625 5.78 -1.67 -26.41
C SER A 625 6.83 -0.59 -26.72
N LEU A 626 7.88 -0.48 -25.91
CA LEU A 626 8.94 0.52 -26.11
C LEU A 626 9.66 0.32 -27.46
N ALA A 627 10.00 -0.92 -27.82
CA ALA A 627 10.67 -1.24 -29.07
C ALA A 627 9.78 -0.98 -30.30
N ALA A 628 8.49 -1.33 -30.20
CA ALA A 628 7.60 -1.31 -31.34
C ALA A 628 6.87 0.02 -31.53
N ASN A 629 6.42 0.69 -30.46
CA ASN A 629 5.66 1.95 -30.53
C ASN A 629 6.56 3.18 -30.72
N ARG A 630 7.85 3.08 -30.37
CA ARG A 630 8.82 4.18 -30.45
C ARG A 630 8.36 5.46 -29.73
N ASN A 631 7.51 5.33 -28.70
CA ASN A 631 7.14 6.37 -27.73
C ASN A 631 7.47 5.89 -26.29
N LEU A 632 7.58 6.79 -25.32
CA LEU A 632 7.87 6.45 -23.91
C LEU A 632 6.60 6.39 -23.05
N ASP A 633 5.43 6.32 -23.69
CA ASP A 633 4.13 6.52 -23.03
C ASP A 633 3.85 5.44 -21.97
N ILE A 634 4.26 4.19 -22.23
CA ILE A 634 4.12 3.08 -21.30
C ILE A 634 4.82 3.33 -19.95
N LEU A 635 5.87 4.16 -19.91
CA LEU A 635 6.55 4.53 -18.66
C LEU A 635 5.65 5.39 -17.76
N GLY A 636 4.64 6.07 -18.32
CA GLY A 636 3.64 6.82 -17.57
C GLY A 636 2.73 5.97 -16.68
N ALA A 637 2.71 4.64 -16.88
CA ALA A 637 2.02 3.69 -16.02
C ALA A 637 2.87 3.20 -14.83
N CYS A 638 4.16 3.54 -14.78
CA CYS A 638 5.06 3.08 -13.72
C CYS A 638 4.79 3.81 -12.41
N ARG A 639 4.77 3.06 -11.29
CA ARG A 639 4.52 3.63 -9.96
C ARG A 639 5.82 4.10 -9.33
N VAL A 640 5.77 5.26 -8.67
CA VAL A 640 6.82 5.70 -7.74
C VAL A 640 6.48 5.09 -6.38
N LEU A 641 7.08 3.95 -6.08
CA LEU A 641 6.88 3.25 -4.81
C LEU A 641 7.46 4.05 -3.64
N SER A 642 6.81 4.01 -2.48
CA SER A 642 7.41 4.50 -1.24
C SER A 642 8.54 3.57 -0.78
N ASP A 643 9.51 4.08 -0.02
CA ASP A 643 10.64 3.29 0.48
C ASP A 643 10.18 2.07 1.32
N THR A 644 9.00 2.14 1.94
CA THR A 644 8.38 1.03 2.68
C THR A 644 7.67 -0.02 1.82
N GLU A 645 7.32 0.29 0.57
CA GLU A 645 6.60 -0.60 -0.35
C GLU A 645 7.53 -1.36 -1.31
N GLN A 646 8.77 -0.89 -1.48
CA GLN A 646 9.79 -1.57 -2.30
C GLN A 646 10.14 -2.98 -1.80
N ASP A 647 10.02 -3.23 -0.49
CA ASP A 647 10.28 -4.53 0.12
C ASP A 647 9.16 -5.57 -0.14
N LEU A 648 8.00 -5.15 -0.66
CA LEU A 648 6.79 -5.98 -0.79
C LEU A 648 6.46 -6.41 -2.23
N ILE A 649 7.19 -5.91 -3.24
CA ILE A 649 6.90 -6.20 -4.65
C ILE A 649 7.94 -7.16 -5.23
N ASP A 650 7.45 -8.29 -5.75
CA ASP A 650 8.24 -9.25 -6.54
C ASP A 650 8.97 -8.56 -7.69
N PHE A 651 10.29 -8.34 -7.56
CA PHE A 651 11.34 -8.23 -8.60
C PHE A 651 11.03 -7.51 -9.94
N LEU A 652 10.07 -6.59 -10.03
CA LEU A 652 9.81 -5.82 -11.26
C LEU A 652 10.83 -4.68 -11.42
N PRO A 653 11.46 -4.50 -12.60
CA PRO A 653 12.27 -3.31 -12.87
C PRO A 653 11.45 -2.02 -12.72
N SER A 654 12.10 -0.94 -12.29
CA SER A 654 11.43 0.34 -11.99
C SER A 654 10.72 1.01 -13.18
N TRP A 655 11.07 0.61 -14.41
CA TRP A 655 10.50 1.11 -15.65
C TRP A 655 9.43 0.19 -16.26
N VAL A 656 9.12 -0.94 -15.60
CA VAL A 656 8.06 -1.87 -16.02
C VAL A 656 6.77 -1.57 -15.24
N PRO A 657 5.65 -1.29 -15.92
CA PRO A 657 4.38 -1.04 -15.24
C PRO A 657 3.86 -2.25 -14.46
N ASP A 658 3.35 -2.01 -13.24
CA ASP A 658 2.62 -3.01 -12.48
C ASP A 658 1.11 -2.88 -12.72
N TRP A 659 0.59 -3.67 -13.67
CA TRP A 659 -0.83 -3.67 -14.03
C TRP A 659 -1.76 -4.27 -12.95
N ARG A 660 -1.22 -4.82 -11.85
CA ARG A 660 -2.01 -5.23 -10.68
C ARG A 660 -2.58 -4.02 -9.93
N ALA A 661 -1.85 -2.91 -9.92
CA ALA A 661 -2.26 -1.71 -9.21
C ALA A 661 -3.42 -1.00 -9.92
N SER A 662 -4.35 -0.46 -9.12
CA SER A 662 -5.53 0.25 -9.62
C SER A 662 -5.35 1.77 -9.67
N GLU A 663 -4.13 2.27 -9.43
CA GLU A 663 -3.84 3.71 -9.48
C GLU A 663 -3.89 4.22 -10.91
N THR A 664 -4.65 5.29 -11.15
CA THR A 664 -4.98 5.80 -12.49
C THR A 664 -3.84 6.61 -13.13
N ALA A 665 -2.60 6.14 -13.05
CA ALA A 665 -1.48 6.78 -13.72
C ALA A 665 -1.55 6.47 -15.23
N ALA A 666 -1.74 7.52 -16.04
CA ALA A 666 -1.79 7.39 -17.49
C ALA A 666 -1.13 8.62 -18.16
N PRO A 667 -0.56 8.44 -19.37
CA PRO A 667 -0.08 9.54 -20.21
C PRO A 667 -1.12 10.63 -20.35
N LEU A 668 -0.67 11.89 -20.36
CA LEU A 668 -1.54 13.08 -20.44
C LEU A 668 -2.52 13.02 -21.63
N LEU A 669 -2.08 12.43 -22.75
CA LEU A 669 -2.88 12.30 -23.98
C LEU A 669 -3.98 11.22 -23.90
N LEU A 670 -3.81 10.24 -23.01
CA LEU A 670 -4.75 9.14 -22.81
C LEU A 670 -5.78 9.43 -21.69
N GLN A 671 -5.64 10.57 -21.01
CA GLN A 671 -6.58 11.02 -19.98
C GLN A 671 -7.68 11.91 -20.60
N GLY A 672 -8.78 11.25 -20.99
CA GLY A 672 -10.13 11.83 -21.07
C GLY A 672 -10.38 12.96 -22.08
N PHE A 673 -9.50 13.14 -23.06
CA PHE A 673 -9.89 13.75 -24.34
C PHE A 673 -10.74 12.76 -25.15
N PRO A 674 -11.85 13.19 -25.80
CA PRO A 674 -12.55 12.36 -26.77
C PRO A 674 -11.58 11.89 -27.87
N GLU A 675 -11.68 10.64 -28.32
CA GLU A 675 -10.75 10.06 -29.31
C GLU A 675 -10.62 10.87 -30.60
N GLU A 676 -11.72 11.51 -31.05
CA GLU A 676 -11.72 12.41 -32.21
C GLU A 676 -10.78 13.61 -32.02
N GLN A 677 -10.49 14.00 -30.78
CA GLN A 677 -9.54 15.06 -30.43
C GLN A 677 -8.15 14.52 -30.09
N GLN A 678 -8.01 13.27 -29.64
CA GLN A 678 -6.70 12.66 -29.35
C GLN A 678 -5.79 12.59 -30.58
N GLN A 679 -6.34 12.34 -31.77
CA GLN A 679 -5.57 12.38 -33.03
C GLN A 679 -5.04 13.78 -33.39
N SER A 680 -5.63 14.85 -32.84
CA SER A 680 -5.21 16.24 -33.09
C SER A 680 -4.16 16.77 -32.11
N ILE A 681 -3.86 16.01 -31.05
CA ILE A 681 -2.94 16.42 -29.98
C ILE A 681 -1.64 15.63 -30.14
N SER A 682 -0.76 16.07 -31.05
CA SER A 682 0.63 15.62 -31.05
C SER A 682 1.46 16.61 -30.22
N PHE A 683 1.62 16.37 -28.93
CA PHE A 683 2.68 17.03 -28.17
C PHE A 683 4.00 16.29 -28.44
N ALA A 684 4.66 16.67 -29.54
CA ALA A 684 5.96 16.18 -29.90
C ALA A 684 6.99 17.24 -29.50
N ALA A 685 7.48 17.16 -28.25
CA ALA A 685 8.53 18.06 -27.75
C ALA A 685 9.80 17.99 -28.62
N THR A 686 9.95 16.87 -29.32
CA THR A 686 10.92 16.62 -30.37
C THR A 686 10.15 16.32 -31.66
N LYS A 687 10.65 16.69 -32.84
CA LYS A 687 9.96 16.56 -34.15
C LYS A 687 9.78 15.06 -34.54
N ASN A 688 10.12 14.66 -35.77
CA ASN A 688 10.14 13.25 -36.19
C ASN A 688 11.30 12.45 -35.56
N SER A 689 11.86 12.88 -34.42
CA SER A 689 12.96 12.16 -33.79
C SER A 689 12.40 10.92 -33.10
N THR A 690 12.88 9.76 -33.48
CA THR A 690 12.56 8.48 -32.84
C THR A 690 13.68 8.11 -31.87
N TYR A 691 13.38 7.68 -30.65
CA TYR A 691 14.39 7.06 -29.80
C TYR A 691 14.49 5.56 -30.13
N ILE A 692 15.61 4.93 -29.80
CA ILE A 692 15.78 3.47 -29.86
C ILE A 692 16.07 3.00 -28.44
N PRO A 693 15.17 2.23 -27.80
CA PRO A 693 15.44 1.68 -26.49
C PRO A 693 16.49 0.56 -26.59
N ASN A 694 17.50 0.59 -25.72
CA ASN A 694 18.41 -0.52 -25.53
C ASN A 694 18.07 -1.23 -24.23
N PHE A 695 18.10 -2.56 -24.24
CA PHE A 695 17.81 -3.39 -23.08
C PHE A 695 19.00 -4.30 -22.78
N SER A 696 19.26 -4.60 -21.52
CA SER A 696 20.22 -5.66 -21.14
C SER A 696 19.76 -7.03 -21.68
N GLU A 697 20.66 -8.01 -21.81
CA GLU A 697 20.31 -9.35 -22.34
C GLU A 697 19.17 -10.02 -21.56
N ASN A 698 19.10 -9.80 -20.24
CA ASN A 698 18.02 -10.30 -19.38
C ASN A 698 16.75 -9.43 -19.36
N GLY A 699 16.77 -8.28 -20.05
CA GLY A 699 15.66 -7.34 -20.14
C GLY A 699 15.34 -6.56 -18.86
N ASN A 700 16.21 -6.55 -17.85
CA ASN A 700 15.95 -5.87 -16.57
C ASN A 700 16.38 -4.40 -16.55
N LEU A 701 17.32 -3.99 -17.40
CA LEU A 701 17.77 -2.62 -17.52
C LEU A 701 17.30 -2.02 -18.84
N LEU A 702 16.71 -0.82 -18.77
CA LEU A 702 16.40 0.03 -19.92
C LEU A 702 17.45 1.15 -19.98
N CYS A 703 18.14 1.22 -21.10
CA CYS A 703 19.13 2.25 -21.40
C CYS A 703 18.58 3.20 -22.47
N LEU A 704 18.47 4.48 -22.11
CA LEU A 704 18.05 5.56 -22.99
C LEU A 704 19.16 6.61 -23.10
N GLN A 705 19.45 7.08 -24.30
CA GLN A 705 20.37 8.19 -24.53
C GLN A 705 19.61 9.49 -24.69
N GLY A 706 20.05 10.54 -23.99
CA GLY A 706 19.38 11.83 -24.00
C GLY A 706 20.18 12.94 -23.36
N HIS A 707 19.57 14.12 -23.31
CA HIS A 707 20.06 15.31 -22.64
C HIS A 707 19.16 15.67 -21.46
N PHE A 708 19.74 15.84 -20.28
CA PHE A 708 19.03 16.42 -19.14
C PHE A 708 18.85 17.92 -19.37
N LEU A 709 17.59 18.35 -19.42
CA LEU A 709 17.22 19.74 -19.65
C LEU A 709 17.18 20.54 -18.35
N ALA A 710 16.61 19.96 -17.30
CA ALA A 710 16.20 20.71 -16.14
C ALA A 710 16.07 19.83 -14.89
N GLN A 711 16.09 20.47 -13.73
CA GLN A 711 15.82 19.80 -12.45
C GLN A 711 14.61 20.45 -11.79
N ILE A 712 13.70 19.64 -11.26
CA ILE A 712 12.51 20.08 -10.54
C ILE A 712 12.90 20.75 -9.22
N THR A 713 12.47 21.99 -9.02
CA THR A 713 12.71 22.78 -7.80
C THR A 713 11.55 22.73 -6.82
N GLU A 714 10.32 22.76 -7.33
CA GLU A 714 9.10 22.66 -6.53
C GLU A 714 8.03 21.91 -7.31
N VAL A 715 7.18 21.16 -6.60
CA VAL A 715 6.06 20.40 -7.17
C VAL A 715 4.79 20.79 -6.41
N GLY A 716 3.75 21.11 -7.17
CA GLY A 716 2.42 21.41 -6.66
C GLY A 716 1.61 20.13 -6.49
N GLU A 717 0.80 20.08 -5.44
CA GLU A 717 -0.07 18.93 -5.17
C GLU A 717 -1.07 18.69 -6.34
N PRO A 718 -1.22 17.44 -6.81
CA PRO A 718 -2.26 17.08 -7.77
C PRO A 718 -3.65 17.13 -7.11
N LEU A 719 -4.70 17.44 -7.88
CA LEU A 719 -6.06 17.41 -7.34
C LEU A 719 -6.72 16.04 -7.46
N PRO A 720 -7.66 15.69 -6.56
CA PRO A 720 -8.52 14.53 -6.76
C PRO A 720 -9.38 14.71 -8.03
N PRO A 721 -9.63 13.62 -8.78
CA PRO A 721 -10.40 13.71 -10.01
C PRO A 721 -11.86 14.10 -9.76
N PRO A 722 -12.49 14.90 -10.64
CA PRO A 722 -13.87 15.28 -10.48
C PRO A 722 -14.78 14.06 -10.60
N PRO A 723 -15.88 13.97 -9.83
CA PRO A 723 -16.89 12.95 -10.05
C PRO A 723 -17.51 13.15 -11.46
N THR A 724 -17.34 12.15 -12.32
CA THR A 724 -17.87 11.94 -13.69
C THR A 724 -17.30 12.82 -14.79
N GLU A 725 -16.66 12.18 -15.78
CA GLU A 725 -16.42 12.63 -17.16
C GLU A 725 -17.74 12.73 -17.97
N SER A 726 -18.80 13.31 -17.42
CA SER A 726 -19.98 13.60 -18.26
C SER A 726 -19.69 14.86 -19.07
N THR A 727 -19.69 14.71 -20.39
CA THR A 727 -19.67 15.76 -21.42
C THR A 727 -20.84 16.76 -21.34
N LYS A 728 -21.67 16.68 -20.29
CA LYS A 728 -22.69 17.68 -19.97
C LYS A 728 -22.52 18.24 -18.57
N VAL A 729 -22.71 19.54 -18.56
CA VAL A 729 -22.35 20.46 -17.51
C VAL A 729 -23.62 20.75 -16.68
N SER A 730 -23.79 20.11 -15.53
CA SER A 730 -24.78 20.60 -14.55
C SER A 730 -24.20 21.84 -13.84
N VAL A 731 -25.04 22.79 -13.42
CA VAL A 731 -24.57 23.97 -12.65
C VAL A 731 -23.77 23.53 -11.42
N THR A 732 -24.21 22.49 -10.71
CA THR A 732 -23.48 21.92 -9.57
C THR A 732 -22.11 21.36 -9.95
N SER A 733 -21.98 20.73 -11.13
CA SER A 733 -20.70 20.25 -11.65
C SER A 733 -19.77 21.39 -12.08
N ILE A 734 -20.28 22.47 -12.70
CA ILE A 734 -19.47 23.67 -12.99
C ILE A 734 -18.95 24.26 -11.70
N LEU A 735 -19.81 24.39 -10.70
CA LEU A 735 -19.46 25.04 -9.44
C LEU A 735 -18.39 24.24 -8.69
N TYR A 736 -18.52 22.92 -8.64
CA TYR A 736 -17.50 22.06 -8.04
C TYR A 736 -16.19 22.09 -8.82
N ARG A 737 -16.25 22.02 -10.16
CA ARG A 737 -15.07 22.11 -11.04
C ARG A 737 -14.40 23.48 -10.98
N GLY A 738 -15.18 24.55 -10.89
CA GLY A 738 -14.71 25.92 -10.70
C GLY A 738 -14.07 26.13 -9.33
N TYR A 739 -14.61 25.52 -8.27
CA TYR A 739 -13.98 25.46 -6.95
C TYR A 739 -12.63 24.74 -7.00
N LEU A 740 -12.57 23.56 -7.62
CA LEU A 740 -11.33 22.80 -7.81
C LEU A 740 -10.29 23.62 -8.60
N LEU A 741 -10.69 24.20 -9.73
CA LEU A 741 -9.83 25.06 -10.54
C LEU A 741 -9.32 26.27 -9.74
N GLY A 742 -10.17 26.91 -8.94
CA GLY A 742 -9.77 27.99 -8.05
C GLY A 742 -8.74 27.57 -7.00
N ARG A 743 -8.88 26.38 -6.41
CA ARG A 743 -7.86 25.81 -5.52
C ARG A 743 -6.53 25.59 -6.23
N VAL A 744 -6.54 25.06 -7.46
CA VAL A 744 -5.32 24.86 -8.27
C VAL A 744 -4.67 26.19 -8.61
N MET A 745 -5.44 27.14 -9.15
CA MET A 745 -4.93 28.45 -9.51
C MET A 745 -4.28 29.15 -8.31
N ARG A 746 -4.83 28.96 -7.10
CA ARG A 746 -4.24 29.49 -5.86
C ARG A 746 -2.98 28.73 -5.44
N LYS A 747 -3.05 27.40 -5.31
CA LYS A 747 -1.93 26.58 -4.82
C LYS A 747 -0.75 26.64 -5.79
N TRP A 748 -0.98 26.34 -7.06
CA TRP A 748 0.05 26.38 -8.10
C TRP A 748 0.47 27.81 -8.42
N GLY A 749 -0.43 28.79 -8.28
CA GLY A 749 -0.06 30.21 -8.40
C GLY A 749 0.85 30.70 -7.27
N ASN A 750 0.63 30.25 -6.04
CA ASN A 750 1.53 30.56 -4.93
C ASN A 750 2.91 29.92 -5.13
N LEU A 751 2.95 28.67 -5.61
CA LEU A 751 4.19 27.96 -5.95
C LEU A 751 5.07 28.78 -6.92
N ILE A 752 4.47 29.45 -7.91
CA ILE A 752 5.23 30.28 -8.86
C ILE A 752 5.26 31.77 -8.52
N SER A 753 4.86 32.14 -7.30
CA SER A 753 4.78 33.54 -6.86
C SER A 753 4.05 34.45 -7.86
N LEU A 754 3.00 33.94 -8.50
CA LEU A 754 2.34 34.55 -9.67
C LEU A 754 1.89 36.00 -9.44
N LYS A 755 1.49 36.34 -8.21
CA LYS A 755 1.11 37.71 -7.82
C LYS A 755 2.29 38.70 -7.87
N ARG A 756 3.51 38.27 -7.52
CA ARG A 756 4.74 39.07 -7.58
C ARG A 756 5.37 39.04 -8.98
N CYS A 757 5.24 37.92 -9.69
CA CYS A 757 5.87 37.70 -10.98
C CYS A 757 4.98 38.04 -12.18
N ARG A 758 3.82 38.69 -11.98
CA ARG A 758 2.81 38.93 -13.03
C ARG A 758 3.34 39.61 -14.29
N ASN A 759 4.28 40.54 -14.12
CA ASN A 759 4.91 41.30 -15.20
C ASN A 759 6.28 40.72 -15.61
N HIS A 760 6.75 39.64 -14.98
CA HIS A 760 8.00 39.00 -15.36
C HIS A 760 7.80 38.27 -16.69
N LYS A 761 8.84 38.31 -17.51
CA LYS A 761 8.89 37.56 -18.76
C LYS A 761 9.26 36.12 -18.48
N TYR A 762 8.50 35.19 -19.05
CA TYR A 762 8.88 33.79 -19.15
C TYR A 762 10.02 33.64 -20.16
N ILE A 763 10.67 32.48 -20.19
CA ILE A 763 11.91 32.23 -20.94
C ILE A 763 11.74 32.51 -22.45
N ASN A 764 10.54 32.28 -23.01
CA ASN A 764 10.22 32.55 -24.41
C ASN A 764 9.78 34.01 -24.70
N GLY A 765 9.81 34.90 -23.70
CA GLY A 765 9.42 36.31 -23.83
C GLY A 765 7.94 36.62 -23.60
N GLU A 766 7.09 35.62 -23.34
CA GLU A 766 5.69 35.84 -22.92
C GLU A 766 5.59 36.24 -21.45
N THR A 767 4.41 36.57 -20.95
CA THR A 767 4.26 36.87 -19.50
C THR A 767 4.22 35.57 -18.69
N MET A 768 4.73 35.57 -17.46
CA MET A 768 4.59 34.40 -16.56
C MET A 768 3.13 33.97 -16.37
N VAL A 769 2.18 34.90 -16.46
CA VAL A 769 0.75 34.62 -16.42
C VAL A 769 0.31 33.82 -17.65
N ASP A 770 0.82 34.20 -18.83
CA ASP A 770 0.50 33.52 -20.08
C ASP A 770 1.03 32.09 -20.10
N ALA A 771 2.28 31.90 -19.68
CA ALA A 771 2.88 30.57 -19.55
C ALA A 771 2.10 29.68 -18.55
N PHE A 772 1.63 30.27 -17.44
CA PHE A 772 0.88 29.54 -16.42
C PHE A 772 -0.46 29.00 -16.92
N TRP A 773 -1.32 29.84 -17.52
CA TRP A 773 -2.64 29.37 -17.94
C TRP A 773 -2.55 28.40 -19.13
N GLN A 774 -1.54 28.55 -19.98
CA GLN A 774 -1.23 27.58 -21.04
C GLN A 774 -0.88 26.22 -20.44
N THR A 775 -0.06 26.21 -19.38
CA THR A 775 0.30 24.98 -18.65
C THR A 775 -0.93 24.33 -18.02
N LEU A 776 -1.87 25.12 -17.45
CA LEU A 776 -3.12 24.61 -16.86
C LEU A 776 -4.00 23.84 -17.84
N ILE A 777 -3.90 24.11 -19.15
CA ILE A 777 -4.68 23.45 -20.19
C ILE A 777 -3.81 22.58 -21.11
N ALA A 778 -2.58 22.27 -20.71
CA ALA A 778 -1.61 21.53 -21.50
C ALA A 778 -1.43 22.08 -22.94
N GLY A 779 -1.51 23.40 -23.12
CA GLY A 779 -1.38 24.07 -24.41
C GLY A 779 -2.55 23.85 -25.39
N HIS A 780 -3.67 23.27 -24.96
CA HIS A 780 -4.81 22.99 -25.83
C HIS A 780 -5.86 24.11 -25.84
N TYR A 781 -5.80 24.99 -26.84
CA TYR A 781 -6.64 26.20 -26.96
C TYR A 781 -8.08 25.97 -27.46
N GLY A 782 -8.43 24.74 -27.84
CA GLY A 782 -9.73 24.45 -28.45
C GLY A 782 -9.98 25.17 -29.78
N SER A 783 -11.23 25.20 -30.22
CA SER A 783 -11.65 25.76 -31.52
C SER A 783 -11.59 27.29 -31.58
N GLY A 784 -11.57 27.97 -30.43
CA GLY A 784 -11.50 29.43 -30.33
C GLY A 784 -10.09 30.01 -30.47
N GLY A 785 -9.05 29.17 -30.39
CA GLY A 785 -7.65 29.58 -30.49
C GLY A 785 -7.12 30.33 -29.25
N PHE A 786 -5.84 30.71 -29.31
CA PHE A 786 -5.08 31.28 -28.19
C PHE A 786 -5.77 32.47 -27.51
N GLU A 787 -6.21 33.46 -28.30
CA GLU A 787 -6.80 34.69 -27.78
C GLU A 787 -8.13 34.46 -27.04
N ALA A 788 -8.93 33.48 -27.48
CA ALA A 788 -10.18 33.12 -26.80
C ALA A 788 -9.90 32.45 -25.45
N ALA A 789 -8.96 31.50 -25.42
CA ALA A 789 -8.55 30.83 -24.19
C ALA A 789 -7.96 31.81 -23.16
N LYS A 790 -7.13 32.76 -23.63
CA LYS A 790 -6.57 33.84 -22.80
C LYS A 790 -7.65 34.74 -22.19
N ALA A 791 -8.62 35.18 -23.00
CA ALA A 791 -9.74 35.98 -22.51
C ALA A 791 -10.59 35.22 -21.47
N ASN A 792 -10.83 33.93 -21.72
CA ASN A 792 -11.56 33.06 -20.81
C ASN A 792 -10.82 32.86 -19.47
N TYR A 793 -9.50 32.67 -19.48
CA TYR A 793 -8.70 32.62 -18.26
C TYR A 793 -8.81 33.92 -17.45
N HIS A 794 -8.64 35.08 -18.07
CA HIS A 794 -8.75 36.36 -17.37
C HIS A 794 -10.14 36.58 -16.77
N HIS A 795 -11.18 36.20 -17.51
CA HIS A 795 -12.56 36.24 -17.02
C HIS A 795 -12.74 35.34 -15.78
N VAL A 796 -12.32 34.06 -15.85
CA VAL A 796 -12.43 33.10 -14.73
C VAL A 796 -11.60 33.53 -13.52
N SER A 797 -10.36 33.98 -13.74
CA SER A 797 -9.44 34.40 -12.65
C SER A 797 -9.94 35.62 -11.88
N SER A 798 -10.54 36.59 -12.57
CA SER A 798 -11.07 37.82 -11.99
C SER A 798 -12.26 37.55 -11.05
N GLY A 799 -13.13 36.60 -11.43
CA GLY A 799 -14.23 36.12 -10.59
C GLY A 799 -13.77 35.38 -9.33
N LEU A 800 -12.68 34.60 -9.41
CA LEU A 800 -12.15 33.81 -8.30
C LEU A 800 -11.32 34.65 -7.30
N LEU A 801 -10.56 35.66 -7.76
CA LEU A 801 -9.69 36.50 -6.91
C LEU A 801 -10.45 37.44 -5.96
N ASN A 802 -11.68 37.86 -6.29
CA ASN A 802 -12.51 38.69 -5.40
C ASN A 802 -12.97 37.95 -4.13
N PHE A 803 -12.88 36.62 -4.10
CA PHE A 803 -13.29 35.77 -2.98
C PHE A 803 -12.19 35.60 -1.92
N ASP A 804 -10.91 35.66 -2.33
CA ASP A 804 -9.74 35.43 -1.46
C ASP A 804 -9.56 36.51 -0.38
N ASN A 805 -10.17 37.69 -0.53
CA ASN A 805 -10.05 38.77 0.46
C ASN A 805 -11.01 38.63 1.66
N TYR A 806 -11.96 37.68 1.64
CA TYR A 806 -13.07 37.65 2.61
C TYR A 806 -13.08 36.48 3.60
N ILE A 807 -12.23 35.44 3.46
CA ILE A 807 -12.26 34.28 4.37
C ILE A 807 -10.84 33.82 4.72
N PRO A 808 -10.39 33.95 6.00
CA PRO A 808 -9.15 33.36 6.46
C PRO A 808 -9.26 31.83 6.55
N SER A 809 -8.11 31.16 6.46
CA SER A 809 -7.87 29.72 6.63
C SER A 809 -8.79 29.03 7.65
N SER A 810 -9.90 28.45 7.18
CA SER A 810 -10.87 27.68 7.97
C SER A 810 -11.01 26.24 7.43
N PRO A 811 -11.50 25.27 8.24
CA PRO A 811 -11.60 23.87 7.83
C PRO A 811 -12.49 23.67 6.59
N GLU A 812 -12.10 22.76 5.69
CA GLU A 812 -12.66 22.57 4.34
C GLU A 812 -14.21 22.43 4.29
N PHE A 813 -14.82 21.90 5.34
CA PHE A 813 -16.28 21.74 5.44
C PHE A 813 -17.02 23.08 5.59
N LEU A 814 -16.46 24.04 6.33
CA LEU A 814 -17.05 25.36 6.57
C LEU A 814 -17.00 26.23 5.31
N TYR A 815 -15.95 26.08 4.50
CA TYR A 815 -15.79 26.77 3.21
C TYR A 815 -16.86 26.35 2.20
N LEU A 816 -17.08 25.04 2.03
CA LEU A 816 -18.06 24.51 1.08
C LEU A 816 -19.49 24.93 1.46
N PHE A 817 -19.77 24.96 2.77
CA PHE A 817 -21.04 25.41 3.36
C PHE A 817 -21.28 26.92 3.16
N LEU A 818 -20.28 27.77 3.43
CA LEU A 818 -20.40 29.22 3.26
C LEU A 818 -20.47 29.64 1.78
N PHE A 819 -19.71 28.98 0.90
CA PHE A 819 -19.75 29.23 -0.55
C PHE A 819 -21.13 28.92 -1.16
N THR A 820 -21.77 27.82 -0.74
CA THR A 820 -23.10 27.42 -1.23
C THR A 820 -24.23 28.32 -0.71
N LEU A 821 -24.12 28.86 0.51
CA LEU A 821 -25.18 29.69 1.10
C LEU A 821 -25.16 31.16 0.64
N PHE A 822 -23.97 31.76 0.45
CA PHE A 822 -23.87 33.22 0.27
C PHE A 822 -23.56 33.67 -1.16
N PHE A 823 -22.76 32.92 -1.93
CA PHE A 823 -22.30 33.36 -3.26
C PHE A 823 -22.94 32.63 -4.44
N LEU A 824 -23.56 31.46 -4.18
CA LEU A 824 -24.37 30.75 -5.16
C LEU A 824 -25.44 31.66 -5.82
N PRO A 825 -26.16 32.53 -5.09
CA PRO A 825 -27.12 33.44 -5.71
C PRO A 825 -26.43 34.53 -6.55
N VAL A 826 -25.31 35.10 -6.07
CA VAL A 826 -24.63 36.23 -6.73
C VAL A 826 -23.89 35.80 -8.01
N PHE A 827 -23.25 34.63 -8.01
CA PHE A 827 -22.58 34.06 -9.18
C PHE A 827 -23.57 33.62 -10.26
N ILE A 828 -24.70 33.04 -9.85
CA ILE A 828 -25.83 32.72 -10.74
C ILE A 828 -26.46 34.01 -11.29
N ILE A 829 -26.64 35.05 -10.46
CA ILE A 829 -27.13 36.37 -10.90
C ILE A 829 -26.14 37.02 -11.88
N SER A 830 -24.83 36.93 -11.67
CA SER A 830 -23.81 37.42 -12.62
C SER A 830 -23.87 36.70 -13.97
N LEU A 831 -24.01 35.37 -13.97
CA LEU A 831 -24.17 34.57 -15.18
C LEU A 831 -25.51 34.85 -15.90
N ILE A 832 -26.60 35.06 -15.16
CA ILE A 832 -27.92 35.42 -15.68
C ILE A 832 -27.91 36.85 -16.27
N LEU A 833 -27.32 37.83 -15.57
CA LEU A 833 -27.23 39.22 -16.02
C LEU A 833 -26.34 39.38 -17.27
N GLN A 834 -25.35 38.49 -17.47
CA GLN A 834 -24.54 38.47 -18.68
C GLN A 834 -25.15 37.62 -19.81
N GLY A 835 -25.86 36.53 -19.49
CA GLY A 835 -26.69 35.81 -20.46
C GLY A 835 -27.76 36.72 -21.10
N LEU A 836 -28.25 37.70 -20.34
CA LEU A 836 -29.15 38.75 -20.82
C LEU A 836 -28.46 39.85 -21.67
N ARG A 837 -27.11 39.93 -21.70
CA ARG A 837 -26.36 40.95 -22.48
C ARG A 837 -25.54 40.39 -23.63
N GLY A 838 -25.38 39.07 -23.76
CA GLY A 838 -24.42 38.46 -24.70
C GLY A 838 -24.97 37.42 -25.68
N CYS A 839 -26.27 37.12 -25.66
CA CYS A 839 -26.85 36.05 -26.48
C CYS A 839 -27.65 36.56 -27.68
N GLU A 840 -27.07 37.45 -28.48
CA GLU A 840 -27.40 37.53 -29.90
C GLU A 840 -26.09 37.60 -30.71
N GLY A 841 -25.74 36.50 -31.38
CA GLY A 841 -24.94 36.54 -32.60
C GLY A 841 -23.42 36.43 -32.50
N ARG A 842 -22.85 35.37 -31.91
CA ARG A 842 -21.49 34.90 -32.28
C ARG A 842 -21.38 33.37 -32.28
N LYS A 843 -21.66 32.73 -33.42
CA LYS A 843 -21.21 31.36 -33.72
C LYS A 843 -19.67 31.37 -33.77
N GLY A 844 -19.02 30.50 -32.99
CA GLY A 844 -17.57 30.23 -33.10
C GLY A 844 -16.66 30.78 -32.00
N LYS A 845 -17.17 31.15 -30.82
CA LYS A 845 -16.32 31.51 -29.66
C LYS A 845 -16.46 30.47 -28.54
N GLU A 846 -15.32 29.99 -28.04
CA GLU A 846 -15.20 29.10 -26.88
C GLU A 846 -15.84 29.73 -25.63
N SER A 847 -16.64 28.97 -24.88
CA SER A 847 -17.26 29.44 -23.63
C SER A 847 -16.32 29.26 -22.43
N SER A 848 -16.40 30.14 -21.42
CA SER A 848 -15.63 30.03 -20.17
C SER A 848 -15.80 28.68 -19.47
N THR A 849 -16.94 28.02 -19.67
CA THR A 849 -17.23 26.66 -19.19
C THR A 849 -16.31 25.62 -19.82
N GLU A 850 -16.03 25.74 -21.10
CA GLU A 850 -15.18 24.80 -21.85
C GLU A 850 -13.72 24.89 -21.39
N PHE A 851 -13.24 26.12 -21.14
CA PHE A 851 -11.94 26.36 -20.51
C PHE A 851 -11.83 25.69 -19.14
N ILE A 852 -12.84 25.84 -18.26
CA ILE A 852 -12.85 25.22 -16.93
C ILE A 852 -12.79 23.69 -17.05
N LEU A 853 -13.53 23.10 -18.00
CA LEU A 853 -13.54 21.66 -18.19
C LEU A 853 -12.17 21.13 -18.60
N ARG A 854 -11.50 21.77 -19.58
CA ARG A 854 -10.15 21.41 -20.02
C ARG A 854 -9.15 21.50 -18.87
N ALA A 855 -9.14 22.64 -18.17
CA ALA A 855 -8.19 22.88 -17.10
C ALA A 855 -8.36 21.88 -15.96
N VAL A 856 -9.59 21.58 -15.55
CA VAL A 856 -9.83 20.56 -14.53
C VAL A 856 -9.43 19.17 -15.01
N HIS A 857 -9.58 18.85 -16.30
CA HIS A 857 -9.17 17.57 -16.87
C HIS A 857 -7.66 17.34 -16.74
N VAL A 858 -6.89 18.33 -17.19
CA VAL A 858 -5.41 18.31 -17.16
C VAL A 858 -4.89 18.27 -15.72
N THR A 859 -5.59 18.93 -14.80
CA THR A 859 -5.16 19.09 -13.40
C THR A 859 -5.73 18.03 -12.45
N SER A 860 -6.54 17.09 -12.98
CA SER A 860 -7.20 16.05 -12.19
C SER A 860 -6.43 14.73 -12.13
N GLY A 861 -6.35 14.15 -10.94
CA GLY A 861 -5.91 12.78 -10.68
C GLY A 861 -4.39 12.61 -10.65
N SER A 862 -3.75 12.65 -11.82
CA SER A 862 -2.45 11.99 -12.02
C SER A 862 -1.30 12.94 -12.40
N TRP A 863 -1.57 14.24 -12.47
CA TRP A 863 -0.59 15.26 -12.88
C TRP A 863 -0.59 16.47 -11.92
N GLY A 864 0.61 16.92 -11.55
CA GLY A 864 0.88 18.14 -10.79
C GLY A 864 1.65 19.16 -11.63
N MET A 865 1.70 20.42 -11.20
CA MET A 865 2.58 21.42 -11.83
C MET A 865 3.89 21.53 -11.08
N ALA A 866 5.00 21.63 -11.81
CA ALA A 866 6.32 21.82 -11.27
C ALA A 866 6.99 23.08 -11.82
N THR A 867 7.90 23.63 -11.03
CA THR A 867 8.92 24.58 -11.50
C THR A 867 10.26 23.88 -11.60
N THR A 868 11.11 24.40 -12.47
CA THR A 868 12.48 23.93 -12.62
C THR A 868 13.50 25.00 -12.28
N ALA A 869 14.74 24.59 -11.99
CA ALA A 869 15.85 25.50 -11.70
C ALA A 869 16.15 26.49 -12.84
N GLN A 870 15.86 26.08 -14.08
CA GLN A 870 16.02 26.85 -15.29
C GLN A 870 14.85 27.81 -15.54
N GLY A 871 13.80 27.75 -14.71
CA GLY A 871 12.62 28.62 -14.77
C GLY A 871 11.46 28.10 -15.60
N TYR A 872 11.51 26.86 -16.11
CA TYR A 872 10.40 26.24 -16.84
C TYR A 872 9.23 25.87 -15.93
N LEU A 873 8.01 26.02 -16.46
CA LEU A 873 6.79 25.43 -15.91
C LEU A 873 6.53 24.10 -16.62
N ALA A 874 6.25 23.05 -15.85
CA ALA A 874 6.00 21.71 -16.38
C ALA A 874 4.78 21.07 -15.72
N LEU A 875 4.07 20.22 -16.48
CA LEU A 875 3.16 19.22 -15.91
C LEU A 875 3.96 17.95 -15.67
N VAL A 876 3.90 17.42 -14.45
CA VAL A 876 4.64 16.25 -14.02
C VAL A 876 3.69 15.21 -13.41
N PRO A 877 3.96 13.91 -13.53
CA PRO A 877 3.14 12.88 -12.89
C PRO A 877 3.05 13.07 -11.37
N ALA A 878 1.96 12.61 -10.75
CA ALA A 878 1.70 12.75 -9.30
C ALA A 878 2.82 12.20 -8.40
N GLY A 879 3.67 11.29 -8.91
CA GLY A 879 4.81 10.74 -8.19
C GLY A 879 6.10 11.58 -8.24
N ALA A 880 6.15 12.66 -9.03
CA ALA A 880 7.34 13.49 -9.19
C ALA A 880 7.70 14.26 -7.90
N ARG A 881 8.99 14.42 -7.63
CA ARG A 881 9.54 15.02 -6.41
C ARG A 881 10.50 16.16 -6.74
N LYS A 882 10.71 17.03 -5.75
CA LYS A 882 11.79 18.03 -5.80
C LYS A 882 13.13 17.31 -5.94
N GLY A 883 13.93 17.75 -6.90
CA GLY A 883 15.24 17.17 -7.23
C GLY A 883 15.22 16.20 -8.41
N ASP A 884 14.05 15.77 -8.89
CA ASP A 884 13.96 14.92 -10.08
C ASP A 884 14.47 15.65 -11.33
N GLU A 885 15.10 14.90 -12.24
CA GLU A 885 15.66 15.42 -13.49
C GLU A 885 14.67 15.23 -14.65
N ILE A 886 14.61 16.22 -15.54
CA ILE A 886 13.82 16.20 -16.77
C ILE A 886 14.78 15.98 -17.95
N GLY A 887 14.59 14.90 -18.69
CA GLY A 887 15.41 14.53 -19.84
C GLY A 887 14.67 14.54 -21.17
N LEU A 888 15.37 14.91 -22.25
CA LEU A 888 14.98 14.64 -23.63
C LEU A 888 15.79 13.49 -24.17
N PHE A 889 15.14 12.43 -24.62
CA PHE A 889 15.82 11.26 -25.19
C PHE A 889 15.79 11.33 -26.72
N ALA A 890 16.93 11.11 -27.36
CA ALA A 890 17.12 11.31 -28.81
C ALA A 890 17.58 10.02 -29.50
N ASN A 891 17.49 9.99 -30.84
CA ASN A 891 18.01 8.90 -31.67
C ASN A 891 19.54 8.82 -31.56
N SER A 892 20.07 7.69 -31.12
CA SER A 892 21.51 7.40 -31.20
C SER A 892 21.86 6.84 -32.58
N SER A 893 21.78 7.66 -33.64
CA SER A 893 22.42 7.35 -34.92
C SER A 893 23.76 8.07 -35.09
N THR A 894 24.20 8.87 -34.11
CA THR A 894 25.56 9.39 -34.05
C THR A 894 26.35 8.64 -33.00
N MET A 895 26.70 7.39 -33.32
CA MET A 895 27.99 6.83 -32.91
C MET A 895 29.07 7.72 -33.55
N SER A 896 29.42 8.83 -32.88
CA SER A 896 30.73 9.42 -33.06
C SER A 896 31.72 8.31 -32.79
N SER A 897 32.49 7.93 -33.80
CA SER A 897 33.56 6.94 -33.79
C SER A 897 34.66 7.29 -32.77
N LYS A 898 34.36 7.19 -31.48
CA LYS A 898 35.37 6.95 -30.46
C LYS A 898 35.55 5.45 -30.41
N LEU A 899 36.80 5.00 -30.56
CA LEU A 899 37.15 3.61 -30.32
C LEU A 899 36.63 3.23 -28.92
N PRO A 900 36.06 2.02 -28.76
CA PRO A 900 35.55 1.57 -27.47
C PRO A 900 36.66 1.62 -26.43
N LEU A 901 36.38 2.25 -25.28
CA LEU A 901 37.34 2.34 -24.20
C LEU A 901 37.62 0.95 -23.63
N ASN A 902 38.89 0.62 -23.44
CA ASN A 902 39.30 -0.56 -22.70
C ASN A 902 39.53 -0.20 -21.24
N ILE A 903 38.67 -0.71 -20.37
CA ILE A 903 38.66 -0.43 -18.93
C ILE A 903 39.12 -1.68 -18.20
N VAL A 904 40.21 -1.56 -17.45
CA VAL A 904 40.72 -2.62 -16.58
C VAL A 904 40.43 -2.28 -15.12
N ILE A 905 39.94 -3.25 -14.36
CA ILE A 905 39.58 -3.11 -12.95
C ILE A 905 40.29 -4.19 -12.15
N VAL A 906 41.04 -3.77 -11.12
CA VAL A 906 41.83 -4.66 -10.27
C VAL A 906 41.13 -4.85 -8.92
N GLY A 907 40.49 -6.00 -8.72
CA GLY A 907 39.68 -6.35 -7.56
C GLY A 907 38.18 -6.44 -7.89
N GLY A 908 37.59 -7.62 -7.69
CA GLY A 908 36.25 -7.98 -8.14
C GLY A 908 35.21 -8.11 -7.03
N VAL A 909 35.28 -7.27 -5.98
CA VAL A 909 34.31 -7.24 -4.87
C VAL A 909 33.53 -5.92 -4.89
N GLY A 910 33.14 -5.34 -3.74
CA GLY A 910 32.16 -4.25 -3.67
C GLY A 910 32.48 -3.02 -4.52
N GLY A 911 33.67 -2.44 -4.36
CA GLY A 911 34.08 -1.24 -5.12
C GLY A 911 34.26 -1.52 -6.61
N GLY A 912 35.05 -2.54 -6.96
CA GLY A 912 35.36 -2.87 -8.35
C GLY A 912 34.15 -3.33 -9.16
N MET A 913 33.29 -4.21 -8.61
CA MET A 913 32.09 -4.64 -9.33
C MET A 913 31.05 -3.53 -9.43
N SER A 914 30.96 -2.63 -8.45
CA SER A 914 30.14 -1.41 -8.56
C SER A 914 30.61 -0.54 -9.72
N ALA A 915 31.93 -0.34 -9.87
CA ALA A 915 32.50 0.41 -10.97
C ALA A 915 32.28 -0.28 -12.32
N ALA A 916 32.53 -1.59 -12.41
CA ALA A 916 32.37 -2.38 -13.63
C ALA A 916 30.91 -2.34 -14.14
N THR A 917 29.96 -2.59 -13.23
CA THR A 917 28.52 -2.56 -13.55
C THR A 917 28.09 -1.16 -13.97
N ARG A 918 28.56 -0.12 -13.27
CA ARG A 918 28.25 1.27 -13.64
C ARG A 918 28.84 1.63 -15.00
N ALA A 919 30.09 1.24 -15.27
CA ALA A 919 30.76 1.52 -16.54
C ALA A 919 30.01 0.91 -17.72
N ARG A 920 29.52 -0.34 -17.60
CA ARG A 920 28.66 -0.94 -18.62
C ARG A 920 27.40 -0.12 -18.86
N CYS A 921 26.70 0.29 -17.80
CA CYS A 921 25.50 1.12 -17.94
C CYS A 921 25.74 2.47 -18.62
N LEU A 922 27.00 2.94 -18.68
CA LEU A 922 27.38 4.19 -19.32
C LEU A 922 27.79 4.01 -20.78
N ASP A 923 28.34 2.85 -21.16
CA ASP A 923 28.79 2.54 -22.52
C ASP A 923 28.76 1.03 -22.79
N GLU A 924 27.91 0.59 -23.71
CA GLU A 924 27.79 -0.81 -24.17
C GLU A 924 28.96 -1.24 -25.06
N THR A 925 29.71 -0.30 -25.64
CA THR A 925 30.84 -0.61 -26.52
C THR A 925 32.14 -0.81 -25.75
N ALA A 926 32.25 -0.28 -24.53
CA ALA A 926 33.45 -0.40 -23.71
C ALA A 926 33.82 -1.86 -23.46
N SER A 927 35.11 -2.20 -23.57
CA SER A 927 35.65 -3.48 -23.10
C SER A 927 35.96 -3.34 -21.62
N ILE A 928 35.39 -4.21 -20.78
CA ILE A 928 35.54 -4.11 -19.32
C ILE A 928 36.10 -5.43 -18.80
N ASN A 929 37.36 -5.39 -18.35
CA ASN A 929 38.07 -6.54 -17.81
C ASN A 929 38.26 -6.36 -16.30
N VAL A 930 37.75 -7.30 -15.50
CA VAL A 930 37.92 -7.32 -14.05
C VAL A 930 38.86 -8.48 -13.69
N PHE A 931 39.97 -8.18 -13.03
CA PHE A 931 40.90 -9.19 -12.53
C PHE A 931 40.74 -9.34 -11.01
N GLU A 932 40.41 -10.56 -10.57
CA GLU A 932 40.28 -10.93 -9.17
C GLU A 932 41.27 -12.06 -8.84
N LYS A 933 42.08 -11.84 -7.82
CA LYS A 933 43.09 -12.81 -7.35
C LYS A 933 42.42 -14.06 -6.78
N GLY A 934 41.29 -13.89 -6.08
CA GLY A 934 40.56 -14.98 -5.47
C GLY A 934 39.69 -15.77 -6.45
N PRO A 935 39.12 -16.90 -5.99
CA PRO A 935 38.22 -17.73 -6.80
C PRO A 935 36.78 -17.20 -6.87
N TYR A 936 36.45 -16.13 -6.14
CA TYR A 936 35.10 -15.59 -6.02
C TYR A 936 35.06 -14.08 -6.27
N VAL A 937 33.99 -13.61 -6.90
CA VAL A 937 33.68 -12.20 -7.15
C VAL A 937 32.29 -11.86 -6.65
N GLY A 938 32.00 -10.56 -6.49
CA GLY A 938 30.65 -10.10 -6.16
C GLY A 938 30.07 -10.75 -4.90
N TYR A 939 30.89 -11.02 -3.89
CA TYR A 939 30.46 -11.67 -2.65
C TYR A 939 30.39 -10.68 -1.48
N SER A 940 29.61 -11.04 -0.46
CA SER A 940 29.41 -10.19 0.74
C SER A 940 30.52 -10.40 1.77
N ASN A 941 31.49 -9.49 1.80
CA ASN A 941 32.54 -9.48 2.84
C ASN A 941 31.94 -9.38 4.26
N SER A 942 30.95 -8.51 4.45
CA SER A 942 30.27 -8.30 5.74
C SER A 942 29.46 -9.52 6.20
N GLY A 943 29.09 -10.41 5.27
CA GLY A 943 28.39 -11.66 5.59
C GLY A 943 29.30 -12.77 6.13
N ILE A 944 30.62 -12.64 5.97
CA ILE A 944 31.59 -13.72 6.27
C ILE A 944 31.55 -14.15 7.74
N PRO A 945 31.57 -13.26 8.75
CA PRO A 945 31.51 -13.67 10.16
C PRO A 945 30.25 -14.48 10.48
N TYR A 946 29.08 -14.04 9.98
CA TYR A 946 27.78 -14.69 10.22
C TYR A 946 27.63 -16.07 9.58
N ALA A 947 28.53 -16.42 8.65
CA ALA A 947 28.56 -17.74 8.09
C ALA A 947 29.15 -18.79 9.05
N PHE A 948 29.82 -18.39 10.14
CA PHE A 948 30.20 -19.32 11.21
C PHE A 948 28.96 -19.90 11.90
N GLY A 949 28.10 -19.06 12.50
CA GLY A 949 26.96 -19.45 13.36
C GLY A 949 25.79 -20.15 12.65
N GLY A 950 25.91 -20.49 11.37
CA GLY A 950 24.83 -21.12 10.59
C GLY A 950 23.65 -20.19 10.26
N VAL A 951 23.70 -18.92 10.67
CA VAL A 951 22.75 -17.86 10.27
C VAL A 951 22.72 -17.73 8.75
N VAL A 952 23.90 -17.74 8.12
CA VAL A 952 24.02 -17.96 6.67
C VAL A 952 24.14 -19.47 6.43
N LYS A 953 23.02 -20.09 6.00
CA LYS A 953 22.88 -21.56 5.90
C LYS A 953 23.85 -22.25 4.92
N ASN A 954 24.38 -21.54 3.92
CA ASN A 954 25.35 -22.07 2.96
C ASN A 954 26.30 -20.96 2.50
N ASN A 955 27.59 -21.25 2.34
CA ASN A 955 28.60 -20.35 1.76
C ASN A 955 28.17 -19.80 0.39
N ALA A 956 27.39 -20.55 -0.40
CA ALA A 956 26.85 -20.09 -1.67
C ALA A 956 25.99 -18.82 -1.54
N ALA A 957 25.33 -18.61 -0.39
CA ALA A 957 24.54 -17.40 -0.14
C ALA A 957 25.40 -16.15 0.08
N LEU A 958 26.71 -16.29 0.30
CA LEU A 958 27.64 -15.16 0.33
C LEU A 958 27.98 -14.66 -1.07
N ILE A 959 27.85 -15.51 -2.10
CA ILE A 959 28.16 -15.20 -3.49
C ILE A 959 26.91 -14.59 -4.12
N LEU A 960 26.94 -13.28 -4.39
CA LEU A 960 25.77 -12.58 -4.95
C LEU A 960 25.71 -12.72 -6.47
N GLN A 961 26.87 -12.91 -7.12
CA GLN A 961 27.03 -13.00 -8.57
C GLN A 961 28.24 -13.87 -8.92
N THR A 962 28.30 -14.39 -10.14
CA THR A 962 29.38 -15.22 -10.68
C THR A 962 29.98 -14.58 -11.94
N PRO A 963 31.20 -14.96 -12.37
CA PRO A 963 31.76 -14.47 -13.63
C PRO A 963 30.80 -14.66 -14.82
N ASN A 964 30.16 -15.82 -14.92
CA ASN A 964 29.18 -16.11 -15.97
C ASN A 964 27.95 -15.20 -15.89
N SER A 965 27.45 -14.93 -14.68
CA SER A 965 26.31 -14.02 -14.53
C SER A 965 26.70 -12.56 -14.81
N PHE A 966 27.93 -12.14 -14.52
CA PHE A 966 28.43 -10.81 -14.92
C PHE A 966 28.60 -10.70 -16.44
N LYS A 967 29.10 -11.75 -17.10
CA LYS A 967 29.21 -11.77 -18.56
C LYS A 967 27.83 -11.73 -19.23
N ALA A 968 26.90 -12.57 -18.78
CA ALA A 968 25.54 -12.62 -19.34
C ALA A 968 24.71 -11.35 -19.04
N ASN A 969 24.79 -10.81 -17.82
CA ASN A 969 23.93 -9.68 -17.46
C ASN A 969 24.50 -8.31 -17.88
N PHE A 970 25.83 -8.19 -17.99
CA PHE A 970 26.52 -6.91 -18.15
C PHE A 970 27.64 -6.93 -19.18
N ASN A 971 27.87 -8.02 -19.92
CA ASN A 971 29.00 -8.15 -20.85
C ASN A 971 30.34 -7.71 -20.22
N ILE A 972 30.58 -8.07 -18.95
CA ILE A 972 31.83 -7.80 -18.24
C ILE A 972 32.67 -9.08 -18.25
N ASP A 973 33.91 -8.98 -18.68
CA ASP A 973 34.87 -10.08 -18.67
C ASP A 973 35.55 -10.15 -17.31
N VAL A 974 35.15 -11.15 -16.52
CA VAL A 974 35.65 -11.34 -15.15
C VAL A 974 36.61 -12.52 -15.12
N HIS A 975 37.86 -12.24 -14.74
CA HIS A 975 38.96 -13.19 -14.65
C HIS A 975 39.28 -13.45 -13.18
N ILE A 976 38.82 -14.59 -12.66
CA ILE A 976 39.15 -15.07 -11.31
C ILE A 976 40.52 -15.77 -11.29
N ASN A 977 41.07 -16.03 -10.10
CA ASN A 977 42.42 -16.59 -9.91
C ASN A 977 43.50 -15.85 -10.72
N SER A 978 43.29 -14.55 -10.96
CA SER A 978 44.11 -13.72 -11.83
C SER A 978 44.63 -12.53 -11.04
N GLU A 979 45.91 -12.58 -10.68
CA GLU A 979 46.56 -11.55 -9.86
C GLU A 979 47.30 -10.55 -10.74
N VAL A 980 46.98 -9.27 -10.59
CA VAL A 980 47.77 -8.19 -11.19
C VAL A 980 49.02 -7.95 -10.36
N VAL A 981 50.18 -8.19 -10.93
CA VAL A 981 51.49 -8.12 -10.24
C VAL A 981 52.31 -6.90 -10.63
N GLY A 982 51.99 -6.26 -11.77
CA GLY A 982 52.66 -5.08 -12.29
C GLY A 982 51.70 -4.14 -13.01
N ILE A 983 52.00 -2.84 -12.98
CA ILE A 983 51.34 -1.80 -13.78
C ILE A 983 52.45 -0.99 -14.42
N ASP A 984 52.39 -0.81 -15.73
CA ASP A 984 53.23 0.13 -16.47
C ASP A 984 52.35 1.30 -16.94
N PRO A 985 52.42 2.47 -16.26
CA PRO A 985 51.62 3.63 -16.63
C PRO A 985 52.01 4.27 -17.97
N GLU A 986 53.26 4.12 -18.41
CA GLU A 986 53.76 4.73 -19.65
C GLU A 986 53.24 3.95 -20.86
N GLU A 987 53.38 2.63 -20.85
CA GLU A 987 52.88 1.73 -21.89
C GLU A 987 51.38 1.41 -21.74
N LYS A 988 50.77 1.81 -20.62
CA LYS A 988 49.37 1.55 -20.24
C LYS A 988 48.99 0.07 -20.30
N ILE A 989 49.79 -0.76 -19.65
CA ILE A 989 49.57 -2.20 -19.55
C ILE A 989 49.54 -2.64 -18.08
N VAL A 990 48.76 -3.67 -17.78
CA VAL A 990 48.85 -4.43 -16.53
C VAL A 990 49.43 -5.81 -16.78
N GLU A 991 50.26 -6.27 -15.86
CA GLU A 991 50.86 -7.60 -15.88
C GLU A 991 50.05 -8.53 -14.97
N VAL A 992 49.49 -9.60 -15.53
CA VAL A 992 48.55 -10.51 -14.86
C VAL A 992 49.10 -11.93 -14.86
N ILE A 993 49.13 -12.56 -13.69
CA ILE A 993 49.39 -13.99 -13.53
C ILE A 993 48.06 -14.71 -13.23
N THR A 994 47.66 -15.63 -14.11
CA THR A 994 46.48 -16.49 -13.93
C THR A 994 46.90 -17.88 -13.49
N ASP A 995 46.30 -18.41 -12.43
CA ASP A 995 46.53 -19.76 -11.88
C ASP A 995 48.03 -20.11 -11.66
N GLY A 996 48.87 -19.11 -11.38
CA GLY A 996 50.32 -19.30 -11.16
C GLY A 996 51.14 -19.55 -12.43
N GLY A 997 50.57 -19.30 -13.62
CA GLY A 997 51.25 -19.39 -14.90
C GLY A 997 52.25 -18.25 -15.17
N ALA A 998 52.74 -18.18 -16.41
CA ALA A 998 53.60 -17.08 -16.84
C ALA A 998 52.81 -15.75 -16.88
N PRO A 999 53.45 -14.59 -16.57
CA PRO A 999 52.80 -13.30 -16.66
C PRO A 999 52.33 -12.96 -18.08
N THR A 1000 51.15 -12.34 -18.19
CA THR A 1000 50.56 -11.87 -19.45
C THR A 1000 50.25 -10.39 -19.38
N HIS A 1001 50.36 -9.67 -20.50
CA HIS A 1001 50.14 -8.22 -20.56
C HIS A 1001 48.75 -7.89 -21.09
N HIS A 1002 48.04 -6.99 -20.41
CA HIS A 1002 46.71 -6.53 -20.80
C HIS A 1002 46.71 -5.00 -20.90
N PRO A 1003 46.46 -4.42 -22.10
CA PRO A 1003 46.42 -2.97 -22.27
C PRO A 1003 45.18 -2.37 -21.60
N TYR A 1004 45.22 -1.08 -21.27
CA TYR A 1004 44.08 -0.32 -20.77
C TYR A 1004 44.09 1.12 -21.30
N ASP A 1005 42.91 1.69 -21.51
CA ASP A 1005 42.74 3.14 -21.65
C ASP A 1005 42.50 3.79 -20.29
N LYS A 1006 41.77 3.10 -19.42
CA LYS A 1006 41.46 3.50 -18.05
C LYS A 1006 41.63 2.33 -17.09
N LEU A 1007 42.26 2.58 -15.95
CA LEU A 1007 42.52 1.58 -14.91
C LEU A 1007 41.85 1.99 -13.60
N ILE A 1008 41.19 1.05 -12.92
CA ILE A 1008 40.65 1.25 -11.57
C ILE A 1008 41.30 0.26 -10.61
N LEU A 1009 41.96 0.77 -9.58
CA LEU A 1009 42.51 -0.02 -8.48
C LEU A 1009 41.47 -0.11 -7.35
N ALA A 1010 41.03 -1.33 -7.06
CA ALA A 1010 40.01 -1.65 -6.05
C ALA A 1010 40.42 -2.84 -5.17
N GLN A 1011 41.72 -3.01 -4.92
CA GLN A 1011 42.30 -4.14 -4.18
C GLN A 1011 41.96 -4.13 -2.68
N GLY A 1012 41.44 -3.01 -2.19
CA GLY A 1012 41.07 -2.83 -0.79
C GLY A 1012 42.29 -2.88 0.15
N ALA A 1013 42.14 -3.60 1.25
CA ALA A 1013 43.12 -3.64 2.33
C ALA A 1013 43.61 -5.08 2.59
N GLU A 1014 44.48 -5.25 3.58
CA GLU A 1014 44.91 -6.55 4.09
C GLU A 1014 44.95 -6.56 5.61
N PRO A 1015 44.74 -7.72 6.28
CA PRO A 1015 44.85 -7.82 7.73
C PRO A 1015 46.24 -7.44 8.22
N VAL A 1016 46.32 -6.67 9.31
CA VAL A 1016 47.58 -6.33 9.96
C VAL A 1016 48.12 -7.57 10.67
N LYS A 1017 49.34 -7.98 10.32
CA LYS A 1017 50.04 -9.07 11.02
C LYS A 1017 50.72 -8.51 12.28
N PRO A 1018 50.31 -8.93 13.49
CA PRO A 1018 50.94 -8.47 14.71
C PRO A 1018 52.39 -8.99 14.79
N PRO A 1019 53.35 -8.19 15.30
CA PRO A 1019 54.75 -8.58 15.43
C PRO A 1019 54.96 -9.49 16.65
N ILE A 1020 54.34 -10.68 16.66
CA ILE A 1020 54.42 -11.68 17.73
C ILE A 1020 54.89 -13.01 17.18
N GLU A 1021 55.64 -13.79 17.96
CA GLU A 1021 56.03 -15.14 17.52
C GLU A 1021 54.81 -16.07 17.49
N GLY A 1022 54.76 -16.97 16.50
CA GLY A 1022 53.71 -17.98 16.36
C GLY A 1022 52.45 -17.54 15.63
N TYR A 1023 52.41 -16.36 14.99
CA TYR A 1023 51.24 -15.94 14.18
C TYR A 1023 51.02 -16.80 12.92
N ASP A 1024 52.04 -17.56 12.51
CA ASP A 1024 52.09 -18.42 11.33
C ASP A 1024 51.81 -19.90 11.65
N LEU A 1025 51.49 -20.22 12.90
CA LEU A 1025 51.13 -21.57 13.31
C LEU A 1025 49.87 -22.08 12.57
N PRO A 1026 49.74 -23.41 12.34
CA PRO A 1026 48.64 -23.98 11.57
C PRO A 1026 47.24 -23.67 12.12
N ASN A 1027 47.13 -23.47 13.43
CA ASN A 1027 45.88 -23.15 14.13
C ASN A 1027 45.61 -21.64 14.24
N VAL A 1028 46.41 -20.80 13.59
CA VAL A 1028 46.22 -19.35 13.56
C VAL A 1028 45.67 -18.94 12.19
N SER A 1029 44.63 -18.10 12.20
CA SER A 1029 43.99 -17.62 10.97
C SER A 1029 43.58 -16.14 11.07
N PHE A 1030 43.43 -15.52 9.91
CA PHE A 1030 42.83 -14.20 9.74
C PHE A 1030 41.47 -14.38 9.04
N LEU A 1031 40.57 -13.40 9.14
CA LEU A 1031 39.27 -13.46 8.48
C LEU A 1031 39.07 -12.27 7.54
N ARG A 1032 39.02 -12.53 6.24
CA ARG A 1032 38.73 -11.48 5.24
C ARG A 1032 37.96 -12.01 4.02
N THR A 1033 38.26 -13.21 3.58
CA THR A 1033 37.75 -13.79 2.34
C THR A 1033 37.00 -15.09 2.58
N ILE A 1034 36.23 -15.56 1.59
CA ILE A 1034 35.55 -16.87 1.69
C ILE A 1034 36.56 -18.02 1.86
N PRO A 1035 37.71 -18.06 1.16
CA PRO A 1035 38.75 -19.06 1.44
C PRO A 1035 39.26 -19.05 2.88
N ASP A 1036 39.38 -17.89 3.53
CA ASP A 1036 39.76 -17.80 4.95
C ASP A 1036 38.71 -18.45 5.85
N LEU A 1037 37.42 -18.15 5.61
CA LEU A 1037 36.29 -18.76 6.30
C LEU A 1037 36.27 -20.29 6.14
N GLU A 1038 36.48 -20.78 4.92
CA GLU A 1038 36.52 -22.21 4.61
C GLU A 1038 37.70 -22.90 5.32
N LYS A 1039 38.87 -22.26 5.32
CA LYS A 1039 40.05 -22.74 6.05
C LYS A 1039 39.74 -22.89 7.54
N ILE A 1040 39.13 -21.88 8.16
CA ILE A 1040 38.78 -21.88 9.59
C ILE A 1040 37.75 -22.97 9.89
N LYS A 1041 36.65 -23.04 9.14
CA LYS A 1041 35.61 -24.07 9.32
C LYS A 1041 36.18 -25.49 9.17
N LYS A 1042 37.01 -25.72 8.15
CA LYS A 1042 37.67 -27.00 7.92
C LYS A 1042 38.58 -27.37 9.07
N TYR A 1043 39.33 -26.40 9.62
CA TYR A 1043 40.21 -26.62 10.76
C TYR A 1043 39.42 -27.01 12.02
N ILE A 1044 38.35 -26.25 12.34
CA ILE A 1044 37.47 -26.51 13.48
C ILE A 1044 36.88 -27.92 13.42
N ALA A 1045 36.34 -28.31 12.27
CA ALA A 1045 35.74 -29.62 12.07
C ALA A 1045 36.78 -30.76 12.13
N ALA A 1046 37.94 -30.59 11.50
CA ALA A 1046 38.98 -31.62 11.43
C ALA A 1046 39.63 -31.92 12.79
N HIS A 1047 39.70 -30.94 13.69
CA HIS A 1047 40.35 -31.08 14.99
C HIS A 1047 39.35 -31.09 16.16
N ASN A 1048 38.04 -31.09 15.88
CA ASN A 1048 36.96 -31.03 16.87
C ASN A 1048 37.17 -29.92 17.92
N CYS A 1049 37.57 -28.73 17.46
CA CYS A 1049 37.92 -27.60 18.31
C CYS A 1049 36.76 -27.23 19.25
N GLN A 1050 37.06 -27.04 20.54
CA GLN A 1050 36.10 -26.66 21.58
C GLN A 1050 36.30 -25.21 22.03
N SER A 1051 37.43 -24.59 21.69
CA SER A 1051 37.82 -23.27 22.17
C SER A 1051 38.49 -22.41 21.09
N VAL A 1052 38.27 -21.10 21.14
CA VAL A 1052 38.86 -20.11 20.23
C VAL A 1052 39.31 -18.86 20.99
N ALA A 1053 40.52 -18.38 20.66
CA ALA A 1053 40.99 -17.07 21.09
C ALA A 1053 40.90 -16.07 19.92
N VAL A 1054 40.14 -14.98 20.11
CA VAL A 1054 40.03 -13.87 19.17
C VAL A 1054 40.93 -12.73 19.65
N ILE A 1055 41.98 -12.41 18.89
CA ILE A 1055 42.91 -11.33 19.19
C ILE A 1055 42.48 -10.08 18.42
N GLY A 1056 41.95 -9.08 19.14
CA GLY A 1056 41.40 -7.84 18.62
C GLY A 1056 39.88 -7.74 18.76
N GLY A 1057 39.41 -6.72 19.47
CA GLY A 1057 38.00 -6.38 19.75
C GLY A 1057 37.40 -5.35 18.79
N GLY A 1058 37.86 -5.29 17.55
CA GLY A 1058 37.21 -4.50 16.49
C GLY A 1058 35.93 -5.15 15.97
N PHE A 1059 35.21 -4.52 15.04
CA PHE A 1059 33.94 -5.04 14.49
C PHE A 1059 34.03 -6.50 14.03
N ILE A 1060 35.06 -6.83 13.24
CA ILE A 1060 35.29 -8.19 12.73
C ILE A 1060 35.52 -9.17 13.89
N GLY A 1061 36.26 -8.76 14.92
CA GLY A 1061 36.56 -9.60 16.08
C GLY A 1061 35.30 -9.90 16.90
N ILE A 1062 34.49 -8.88 17.18
CA ILE A 1062 33.23 -9.03 17.92
C ILE A 1062 32.22 -9.88 17.14
N GLU A 1063 32.01 -9.61 15.84
CA GLU A 1063 31.08 -10.39 15.01
C GLU A 1063 31.50 -11.86 14.86
N ALA A 1064 32.81 -12.12 14.73
CA ALA A 1064 33.34 -13.47 14.69
C ALA A 1064 33.22 -14.17 16.05
N ALA A 1065 33.49 -13.46 17.15
CA ALA A 1065 33.34 -13.99 18.50
C ALA A 1065 31.88 -14.39 18.81
N ASP A 1066 30.91 -13.53 18.45
CA ASP A 1066 29.47 -13.82 18.58
C ASP A 1066 29.09 -15.07 17.77
N SER A 1067 29.49 -15.11 16.50
CA SER A 1067 29.15 -16.23 15.61
C SER A 1067 29.82 -17.57 16.01
N LEU A 1068 31.03 -17.53 16.55
CA LEU A 1068 31.74 -18.71 17.05
C LEU A 1068 31.20 -19.17 18.42
N HIS A 1069 30.72 -18.24 19.24
CA HIS A 1069 30.01 -18.56 20.47
C HIS A 1069 28.67 -19.25 20.18
N GLU A 1070 27.91 -18.80 19.17
CA GLU A 1070 26.69 -19.48 18.72
C GLU A 1070 26.95 -20.92 18.22
N LEU A 1071 28.15 -21.22 17.73
CA LEU A 1071 28.59 -22.58 17.40
C LEU A 1071 28.94 -23.45 18.61
N GLY A 1072 28.88 -22.92 19.83
CA GLY A 1072 29.18 -23.61 21.07
C GLY A 1072 30.66 -23.66 21.45
N LEU A 1073 31.54 -22.92 20.78
CA LEU A 1073 32.94 -22.82 21.17
C LEU A 1073 33.10 -21.92 22.41
N GLN A 1074 34.05 -22.26 23.28
CA GLN A 1074 34.51 -21.37 24.34
C GLN A 1074 35.35 -20.25 23.75
N VAL A 1075 34.84 -19.02 23.78
CA VAL A 1075 35.49 -17.86 23.17
C VAL A 1075 36.19 -17.00 24.21
N SER A 1076 37.48 -16.71 23.96
CA SER A 1076 38.22 -15.66 24.67
C SER A 1076 38.51 -14.49 23.72
N ILE A 1077 38.12 -13.28 24.08
CA ILE A 1077 38.44 -12.05 23.34
C ILE A 1077 39.62 -11.37 24.07
N ILE A 1078 40.68 -11.07 23.33
CA ILE A 1078 41.90 -10.47 23.85
C ILE A 1078 42.15 -9.16 23.11
N GLU A 1079 41.98 -8.04 23.81
CA GLU A 1079 42.21 -6.69 23.29
C GLU A 1079 43.36 -6.00 24.02
N TYR A 1080 44.23 -5.37 23.23
CA TYR A 1080 45.40 -4.65 23.72
C TYR A 1080 45.01 -3.36 24.44
N THR A 1081 44.01 -2.64 23.94
CA THR A 1081 43.53 -1.39 24.53
C THR A 1081 42.56 -1.63 25.70
N PRO A 1082 42.29 -0.60 26.53
CA PRO A 1082 41.21 -0.66 27.53
C PRO A 1082 39.81 -0.68 26.90
N HIS A 1083 39.72 -0.43 25.59
CA HIS A 1083 38.51 -0.21 24.82
C HIS A 1083 38.48 -1.15 23.62
N ASP A 1084 37.47 -2.03 23.53
CA ASP A 1084 37.06 -2.68 22.28
C ASP A 1084 36.33 -1.66 21.39
N LEU A 1085 36.34 -1.81 20.07
CA LEU A 1085 35.72 -0.87 19.11
C LEU A 1085 36.20 0.60 19.30
N PRO A 1086 37.34 1.00 18.69
CA PRO A 1086 37.98 2.31 18.88
C PRO A 1086 37.13 3.55 18.56
N LEU A 1087 35.96 3.36 17.94
CA LEU A 1087 35.02 4.41 17.56
C LEU A 1087 34.01 4.76 18.66
N LEU A 1088 34.04 4.06 19.81
CA LEU A 1088 33.13 4.28 20.94
C LEU A 1088 33.88 4.88 22.13
N ASP A 1089 33.15 5.64 22.95
CA ASP A 1089 33.65 6.18 24.21
C ASP A 1089 33.44 5.20 25.38
N SER A 1090 34.21 5.41 26.46
CA SER A 1090 34.38 4.45 27.56
C SER A 1090 33.07 4.03 28.25
N ASP A 1091 32.15 4.97 28.40
CA ASP A 1091 30.83 4.78 29.02
C ASP A 1091 29.90 3.88 28.21
N ILE A 1092 29.94 3.95 26.88
CA ILE A 1092 29.21 3.05 25.98
C ILE A 1092 29.87 1.67 25.94
N ILE A 1093 31.21 1.63 25.96
CA ILE A 1093 31.98 0.38 25.92
C ILE A 1093 31.72 -0.49 27.16
N GLU A 1094 31.52 0.11 28.33
CA GLU A 1094 31.20 -0.66 29.55
C GLU A 1094 29.91 -1.48 29.42
N ILE A 1095 28.90 -0.96 28.69
CA ILE A 1095 27.66 -1.67 28.39
C ILE A 1095 27.94 -2.92 27.54
N LEU A 1096 28.79 -2.77 26.51
CA LEU A 1096 29.21 -3.87 25.66
C LEU A 1096 30.02 -4.91 26.45
N HIS A 1097 30.98 -4.49 27.27
CA HIS A 1097 31.77 -5.38 28.12
C HIS A 1097 30.88 -6.17 29.09
N ALA A 1098 29.86 -5.54 29.67
CA ALA A 1098 28.90 -6.20 30.54
C ALA A 1098 28.11 -7.27 29.79
N GLU A 1099 27.68 -7.00 28.56
CA GLU A 1099 26.98 -7.98 27.72
C GLU A 1099 27.89 -9.15 27.33
N ILE A 1100 29.13 -8.91 26.88
CA ILE A 1100 30.09 -9.97 26.53
C ILE A 1100 30.31 -10.93 27.70
N ARG A 1101 30.51 -10.39 28.91
CA ARG A 1101 30.69 -11.19 30.13
C ARG A 1101 29.41 -11.92 30.53
N LYS A 1102 28.25 -11.32 30.34
CA LYS A 1102 26.95 -11.93 30.62
C LYS A 1102 26.66 -13.13 29.72
N GLN A 1103 27.15 -13.13 28.47
CA GLN A 1103 27.10 -14.27 27.56
C GLN A 1103 28.12 -15.37 27.93
N GLY A 1104 28.94 -15.17 28.97
CA GLY A 1104 29.89 -16.15 29.49
C GLY A 1104 31.21 -16.21 28.73
N LEU A 1105 31.50 -15.23 27.86
CA LEU A 1105 32.79 -15.13 27.17
C LEU A 1105 33.87 -14.56 28.09
N ASN A 1106 35.09 -15.02 27.87
CA ASN A 1106 36.26 -14.53 28.58
C ASN A 1106 36.83 -13.29 27.88
N LEU A 1107 36.53 -12.09 28.41
CA LEU A 1107 37.00 -10.82 27.86
C LEU A 1107 38.22 -10.30 28.63
N LEU A 1108 39.37 -10.23 27.96
CA LEU A 1108 40.60 -9.63 28.46
C LEU A 1108 40.91 -8.33 27.70
N VAL A 1109 40.74 -7.20 28.37
CA VAL A 1109 41.16 -5.88 27.89
C VAL A 1109 42.47 -5.46 28.56
N ASN A 1110 43.18 -4.48 28.01
CA ASN A 1110 44.54 -4.13 28.44
C ASN A 1110 45.51 -5.33 28.39
N ALA A 1111 45.25 -6.27 27.49
CA ALA A 1111 45.90 -7.57 27.44
C ALA A 1111 46.83 -7.66 26.22
N ARG A 1112 48.13 -7.48 26.46
CA ARG A 1112 49.13 -7.57 25.39
C ARG A 1112 49.55 -9.01 25.13
N VAL A 1113 49.23 -9.55 23.96
CA VAL A 1113 49.77 -10.84 23.50
C VAL A 1113 51.27 -10.73 23.23
N GLN A 1114 52.07 -11.63 23.79
CA GLN A 1114 53.52 -11.71 23.60
C GLN A 1114 53.91 -12.70 22.49
N ARG A 1115 53.34 -13.91 22.53
CA ARG A 1115 53.56 -14.98 21.55
C ARG A 1115 52.42 -16.00 21.60
N ILE A 1116 52.33 -16.83 20.57
CA ILE A 1116 51.44 -17.99 20.50
C ILE A 1116 52.31 -19.24 20.52
N GLU A 1117 52.07 -20.13 21.49
CA GLU A 1117 52.80 -21.40 21.64
C GLU A 1117 52.00 -22.54 21.00
N PRO A 1118 52.63 -23.42 20.20
CA PRO A 1118 51.94 -24.55 19.60
C PRO A 1118 51.54 -25.60 20.65
N ALA A 1119 50.62 -26.48 20.27
CA ALA A 1119 50.30 -27.64 21.10
C ALA A 1119 51.50 -28.60 21.21
N THR A 1120 51.73 -29.12 22.41
CA THR A 1120 52.73 -30.15 22.71
C THR A 1120 52.08 -31.33 23.41
N ILE A 1121 52.85 -32.40 23.66
CA ILE A 1121 52.35 -33.59 24.39
C ILE A 1121 51.92 -33.23 25.83
N SER A 1122 52.56 -32.23 26.45
CA SER A 1122 52.29 -31.84 27.83
C SER A 1122 51.26 -30.71 27.97
N HIS A 1123 50.94 -29.98 26.88
CA HIS A 1123 49.95 -28.91 26.94
C HIS A 1123 49.31 -28.55 25.58
N PRO A 1124 48.05 -28.06 25.57
CA PRO A 1124 47.42 -27.53 24.35
C PRO A 1124 48.13 -26.25 23.87
N SER A 1125 47.76 -25.79 22.67
CA SER A 1125 48.19 -24.48 22.14
C SER A 1125 47.75 -23.36 23.08
N ARG A 1126 48.59 -22.34 23.25
CA ARG A 1126 48.38 -21.27 24.24
C ARG A 1126 48.71 -19.90 23.68
N VAL A 1127 47.86 -18.91 23.98
CA VAL A 1127 48.17 -17.50 23.79
C VAL A 1127 48.80 -16.96 25.07
N ILE A 1128 50.04 -16.48 24.98
CA ILE A 1128 50.78 -15.91 26.11
C ILE A 1128 50.50 -14.41 26.18
N VAL A 1129 49.92 -13.97 27.29
CA VAL A 1129 49.57 -12.57 27.55
C VAL A 1129 50.53 -12.00 28.59
N ALA A 1130 51.00 -10.77 28.39
CA ALA A 1130 51.88 -10.08 29.32
C ALA A 1130 51.18 -9.89 30.69
N HIS A 1131 51.85 -10.29 31.78
CA HIS A 1131 51.36 -10.15 33.15
C HIS A 1131 50.02 -10.85 33.44
N GLY A 1132 49.63 -11.87 32.65
CA GLY A 1132 48.41 -12.65 32.84
C GLY A 1132 48.64 -14.16 32.70
N SER A 1133 47.62 -14.96 32.97
CA SER A 1133 47.66 -16.41 32.79
C SER A 1133 47.63 -16.78 31.30
N PRO A 1134 48.38 -17.81 30.86
CA PRO A 1134 48.26 -18.35 29.51
C PRO A 1134 46.83 -18.78 29.17
N ILE A 1135 46.35 -18.46 27.98
CA ILE A 1135 45.01 -18.83 27.50
C ILE A 1135 45.15 -20.05 26.60
N ALA A 1136 44.71 -21.21 27.09
CA ALA A 1136 44.65 -22.43 26.28
C ALA A 1136 43.55 -22.30 25.21
N THR A 1137 43.87 -22.65 23.97
CA THR A 1137 42.92 -22.56 22.86
C THR A 1137 43.27 -23.51 21.72
N ASP A 1138 42.25 -24.02 21.03
CA ASP A 1138 42.43 -24.91 19.88
C ASP A 1138 42.70 -24.13 18.59
N ILE A 1139 42.14 -22.93 18.46
CA ILE A 1139 42.28 -22.07 17.27
C ILE A 1139 42.40 -20.59 17.68
N VAL A 1140 43.24 -19.84 16.97
CA VAL A 1140 43.42 -18.40 17.18
C VAL A 1140 42.96 -17.63 15.94
N LEU A 1141 42.07 -16.66 16.14
CA LEU A 1141 41.64 -15.72 15.11
C LEU A 1141 42.26 -14.35 15.37
N ILE A 1142 43.03 -13.83 14.42
CA ILE A 1142 43.64 -12.50 14.51
C ILE A 1142 42.77 -11.48 13.74
N ALA A 1143 42.27 -10.48 14.46
CA ALA A 1143 41.40 -9.41 13.98
C ALA A 1143 41.90 -8.01 14.42
N THR A 1144 43.22 -7.79 14.42
CA THR A 1144 43.89 -6.58 14.91
C THR A 1144 43.90 -5.41 13.90
N GLY A 1145 42.86 -5.29 13.08
CA GLY A 1145 42.72 -4.24 12.06
C GLY A 1145 43.33 -4.58 10.69
N ILE A 1146 43.30 -3.58 9.80
CA ILE A 1146 43.69 -3.73 8.39
C ILE A 1146 44.58 -2.56 7.94
N ARG A 1147 45.36 -2.74 6.88
CA ARG A 1147 46.08 -1.66 6.18
C ARG A 1147 45.76 -1.65 4.69
N ALA A 1148 45.74 -0.49 4.05
CA ALA A 1148 45.55 -0.35 2.61
C ALA A 1148 46.59 -1.16 1.80
N ARG A 1149 46.16 -1.83 0.71
CA ARG A 1149 47.08 -2.47 -0.24
C ARG A 1149 47.68 -1.42 -1.17
N THR A 1150 48.87 -0.93 -0.84
CA THR A 1150 49.54 0.14 -1.59
C THR A 1150 50.70 -0.34 -2.45
N LYS A 1151 51.16 -1.60 -2.30
CA LYS A 1151 52.37 -2.12 -2.97
C LYS A 1151 52.35 -1.91 -4.49
N LEU A 1152 51.27 -2.33 -5.16
CA LEU A 1152 51.14 -2.21 -6.62
C LEU A 1152 51.12 -0.73 -7.07
N ALA A 1153 50.37 0.12 -6.35
CA ALA A 1153 50.30 1.56 -6.62
C ALA A 1153 51.66 2.24 -6.43
N GLN A 1154 52.40 1.85 -5.38
CA GLN A 1154 53.73 2.37 -5.09
C GLN A 1154 54.75 1.96 -6.17
N GLN A 1155 54.70 0.70 -6.61
CA GLN A 1155 55.55 0.21 -7.70
C GLN A 1155 55.25 0.92 -9.03
N ALA A 1156 53.98 1.28 -9.25
CA ALA A 1156 53.53 2.07 -10.40
C ALA A 1156 53.83 3.58 -10.28
N GLY A 1157 54.54 4.03 -9.23
CA GLY A 1157 54.90 5.44 -9.05
C GLY A 1157 53.75 6.35 -8.61
N LEU A 1158 52.63 5.81 -8.13
CA LEU A 1158 51.49 6.61 -7.65
C LEU A 1158 51.76 7.21 -6.27
N THR A 1159 51.22 8.41 -6.02
CA THR A 1159 51.35 9.08 -4.72
C THR A 1159 50.65 8.28 -3.61
N ILE A 1160 51.43 7.89 -2.61
CA ILE A 1160 50.93 7.21 -1.40
C ILE A 1160 50.93 8.21 -0.26
N GLY A 1161 49.77 8.43 0.33
CA GLY A 1161 49.63 9.28 1.50
C GLY A 1161 49.86 8.53 2.80
N LYS A 1162 49.43 9.13 3.91
CA LYS A 1162 49.70 8.57 5.25
C LYS A 1162 48.93 7.28 5.50
N THR A 1163 47.75 7.14 4.90
CA THR A 1163 46.81 6.06 5.23
C THR A 1163 46.38 5.21 4.03
N GLY A 1164 46.67 5.66 2.81
CA GLY A 1164 46.35 4.91 1.58
C GLY A 1164 46.86 5.60 0.33
N VAL A 1165 46.41 5.14 -0.83
CA VAL A 1165 46.66 5.83 -2.12
C VAL A 1165 45.93 7.17 -2.13
N THR A 1166 46.64 8.24 -2.45
CA THR A 1166 46.06 9.59 -2.51
C THR A 1166 45.27 9.76 -3.81
N VAL A 1167 44.04 10.25 -3.70
CA VAL A 1167 43.17 10.56 -4.83
C VAL A 1167 42.56 11.95 -4.70
N ASN A 1168 42.21 12.57 -5.82
CA ASN A 1168 41.44 13.82 -5.84
C ASN A 1168 39.94 13.57 -5.58
N GLU A 1169 39.13 14.63 -5.60
CA GLU A 1169 37.68 14.56 -5.41
C GLU A 1169 36.95 13.75 -6.49
N TYR A 1170 37.58 13.50 -7.64
CA TYR A 1170 37.07 12.67 -8.73
C TYR A 1170 37.54 11.21 -8.65
N LEU A 1171 38.26 10.85 -7.56
CA LEU A 1171 38.84 9.53 -7.31
C LEU A 1171 39.98 9.15 -8.28
N GLN A 1172 40.57 10.15 -8.95
CA GLN A 1172 41.76 10.00 -9.79
C GLN A 1172 43.02 10.01 -8.93
N THR A 1173 43.99 9.18 -9.29
CA THR A 1173 45.32 9.16 -8.67
C THR A 1173 46.21 10.27 -9.24
N SER A 1174 47.50 10.27 -8.89
CA SER A 1174 48.50 11.16 -9.52
C SER A 1174 48.68 10.91 -11.02
N GLU A 1175 48.28 9.75 -11.53
CA GLU A 1175 48.23 9.44 -12.96
C GLU A 1175 46.79 9.60 -13.50
N PRO A 1176 46.52 10.52 -14.46
CA PRO A 1176 45.17 10.84 -14.94
C PRO A 1176 44.35 9.67 -15.51
N ASN A 1177 45.00 8.58 -15.93
CA ASN A 1177 44.33 7.39 -16.47
C ASN A 1177 44.10 6.29 -15.43
N ILE A 1178 44.59 6.48 -14.20
CA ILE A 1178 44.46 5.51 -13.11
C ILE A 1178 43.61 6.12 -11.99
N TYR A 1179 42.56 5.40 -11.62
CA TYR A 1179 41.67 5.68 -10.51
C TYR A 1179 41.93 4.69 -9.39
N ALA A 1180 41.65 5.08 -8.15
CA ALA A 1180 41.71 4.17 -7.00
C ALA A 1180 40.48 4.38 -6.11
N ILE A 1181 39.94 3.29 -5.55
CA ILE A 1181 38.70 3.30 -4.78
C ILE A 1181 38.70 2.27 -3.64
N GLY A 1182 37.74 2.39 -2.73
CA GLY A 1182 37.51 1.45 -1.63
C GLY A 1182 38.56 1.58 -0.53
N ASP A 1183 38.79 0.48 0.21
CA ASP A 1183 39.64 0.51 1.39
C ASP A 1183 41.11 0.87 1.10
N MET A 1184 41.55 0.93 -0.16
CA MET A 1184 42.95 1.26 -0.48
C MET A 1184 43.25 2.75 -0.55
N VAL A 1185 42.22 3.61 -0.63
CA VAL A 1185 42.39 5.06 -0.76
C VAL A 1185 42.23 5.79 0.56
N GLU A 1186 42.89 6.93 0.66
CA GLU A 1186 42.60 7.94 1.66
C GLU A 1186 41.69 9.01 1.06
N THR A 1187 40.62 9.37 1.78
CA THR A 1187 39.66 10.40 1.34
C THR A 1187 39.36 11.36 2.48
N PRO A 1188 38.83 12.57 2.19
CA PRO A 1188 38.52 13.54 3.24
C PRO A 1188 37.53 12.97 4.27
N HIS A 1189 37.91 13.03 5.55
CA HIS A 1189 36.99 12.82 6.66
C HIS A 1189 36.35 14.15 7.04
N LEU A 1190 35.02 14.24 6.90
CA LEU A 1190 34.28 15.51 6.95
C LEU A 1190 34.31 16.23 8.30
N ILE A 1191 34.68 15.53 9.38
CA ILE A 1191 34.82 16.11 10.73
C ILE A 1191 36.30 16.33 11.09
N ALA A 1192 37.18 15.43 10.67
CA ALA A 1192 38.60 15.49 11.05
C ALA A 1192 39.38 16.51 10.21
N ASN A 1193 38.83 16.92 9.05
CA ASN A 1193 39.43 17.86 8.10
C ASN A 1193 40.83 17.46 7.60
N HIS A 1194 41.16 16.17 7.67
CA HIS A 1194 42.33 15.60 7.00
C HIS A 1194 41.96 14.26 6.32
N PRO A 1195 42.73 13.81 5.31
CA PRO A 1195 42.51 12.52 4.68
C PRO A 1195 42.65 11.36 5.67
N MET A 1196 41.78 10.36 5.55
CA MET A 1196 41.81 9.13 6.31
C MET A 1196 41.39 7.93 5.44
N GLN A 1197 41.88 6.75 5.80
CA GLN A 1197 41.39 5.49 5.25
C GLN A 1197 40.06 5.13 5.93
N THR A 1198 39.02 4.87 5.15
CA THR A 1198 37.70 4.46 5.66
C THR A 1198 37.32 3.12 5.05
N ALA A 1199 37.60 2.04 5.77
CA ALA A 1199 37.38 0.68 5.29
C ALA A 1199 35.94 0.21 5.56
N LEU A 1200 34.99 0.74 4.78
CA LEU A 1200 33.57 0.42 4.89
C LEU A 1200 32.97 0.17 3.51
N ALA A 1201 32.08 -0.81 3.41
CA ALA A 1201 31.47 -1.23 2.14
C ALA A 1201 30.66 -0.11 1.46
N GLY A 1202 29.90 0.68 2.23
CA GLY A 1202 29.09 1.78 1.70
C GLY A 1202 29.93 2.83 0.93
N PRO A 1203 30.96 3.42 1.55
CA PRO A 1203 31.95 4.24 0.85
C PRO A 1203 32.55 3.59 -0.40
N ALA A 1204 33.03 2.35 -0.31
CA ALA A 1204 33.67 1.66 -1.44
C ALA A 1204 32.74 1.52 -2.65
N THR A 1205 31.49 1.12 -2.44
CA THR A 1205 30.48 0.96 -3.51
C THR A 1205 30.14 2.30 -4.16
N ARG A 1206 29.98 3.37 -3.36
CA ARG A 1206 29.72 4.74 -3.89
C ARG A 1206 30.91 5.25 -4.68
N GLN A 1207 32.13 5.05 -4.18
CA GLN A 1207 33.35 5.43 -4.87
C GLN A 1207 33.47 4.71 -6.22
N GLY A 1208 33.17 3.41 -6.29
CA GLY A 1208 33.16 2.68 -7.56
C GLY A 1208 32.24 3.28 -8.61
N ARG A 1209 31.01 3.65 -8.23
CA ARG A 1209 30.07 4.30 -9.14
C ARG A 1209 30.58 5.66 -9.63
N ILE A 1210 31.16 6.47 -8.73
CA ILE A 1210 31.70 7.79 -9.05
C ILE A 1210 32.92 7.68 -9.97
N ALA A 1211 33.83 6.75 -9.70
CA ALA A 1211 35.01 6.53 -10.55
C ALA A 1211 34.60 6.14 -11.99
N ALA A 1212 33.59 5.27 -12.13
CA ALA A 1212 33.02 4.96 -13.44
C ALA A 1212 32.40 6.20 -14.12
N ASP A 1213 31.59 7.00 -13.41
CA ASP A 1213 31.06 8.26 -13.95
C ASP A 1213 32.17 9.20 -14.46
N ASN A 1214 33.30 9.27 -13.74
CA ASN A 1214 34.42 10.13 -14.09
C ASN A 1214 35.30 9.59 -15.22
N ILE A 1215 35.40 8.27 -15.41
CA ILE A 1215 35.98 7.68 -16.62
C ILE A 1215 35.26 8.19 -17.87
N PHE A 1216 33.94 8.37 -17.78
CA PHE A 1216 33.10 8.90 -18.86
C PHE A 1216 32.87 10.43 -18.77
N ASN A 1217 33.78 11.16 -18.13
CA ASN A 1217 33.83 12.64 -18.08
C ASN A 1217 32.58 13.32 -17.47
N ARG A 1218 31.86 12.67 -16.56
CA ARG A 1218 30.68 13.25 -15.90
C ARG A 1218 30.98 14.18 -14.72
N SER A 1219 32.26 14.39 -14.38
CA SER A 1219 32.73 15.34 -13.34
C SER A 1219 32.00 15.22 -12.00
N THR A 1220 31.76 13.99 -11.54
CA THR A 1220 31.08 13.70 -10.27
C THR A 1220 32.10 13.67 -9.12
N THR A 1221 31.85 14.44 -8.06
CA THR A 1221 32.77 14.55 -6.92
C THR A 1221 32.37 13.66 -5.75
N TYR A 1222 33.36 12.98 -5.13
CA TYR A 1222 33.20 12.32 -3.84
C TYR A 1222 33.30 13.33 -2.69
N ARG A 1223 32.22 13.48 -1.92
CA ARG A 1223 32.12 14.48 -0.86
C ARG A 1223 32.93 14.15 0.40
N GLY A 1224 33.53 12.97 0.49
CA GLY A 1224 34.12 12.47 1.73
C GLY A 1224 33.14 11.65 2.57
N ASN A 1225 33.54 11.30 3.80
CA ASN A 1225 32.76 10.46 4.70
C ASN A 1225 32.89 10.87 6.18
N VAL A 1226 31.99 10.35 7.01
CA VAL A 1226 31.98 10.54 8.48
C VAL A 1226 32.12 9.22 9.24
N GLY A 1227 32.56 8.13 8.59
CA GLY A 1227 32.80 6.87 9.28
C GLY A 1227 31.59 6.16 9.90
N THR A 1228 30.35 6.41 9.44
CA THR A 1228 29.14 5.74 9.98
C THR A 1228 29.25 4.21 9.88
N SER A 1229 29.12 3.53 11.01
CA SER A 1229 29.27 2.08 11.13
C SER A 1229 28.33 1.49 12.17
N ALA A 1230 27.98 0.22 12.01
CA ALA A 1230 27.18 -0.53 12.98
C ALA A 1230 27.51 -2.03 12.91
N CYS A 1231 27.40 -2.73 14.03
CA CYS A 1231 27.52 -4.18 14.10
C CYS A 1231 26.52 -4.78 15.10
N LYS A 1232 26.21 -6.07 14.92
CA LYS A 1232 25.59 -6.90 15.97
C LYS A 1232 26.67 -7.29 16.97
N ALA A 1233 26.35 -7.18 18.25
CA ALA A 1233 27.18 -7.70 19.34
C ALA A 1233 26.27 -8.46 20.31
N PHE A 1234 26.09 -9.76 20.08
CA PHE A 1234 25.21 -10.62 20.88
C PHE A 1234 23.75 -10.10 20.83
N SER A 1235 23.19 -9.74 21.98
CA SER A 1235 21.83 -9.16 22.06
C SER A 1235 21.78 -7.66 21.74
N LEU A 1236 22.93 -7.00 21.60
CA LEU A 1236 23.02 -5.56 21.36
C LEU A 1236 23.27 -5.26 19.88
N THR A 1237 22.84 -4.06 19.48
CA THR A 1237 23.31 -3.40 18.26
C THR A 1237 24.17 -2.22 18.66
N VAL A 1238 25.38 -2.18 18.14
CA VAL A 1238 26.36 -1.14 18.45
C VAL A 1238 26.61 -0.32 17.20
N ALA A 1239 26.44 1.00 17.28
CA ALA A 1239 26.57 1.89 16.14
C ALA A 1239 27.36 3.15 16.51
N SER A 1240 28.08 3.71 15.54
CA SER A 1240 28.84 4.95 15.69
C SER A 1240 28.82 5.76 14.39
N THR A 1241 28.94 7.07 14.52
CA THR A 1241 29.17 7.97 13.37
C THR A 1241 29.98 9.17 13.83
N GLY A 1242 30.89 9.63 12.99
CA GLY A 1242 31.81 10.71 13.32
C GLY A 1242 33.01 10.23 14.13
N LEU A 1243 33.45 11.04 15.08
CA LEU A 1243 34.64 10.82 15.89
C LEU A 1243 34.24 10.64 17.37
N SER A 1244 34.92 9.73 18.07
CA SER A 1244 34.80 9.57 19.53
C SER A 1244 35.36 10.79 20.27
N CYS A 1245 35.00 10.96 21.54
CA CYS A 1245 35.57 12.02 22.38
C CYS A 1245 37.09 11.91 22.46
N HIS A 1246 37.63 10.69 22.54
CA HIS A 1246 39.07 10.47 22.52
C HIS A 1246 39.74 10.96 21.22
N ALA A 1247 39.15 10.62 20.06
CA ALA A 1247 39.65 11.08 18.76
C ALA A 1247 39.58 12.62 18.61
N LEU A 1248 38.54 13.26 19.17
CA LEU A 1248 38.43 14.73 19.19
C LEU A 1248 39.49 15.37 20.09
N GLN A 1249 39.83 14.75 21.23
CA GLN A 1249 40.92 15.19 22.10
C GLN A 1249 42.29 15.10 21.40
N ASP A 1250 42.57 13.99 20.72
CA ASP A 1250 43.81 13.78 19.97
C ASP A 1250 43.99 14.81 18.85
N LEU A 1251 42.89 15.15 18.17
CA LEU A 1251 42.86 16.18 17.14
C LEU A 1251 42.81 17.61 17.70
N LYS A 1252 42.77 17.77 19.02
CA LYS A 1252 42.65 19.06 19.73
C LYS A 1252 41.43 19.88 19.28
N ILE A 1253 40.32 19.20 18.99
CA ILE A 1253 39.05 19.82 18.61
C ILE A 1253 38.21 20.06 19.88
N PRO A 1254 37.82 21.30 20.20
CA PRO A 1254 36.93 21.59 21.33
C PRO A 1254 35.60 20.87 21.16
N HIS A 1255 35.17 20.15 22.19
CA HIS A 1255 33.94 19.37 22.17
C HIS A 1255 33.28 19.35 23.55
N GLN A 1256 31.99 19.02 23.56
CA GLN A 1256 31.20 18.68 24.74
C GLN A 1256 30.47 17.37 24.42
N TRP A 1257 30.22 16.54 25.43
CA TRP A 1257 29.52 15.27 25.27
C TRP A 1257 28.45 15.11 26.33
N ILE A 1258 27.47 14.24 26.03
CA ILE A 1258 26.36 13.86 26.91
C ILE A 1258 26.10 12.37 26.66
N THR A 1259 25.89 11.62 27.73
CA THR A 1259 25.63 10.17 27.69
C THR A 1259 24.34 9.86 28.41
#